data_AF-A0A2G9YQ81-F1
#
_entry.id   AF-A0A2G9YQ81-F1
#
_cell.length_a   1.000
_cell.length_b   1.000
_cell.length_c   1.000
_cell.angle_alpha   90.00
_cell.angle_beta   90.00
_cell.angle_gamma   90.00
#
_symmetry.space_group_name_H-M   'P 1'
#
loop_
_entity.id
_entity.type
_entity.pdbx_description
1 polymer ?
#
loop_
_entity_poly.entity_id
_entity_poly.type
_entity_poly.pdbx_seq_one_letter_code
_entity_poly.pdbx_strand_id
1 'polypeptide(L)'
;MSKVVATLVIRGAKKIVKEAEDFLNKAVKEKQEAQKLEFPETAFYLPMANALLGVQVKTLKDARPVLEHARSLLPGEPSENLWLPYLGNALDAGIATLLAEEIIMALRYLYGQEPQKDCNGFFTDTIIRSLGIQLVDGRMPGAAAILGAAPDNKTAVEIIRQLQQRNILIFVGSNVGGRSIIDQLIEEDVQMGWDNYIVPYGRDTISAIYPLNWAIRAALTFGGLKAGQAKKCLLYTKERVFAFGLVLGEVDDLKYATGAGAINMGFPIVADTQIPEVKPSGITTYEALIKELDHKKIVARAIEVRGLKLTVTQIPIPVPYAAAFEGERVRREQLCVELGGKASTSFEYLTTKKSEEVEDGKVELIGSDIDKLENGQKSLPLAIIVEVYGRKMQKDFEPILERQIHRFTNYAMGLMHIGQRDMNWIRISKDAFNKGFRLKHIGIILHAMLHQEYSAIVDKVQVKIYTKLSDVEKLLPQAKKVFDERDERSSGMIDESVDTFYSCTLCVPKGENIVFADGSFTSIENLIETVVNTKDINILSLNGTDLCSKSVGEIFINPAPQELIKIILSNGNSIVLTKNHRILVDSKEGLDWKKAQELKLSDYLLVPRKTSLTSINQTYNSNGSLYLIELLSDATKIYDRKFILWLKNQLKLKYKSFKKAAKQIGFRYTRLIHGLHNSSTNSRGLTISETKLILKFLGVNWEEVKHKICEVGGMMRNISLRKLTVDGDFMYLLGLVAADGTIRYDRRRCNFPSEVVFTNSEPEIVRRFSQIIYDFFGQELKIKNKLRRESRYRKTEMVRVYGPVVGSIAVNLGIRAKKGEKYRLDKISQFAPNLIAMFLRGLFDGDGHVTKINLGISTKNYNEARDIYLLMKKIGISTTIMKATGCYQVCTSNRYEFNKFSFLISSYHPLKKRLIREARFKSDKYHVVRTETVPWNCGNLIDHLISKYNIVKSKQTIDRGTIYDWMIKKHRISKEKLNLFLNKISSQVSLNDSVFQDLLRWCQSQITFEKVKKVEVIKYNEKEVYNFSVADTHNYLVNGIVVKNCQSFAPNHVCIVTPERLGLCGAFSWLDTRASFEIIPTGPNQPVLKGQMLDEKLGQWKNINDFVYQKSNKAIEKVSMYSLMDSPQSSCGCFECIVAIIPEANGFMIVNRDYPGMTPSGMTFTTLAGSVGGGVQTPGFLGVGKLYIVSKKFISAEGGLKRLVWMPRELKELLGDRLKKRVKDLGEPDLIDKIADETQATTQEELLSFLRKVNHPALEMPPIL
;
A
#
# COMPACT_ATOMS: atom_id res chain seq x y z
N MET A 1 -34.27 -11.67 8.28
CA MET A 1 -33.88 -13.05 7.89
C MET A 1 -35.13 -13.90 7.88
N SER A 2 -35.32 -14.76 6.87
CA SER A 2 -36.47 -15.66 6.81
C SER A 2 -36.45 -16.66 7.97
N LYS A 3 -37.59 -16.90 8.63
CA LYS A 3 -37.73 -17.93 9.69
C LYS A 3 -37.21 -19.28 9.21
N VAL A 4 -37.50 -19.61 7.94
CA VAL A 4 -37.06 -20.85 7.27
C VAL A 4 -35.54 -20.95 7.26
N VAL A 5 -34.85 -19.89 6.84
CA VAL A 5 -33.36 -19.87 6.80
C VAL A 5 -32.78 -20.04 8.19
N ALA A 6 -33.30 -19.32 9.20
CA ALA A 6 -32.80 -19.44 10.57
C ALA A 6 -32.99 -20.85 11.14
N THR A 7 -34.14 -21.49 10.88
CA THR A 7 -34.40 -22.88 11.30
C THR A 7 -33.43 -23.87 10.65
N LEU A 8 -33.21 -23.77 9.33
CA LEU A 8 -32.32 -24.68 8.61
C LEU A 8 -30.86 -24.53 9.07
N VAL A 9 -30.40 -23.29 9.26
CA VAL A 9 -29.07 -22.99 9.80
C VAL A 9 -28.87 -23.60 11.19
N ILE A 10 -29.82 -23.39 12.11
CA ILE A 10 -29.70 -23.89 13.49
C ILE A 10 -29.73 -25.43 13.51
N ARG A 11 -30.55 -26.06 12.66
CA ARG A 11 -30.62 -27.52 12.56
C ARG A 11 -29.32 -28.11 12.03
N GLY A 12 -28.77 -27.54 10.95
CA GLY A 12 -27.47 -27.92 10.39
C GLY A 12 -26.33 -27.73 11.40
N ALA A 13 -26.28 -26.58 12.08
CA ALA A 13 -25.27 -26.28 13.09
C ALA A 13 -25.28 -27.30 14.26
N LYS A 14 -26.47 -27.65 14.77
CA LYS A 14 -26.60 -28.70 15.81
C LYS A 14 -26.07 -30.05 15.33
N LYS A 15 -26.33 -30.41 14.07
CA LYS A 15 -25.86 -31.68 13.48
C LYS A 15 -24.33 -31.71 13.40
N ILE A 16 -23.72 -30.64 12.88
CA ILE A 16 -22.25 -30.54 12.71
C ILE A 16 -21.54 -30.48 14.07
N VAL A 17 -22.04 -29.68 15.02
CA VAL A 17 -21.45 -29.60 16.37
C VAL A 17 -21.53 -30.94 17.10
N LYS A 18 -22.64 -31.68 16.94
CA LYS A 18 -22.78 -33.02 17.50
C LYS A 18 -21.80 -34.01 16.84
N GLU A 19 -21.64 -33.95 15.52
CA GLU A 19 -20.67 -34.78 14.80
C GLU A 19 -19.23 -34.49 15.27
N ALA A 20 -18.86 -33.22 15.44
CA ALA A 20 -17.56 -32.82 15.97
C ALA A 20 -17.35 -33.34 17.40
N GLU A 21 -18.39 -33.30 18.25
CA GLU A 21 -18.36 -33.86 19.59
C GLU A 21 -18.13 -35.37 19.59
N ASP A 22 -18.95 -36.11 18.84
CA ASP A 22 -18.88 -37.56 18.77
C ASP A 22 -17.52 -38.02 18.22
N PHE A 23 -16.99 -37.32 17.20
CA PHE A 23 -15.69 -37.63 16.62
C PHE A 23 -14.53 -37.28 17.55
N LEU A 24 -14.57 -36.12 18.23
CA LEU A 24 -13.54 -35.75 19.20
C LEU A 24 -13.52 -36.72 20.39
N ASN A 25 -14.68 -37.11 20.91
CA ASN A 25 -14.80 -38.07 21.99
C ASN A 25 -14.24 -39.44 21.58
N LYS A 26 -14.55 -39.90 20.36
CA LYS A 26 -13.97 -41.12 19.78
C LYS A 26 -12.45 -41.02 19.69
N ALA A 27 -11.92 -39.92 19.16
CA ALA A 27 -10.49 -39.70 19.00
C ALA A 27 -9.74 -39.66 20.35
N VAL A 28 -10.30 -38.99 21.35
CA VAL A 28 -9.73 -38.96 22.71
C VAL A 28 -9.70 -40.36 23.32
N LYS A 29 -10.76 -41.16 23.13
CA LYS A 29 -10.83 -42.54 23.63
C LYS A 29 -9.81 -43.46 22.94
N GLU A 30 -9.59 -43.30 21.64
CA GLU A 30 -8.69 -44.16 20.85
C GLU A 30 -7.21 -43.74 20.91
N LYS A 31 -6.92 -42.45 20.97
CA LYS A 31 -5.56 -41.88 20.79
C LYS A 31 -5.02 -41.14 22.02
N GLN A 32 -5.79 -41.04 23.11
CA GLN A 32 -5.46 -40.31 24.35
C GLN A 32 -5.39 -38.77 24.19
N GLU A 33 -5.60 -38.04 25.28
CA GLU A 33 -5.74 -36.57 25.26
C GLU A 33 -4.50 -35.80 24.78
N ALA A 34 -3.30 -36.36 24.95
CA ALA A 34 -2.03 -35.73 24.60
C ALA A 34 -1.68 -35.83 23.10
N GLN A 35 -2.46 -36.59 22.31
CA GLN A 35 -2.23 -36.75 20.88
C GLN A 35 -2.24 -35.38 20.18
N LYS A 36 -1.23 -35.15 19.33
CA LYS A 36 -1.08 -33.93 18.54
C LYS A 36 -2.23 -33.79 17.54
N LEU A 37 -2.79 -32.58 17.44
CA LEU A 37 -3.84 -32.22 16.49
C LEU A 37 -3.42 -30.95 15.75
N GLU A 38 -3.19 -31.03 14.45
CA GLU A 38 -2.72 -29.91 13.64
C GLU A 38 -3.12 -30.04 12.17
N PHE A 39 -3.12 -28.91 11.46
CA PHE A 39 -3.11 -28.89 10.00
C PHE A 39 -1.67 -28.85 9.46
N PRO A 40 -1.44 -29.31 8.22
CA PRO A 40 -0.11 -29.25 7.62
C PRO A 40 0.34 -27.79 7.38
N GLU A 41 1.62 -27.52 7.69
CA GLU A 41 2.34 -26.29 7.33
C GLU A 41 1.60 -24.97 7.67
N THR A 42 1.05 -24.86 8.88
CA THR A 42 0.49 -23.60 9.38
C THR A 42 1.05 -23.19 10.74
N ALA A 43 1.37 -21.92 10.87
CA ALA A 43 1.78 -21.29 12.14
C ALA A 43 0.56 -20.86 12.97
N PHE A 44 -0.66 -21.04 12.45
CA PHE A 44 -1.89 -20.54 13.07
C PHE A 44 -2.73 -21.62 13.76
N TYR A 45 -2.17 -22.82 13.99
CA TYR A 45 -2.85 -23.95 14.65
C TYR A 45 -4.14 -24.33 13.90
N LEU A 46 -5.29 -24.30 14.58
CA LEU A 46 -6.61 -24.26 13.96
C LEU A 46 -6.98 -22.80 13.69
N PRO A 47 -6.89 -22.31 12.44
CA PRO A 47 -6.89 -20.88 12.18
C PRO A 47 -8.16 -20.12 12.57
N MET A 48 -9.34 -20.71 12.42
CA MET A 48 -10.61 -20.09 12.80
C MET A 48 -10.70 -19.95 14.32
N ALA A 49 -10.45 -21.04 15.07
CA ALA A 49 -10.43 -21.04 16.53
C ALA A 49 -9.37 -20.08 17.08
N ASN A 50 -8.19 -20.04 16.48
CA ASN A 50 -7.11 -19.14 16.90
C ASN A 50 -7.46 -17.67 16.59
N ALA A 51 -8.03 -17.36 15.43
CA ALA A 51 -8.43 -16.01 15.07
C ALA A 51 -9.57 -15.47 15.95
N LEU A 52 -10.60 -16.29 16.19
CA LEU A 52 -11.81 -15.87 16.91
C LEU A 52 -11.61 -15.94 18.42
N LEU A 53 -11.03 -17.02 18.93
CA LEU A 53 -10.97 -17.30 20.37
C LEU A 53 -9.59 -17.05 20.99
N GLY A 54 -8.54 -17.00 20.17
CA GLY A 54 -7.16 -16.90 20.65
C GLY A 54 -6.61 -18.22 21.22
N VAL A 55 -7.31 -19.33 20.97
CA VAL A 55 -6.95 -20.65 21.47
C VAL A 55 -5.94 -21.30 20.52
N GLN A 56 -4.79 -21.69 21.05
CA GLN A 56 -3.77 -22.45 20.32
C GLN A 56 -4.00 -23.94 20.52
N VAL A 57 -4.78 -24.54 19.63
CA VAL A 57 -5.07 -25.98 19.67
C VAL A 57 -3.83 -26.75 19.19
N LYS A 58 -3.17 -27.48 20.09
CA LYS A 58 -1.99 -28.32 19.78
C LYS A 58 -2.27 -29.80 19.95
N THR A 59 -3.19 -30.14 20.85
CA THR A 59 -3.54 -31.51 21.21
C THR A 59 -5.06 -31.73 21.18
N LEU A 60 -5.51 -32.99 21.21
CA LEU A 60 -6.93 -33.33 21.33
C LEU A 60 -7.60 -32.69 22.56
N LYS A 61 -6.85 -32.54 23.67
CA LYS A 61 -7.34 -31.85 24.87
C LYS A 61 -7.69 -30.38 24.60
N ASP A 62 -6.87 -29.70 23.81
CA ASP A 62 -7.00 -28.27 23.55
C ASP A 62 -8.20 -27.95 22.63
N ALA A 63 -8.78 -28.95 21.96
CA ALA A 63 -9.98 -28.80 21.15
C ALA A 63 -11.27 -28.74 22.00
N ARG A 64 -11.27 -29.26 23.24
CA ARG A 64 -12.47 -29.26 24.11
C ARG A 64 -13.00 -27.85 24.40
N PRO A 65 -12.19 -26.85 24.78
CA PRO A 65 -12.68 -25.48 25.02
C PRO A 65 -13.29 -24.83 23.77
N VAL A 66 -12.78 -25.18 22.57
CA VAL A 66 -13.33 -24.68 21.30
C VAL A 66 -14.71 -25.28 21.05
N LEU A 67 -14.87 -26.58 21.27
CA LEU A 67 -16.15 -27.28 21.15
C LEU A 67 -17.19 -26.80 22.19
N GLU A 68 -16.77 -26.57 23.43
CA GLU A 68 -17.63 -26.00 24.49
C GLU A 68 -18.12 -24.60 24.10
N HIS A 69 -17.24 -23.77 23.54
CA HIS A 69 -17.64 -22.45 23.04
C HIS A 69 -18.63 -22.57 21.86
N ALA A 70 -18.38 -23.47 20.91
CA ALA A 70 -19.31 -23.72 19.81
C ALA A 70 -20.70 -24.13 20.31
N ARG A 71 -20.81 -24.97 21.35
CA ARG A 71 -22.09 -25.31 21.98
C ARG A 71 -22.77 -24.12 22.63
N SER A 72 -22.01 -23.23 23.27
CA SER A 72 -22.57 -22.04 23.93
C SER A 72 -23.25 -21.07 22.95
N LEU A 73 -22.89 -21.15 21.67
CA LEU A 73 -23.43 -20.34 20.57
C LEU A 73 -24.66 -20.97 19.90
N LEU A 74 -25.04 -22.21 20.24
CA LEU A 74 -26.19 -22.89 19.65
C LEU A 74 -27.51 -22.46 20.32
N PRO A 75 -28.41 -21.76 19.60
CA PRO A 75 -29.70 -21.36 20.14
C PRO A 75 -30.77 -22.45 19.96
N GLY A 76 -31.90 -22.28 20.65
CA GLY A 76 -33.12 -23.04 20.38
C GLY A 76 -33.68 -22.71 18.99
N GLU A 77 -34.40 -23.65 18.37
CA GLU A 77 -35.06 -23.39 17.08
C GLU A 77 -36.19 -22.37 17.23
N PRO A 78 -36.44 -21.52 16.20
CA PRO A 78 -37.56 -20.59 16.21
C PRO A 78 -38.90 -21.28 16.50
N SER A 79 -39.62 -20.80 17.52
CA SER A 79 -40.97 -21.29 17.85
C SER A 79 -41.92 -21.16 16.66
N GLU A 80 -42.85 -22.11 16.50
CA GLU A 80 -43.93 -22.01 15.52
C GLU A 80 -44.83 -20.80 15.77
N ASN A 81 -45.07 -20.45 17.05
CA ASN A 81 -46.08 -19.49 17.49
C ASN A 81 -45.54 -18.12 17.95
N LEU A 82 -44.22 -17.96 18.14
CA LEU A 82 -43.59 -16.73 18.68
C LEU A 82 -42.54 -16.16 17.73
N TRP A 83 -42.76 -14.92 17.25
CA TRP A 83 -41.89 -14.24 16.30
C TRP A 83 -40.87 -13.32 16.98
N LEU A 84 -39.70 -13.87 17.35
CA LEU A 84 -38.56 -13.09 17.90
C LEU A 84 -37.51 -12.79 16.81
N PRO A 85 -36.65 -11.77 16.97
CA PRO A 85 -35.56 -11.52 16.01
C PRO A 85 -34.54 -12.67 15.96
N TYR A 86 -34.42 -13.36 14.81
CA TYR A 86 -33.61 -14.58 14.67
C TYR A 86 -32.21 -14.38 14.07
N LEU A 87 -31.90 -13.16 13.60
CA LEU A 87 -30.69 -12.90 12.81
C LEU A 87 -29.40 -13.18 13.61
N GLY A 88 -29.29 -12.65 14.83
CA GLY A 88 -28.12 -12.88 15.69
C GLY A 88 -27.92 -14.36 15.99
N ASN A 89 -28.97 -15.04 16.43
CA ASN A 89 -28.97 -16.47 16.73
C ASN A 89 -28.53 -17.34 15.54
N ALA A 90 -28.98 -17.04 14.33
CA ALA A 90 -28.57 -17.78 13.13
C ALA A 90 -27.09 -17.56 12.78
N LEU A 91 -26.56 -16.35 13.00
CA LEU A 91 -25.15 -16.04 12.74
C LEU A 91 -24.23 -16.64 13.80
N ASP A 92 -24.66 -16.68 15.06
CA ASP A 92 -23.96 -17.38 16.15
C ASP A 92 -23.90 -18.89 15.87
N ALA A 93 -25.01 -19.48 15.42
CA ALA A 93 -25.02 -20.87 14.93
C ALA A 93 -24.10 -21.08 13.71
N GLY A 94 -23.96 -20.08 12.84
CA GLY A 94 -22.98 -20.09 11.76
C GLY A 94 -21.53 -20.14 12.26
N ILE A 95 -21.16 -19.34 13.28
CA ILE A 95 -19.81 -19.41 13.88
C ILE A 95 -19.57 -20.73 14.60
N ALA A 96 -20.58 -21.24 15.32
CA ALA A 96 -20.53 -22.57 15.93
C ALA A 96 -20.23 -23.66 14.89
N THR A 97 -20.83 -23.53 13.71
CA THR A 97 -20.59 -24.43 12.58
C THR A 97 -19.13 -24.37 12.13
N LEU A 98 -18.58 -23.18 11.84
CA LEU A 98 -17.19 -23.05 11.38
C LEU A 98 -16.17 -23.64 12.37
N LEU A 99 -16.38 -23.42 13.66
CA LEU A 99 -15.52 -23.97 14.72
C LEU A 99 -15.60 -25.50 14.77
N ALA A 100 -16.80 -26.07 14.59
CA ALA A 100 -17.01 -27.52 14.59
C ALA A 100 -16.45 -28.17 13.31
N GLU A 101 -16.66 -27.58 12.14
CA GLU A 101 -16.10 -28.04 10.86
C GLU A 101 -14.57 -28.07 10.92
N GLU A 102 -13.94 -27.04 11.50
CA GLU A 102 -12.49 -26.97 11.66
C GLU A 102 -11.95 -28.11 12.55
N ILE A 103 -12.63 -28.44 13.64
CA ILE A 103 -12.29 -29.58 14.50
C ILE A 103 -12.43 -30.90 13.73
N ILE A 104 -13.54 -31.10 13.01
CA ILE A 104 -13.77 -32.32 12.22
C ILE A 104 -12.65 -32.48 11.18
N MET A 105 -12.32 -31.43 10.43
CA MET A 105 -11.26 -31.49 9.42
C MET A 105 -9.88 -31.79 10.01
N ALA A 106 -9.54 -31.21 11.16
CA ALA A 106 -8.29 -31.52 11.85
C ALA A 106 -8.23 -32.98 12.33
N LEU A 107 -9.37 -33.51 12.82
CA LEU A 107 -9.49 -34.93 13.17
C LEU A 107 -9.35 -35.82 11.93
N ARG A 108 -9.93 -35.45 10.79
CA ARG A 108 -9.76 -36.22 9.55
C ARG A 108 -8.30 -36.29 9.11
N TYR A 109 -7.53 -35.20 9.24
CA TYR A 109 -6.07 -35.24 9.05
C TYR A 109 -5.37 -36.20 10.00
N LEU A 110 -5.75 -36.22 11.28
CA LEU A 110 -5.20 -37.17 12.26
C LEU A 110 -5.47 -38.64 11.88
N TYR A 111 -6.60 -38.92 11.24
CA TYR A 111 -6.95 -40.27 10.77
C TYR A 111 -6.52 -40.56 9.32
N GLY A 112 -5.78 -39.65 8.66
CA GLY A 112 -5.33 -39.83 7.28
C GLY A 112 -6.46 -39.85 6.25
N GLN A 113 -7.60 -39.22 6.55
CA GLN A 113 -8.76 -39.11 5.67
C GLN A 113 -8.72 -37.88 4.76
N GLU A 114 -7.77 -36.97 5.00
CA GLU A 114 -7.52 -35.78 4.20
C GLU A 114 -6.06 -35.78 3.69
N PRO A 115 -5.78 -35.26 2.48
CA PRO A 115 -6.74 -34.68 1.55
C PRO A 115 -7.61 -35.75 0.85
N GLN A 116 -8.86 -35.40 0.57
CA GLN A 116 -9.76 -36.23 -0.24
C GLN A 116 -9.26 -36.40 -1.68
N LYS A 117 -9.76 -37.44 -2.36
CA LYS A 117 -9.38 -37.74 -3.75
C LYS A 117 -9.63 -36.55 -4.67
N ASP A 118 -8.61 -36.22 -5.48
CA ASP A 118 -8.58 -35.12 -6.45
C ASP A 118 -8.69 -33.71 -5.81
N CYS A 119 -8.40 -33.59 -4.51
CA CYS A 119 -8.49 -32.34 -3.75
C CYS A 119 -7.16 -31.96 -3.10
N ASN A 120 -6.96 -30.67 -2.85
CA ASN A 120 -5.78 -30.13 -2.16
C ASN A 120 -5.88 -30.25 -0.63
N GLY A 121 -7.08 -30.31 -0.06
CA GLY A 121 -7.30 -30.24 1.38
C GLY A 121 -6.97 -28.86 1.95
N PHE A 122 -6.32 -28.83 3.11
CA PHE A 122 -5.96 -27.60 3.80
C PHE A 122 -4.90 -26.77 3.04
N PHE A 123 -5.21 -25.50 2.79
CA PHE A 123 -4.31 -24.57 2.11
C PHE A 123 -3.23 -24.09 3.07
N THR A 124 -1.94 -24.32 2.79
CA THR A 124 -0.85 -24.02 3.72
C THR A 124 -0.53 -22.51 3.80
N ASP A 125 0.19 -22.08 4.84
CA ASP A 125 0.56 -20.67 5.00
C ASP A 125 1.53 -20.20 3.89
N THR A 126 2.32 -21.13 3.34
CA THR A 126 3.21 -20.89 2.20
C THR A 126 2.41 -20.44 0.98
N ILE A 127 1.31 -21.12 0.68
CA ILE A 127 0.43 -20.78 -0.44
C ILE A 127 -0.22 -19.42 -0.21
N ILE A 128 -0.73 -19.16 1.00
CA ILE A 128 -1.31 -17.85 1.37
C ILE A 128 -0.30 -16.72 1.11
N ARG A 129 0.97 -16.88 1.51
CA ARG A 129 2.00 -15.87 1.29
C ARG A 129 2.34 -15.68 -0.19
N SER A 130 2.36 -16.76 -0.97
CA SER A 130 2.64 -16.69 -2.41
C SER A 130 1.57 -15.90 -3.19
N LEU A 131 0.29 -16.09 -2.83
CA LEU A 131 -0.85 -15.44 -3.49
C LEU A 131 -1.21 -14.08 -2.88
N GLY A 132 -0.78 -13.82 -1.63
CA GLY A 132 -1.01 -12.57 -0.92
C GLY A 132 -0.55 -11.33 -1.67
N ILE A 133 0.51 -11.46 -2.46
CA ILE A 133 1.01 -10.37 -3.31
C ILE A 133 -0.03 -9.99 -4.36
N GLN A 134 -0.66 -10.97 -5.01
CA GLN A 134 -1.68 -10.76 -6.04
C GLN A 134 -2.99 -10.19 -5.46
N LEU A 135 -3.33 -10.54 -4.21
CA LEU A 135 -4.45 -9.93 -3.46
C LEU A 135 -4.20 -8.45 -3.18
N VAL A 136 -2.96 -8.09 -2.83
CA VAL A 136 -2.61 -6.74 -2.37
C VAL A 136 -2.31 -5.79 -3.53
N ASP A 137 -1.75 -6.28 -4.64
CA ASP A 137 -1.47 -5.48 -5.84
C ASP A 137 -2.65 -5.41 -6.84
N GLY A 138 -3.73 -6.12 -6.57
CA GLY A 138 -4.98 -6.09 -7.33
C GLY A 138 -5.00 -6.99 -8.57
N ARG A 139 -3.95 -7.79 -8.84
CA ARG A 139 -3.94 -8.79 -9.92
C ARG A 139 -4.94 -9.91 -9.68
N MET A 140 -5.28 -10.19 -8.42
CA MET A 140 -6.33 -11.11 -8.01
C MET A 140 -7.44 -10.34 -7.29
N PRO A 141 -8.39 -9.74 -8.03
CA PRO A 141 -9.38 -8.81 -7.48
C PRO A 141 -10.37 -9.43 -6.49
N GLY A 142 -10.56 -10.75 -6.50
CA GLY A 142 -11.46 -11.44 -5.57
C GLY A 142 -11.33 -12.96 -5.61
N ALA A 143 -12.14 -13.64 -4.81
CA ALA A 143 -12.22 -15.10 -4.75
C ALA A 143 -13.68 -15.60 -4.78
N ALA A 144 -13.91 -16.78 -5.34
CA ALA A 144 -15.22 -17.44 -5.42
C ALA A 144 -15.10 -18.84 -4.82
N ALA A 145 -15.97 -19.19 -3.87
CA ALA A 145 -16.09 -20.57 -3.37
C ALA A 145 -17.33 -21.22 -3.97
N ILE A 146 -17.14 -22.25 -4.79
CA ILE A 146 -18.21 -23.01 -5.44
C ILE A 146 -18.51 -24.26 -4.61
N LEU A 147 -19.78 -24.43 -4.24
CA LEU A 147 -20.29 -25.57 -3.48
C LEU A 147 -21.32 -26.33 -4.31
N GLY A 148 -21.03 -27.58 -4.67
CA GLY A 148 -21.96 -28.48 -5.35
C GLY A 148 -21.59 -28.75 -6.80
N ALA A 149 -22.59 -28.93 -7.67
CA ALA A 149 -22.41 -29.25 -9.08
C ALA A 149 -23.39 -28.46 -9.95
N ALA A 150 -22.94 -28.02 -11.12
CA ALA A 150 -23.79 -27.36 -12.11
C ALA A 150 -24.75 -28.39 -12.76
N PRO A 151 -25.84 -27.94 -13.41
CA PRO A 151 -26.78 -28.85 -14.09
C PRO A 151 -26.12 -29.76 -15.14
N ASP A 152 -25.09 -29.25 -15.83
CA ASP A 152 -24.32 -29.96 -16.84
C ASP A 152 -22.87 -29.46 -16.91
N ASN A 153 -21.98 -30.23 -17.57
CA ASN A 153 -20.56 -29.93 -17.63
C ASN A 153 -20.23 -28.63 -18.38
N LYS A 154 -20.97 -28.31 -19.45
CA LYS A 154 -20.71 -27.10 -20.25
C LYS A 154 -20.99 -25.86 -19.42
N THR A 155 -22.08 -25.87 -18.65
CA THR A 155 -22.42 -24.80 -17.71
C THR A 155 -21.35 -24.63 -16.63
N ALA A 156 -20.81 -25.74 -16.09
CA ALA A 156 -19.70 -25.69 -15.13
C ALA A 156 -18.46 -25.00 -15.71
N VAL A 157 -18.02 -25.41 -16.91
CA VAL A 157 -16.86 -24.82 -17.59
C VAL A 157 -17.10 -23.33 -17.91
N GLU A 158 -18.31 -22.97 -18.35
CA GLU A 158 -18.66 -21.57 -18.64
C GLU A 158 -18.52 -20.68 -17.40
N ILE A 159 -19.05 -21.11 -16.25
CA ILE A 159 -18.95 -20.37 -14.98
C ILE A 159 -17.47 -20.18 -14.58
N ILE A 160 -16.65 -21.23 -14.65
CA ILE A 160 -15.22 -21.17 -14.32
C ILE A 160 -14.48 -20.19 -15.22
N ARG A 161 -14.69 -20.26 -16.54
CA ARG A 161 -14.01 -19.40 -17.50
C ARG A 161 -14.41 -17.93 -17.33
N GLN A 162 -15.67 -17.66 -17.01
CA GLN A 162 -16.13 -16.30 -16.70
C GLN A 162 -15.43 -15.72 -15.46
N LEU A 163 -15.15 -16.54 -14.43
CA LEU A 163 -14.42 -16.12 -13.24
C LEU A 163 -12.92 -15.89 -13.55
N GLN A 164 -12.27 -16.78 -14.31
CA GLN A 164 -10.85 -16.64 -14.71
C GLN A 164 -10.58 -15.41 -15.58
N GLN A 165 -11.47 -15.09 -16.54
CA GLN A 165 -11.38 -13.86 -17.36
C GLN A 165 -11.33 -12.57 -16.53
N ARG A 166 -11.81 -12.65 -15.30
CA ARG A 166 -11.87 -11.55 -14.33
C ARG A 166 -10.77 -11.65 -13.28
N ASN A 167 -9.81 -12.57 -13.46
CA ASN A 167 -8.73 -12.93 -12.53
C ASN A 167 -9.23 -13.30 -11.12
N ILE A 168 -10.44 -13.86 -11.00
CA ILE A 168 -10.98 -14.29 -9.71
C ILE A 168 -10.43 -15.68 -9.37
N LEU A 169 -9.92 -15.86 -8.15
CA LEU A 169 -9.50 -17.18 -7.64
C LEU A 169 -10.71 -18.04 -7.30
N ILE A 170 -10.70 -19.30 -7.71
CA ILE A 170 -11.88 -20.16 -7.65
C ILE A 170 -11.57 -21.37 -6.78
N PHE A 171 -12.25 -21.49 -5.65
CA PHE A 171 -12.25 -22.69 -4.82
C PHE A 171 -13.42 -23.57 -5.24
N VAL A 172 -13.17 -24.84 -5.58
CA VAL A 172 -14.20 -25.77 -6.06
C VAL A 172 -14.33 -26.97 -5.13
N GLY A 173 -15.56 -27.38 -4.81
CA GLY A 173 -15.80 -28.52 -3.93
C GLY A 173 -17.27 -28.73 -3.55
N SER A 174 -17.50 -29.50 -2.49
CA SER A 174 -18.82 -30.02 -2.09
C SER A 174 -19.49 -30.87 -3.20
N ASN A 175 -20.66 -31.44 -2.92
CA ASN A 175 -21.41 -32.26 -3.87
C ASN A 175 -22.93 -32.07 -3.69
N VAL A 176 -23.66 -32.43 -4.74
CA VAL A 176 -25.12 -32.57 -4.75
C VAL A 176 -25.44 -33.90 -5.41
N GLY A 177 -26.19 -34.77 -4.73
CA GLY A 177 -26.51 -36.11 -5.24
C GLY A 177 -25.28 -36.99 -5.52
N GLY A 178 -24.16 -36.76 -4.82
CA GLY A 178 -22.91 -37.49 -5.01
C GLY A 178 -22.02 -36.99 -6.16
N ARG A 179 -22.44 -35.94 -6.89
CA ARG A 179 -21.64 -35.34 -7.98
C ARG A 179 -21.10 -33.97 -7.56
N SER A 180 -19.84 -33.67 -7.91
CA SER A 180 -19.18 -32.39 -7.65
C SER A 180 -18.82 -31.67 -8.94
N ILE A 181 -18.70 -30.34 -8.90
CA ILE A 181 -18.13 -29.58 -10.02
C ILE A 181 -16.71 -30.05 -10.37
N ILE A 182 -15.96 -30.61 -9.41
CA ILE A 182 -14.64 -31.21 -9.67
C ILE A 182 -14.74 -32.34 -10.70
N ASP A 183 -15.77 -33.19 -10.62
CA ASP A 183 -15.98 -34.27 -11.59
C ASP A 183 -16.27 -33.71 -12.98
N GLN A 184 -17.13 -32.68 -13.03
CA GLN A 184 -17.50 -32.01 -14.29
C GLN A 184 -16.29 -31.36 -14.98
N LEU A 185 -15.35 -30.80 -14.20
CA LEU A 185 -14.12 -30.20 -14.74
C LEU A 185 -13.10 -31.25 -15.18
N ILE A 186 -13.01 -32.38 -14.48
CA ILE A 186 -12.17 -33.52 -14.88
C ILE A 186 -12.69 -34.14 -16.19
N GLU A 187 -14.00 -34.34 -16.30
CA GLU A 187 -14.65 -34.90 -17.50
C GLU A 187 -14.41 -34.03 -18.75
N GLU A 188 -14.26 -32.71 -18.57
CA GLU A 188 -13.98 -31.74 -19.65
C GLU A 188 -12.49 -31.40 -19.81
N ASP A 189 -11.58 -32.16 -19.18
CA ASP A 189 -10.12 -31.98 -19.24
C ASP A 189 -9.64 -30.56 -18.87
N VAL A 190 -10.34 -29.92 -17.92
CA VAL A 190 -9.96 -28.59 -17.41
C VAL A 190 -8.83 -28.71 -16.40
N GLN A 191 -7.70 -28.06 -16.67
CA GLN A 191 -6.56 -28.03 -15.76
C GLN A 191 -6.88 -27.25 -14.48
N MET A 192 -6.83 -27.94 -13.35
CA MET A 192 -7.01 -27.35 -12.02
C MET A 192 -5.65 -27.23 -11.30
N GLY A 193 -5.48 -26.17 -10.54
CA GLY A 193 -4.27 -25.85 -9.79
C GLY A 193 -4.21 -24.38 -9.40
N TRP A 194 -3.28 -24.05 -8.50
CA TRP A 194 -3.06 -22.68 -8.04
C TRP A 194 -2.65 -21.73 -9.17
N ASP A 195 -1.81 -22.19 -10.10
CA ASP A 195 -1.34 -21.40 -11.25
C ASP A 195 -2.47 -21.04 -12.22
N ASN A 196 -3.52 -21.86 -12.28
CA ASN A 196 -4.69 -21.66 -13.13
C ASN A 196 -5.87 -21.03 -12.38
N TYR A 197 -5.71 -20.68 -11.10
CA TYR A 197 -6.72 -20.09 -10.23
C TYR A 197 -7.95 -21.00 -9.96
N ILE A 198 -7.84 -22.32 -10.18
CA ILE A 198 -8.93 -23.27 -9.90
C ILE A 198 -8.43 -24.28 -8.87
N VAL A 199 -8.93 -24.22 -7.65
CA VAL A 199 -8.38 -24.92 -6.49
C VAL A 199 -9.42 -25.85 -5.87
N PRO A 200 -9.30 -27.17 -6.10
CA PRO A 200 -10.13 -28.18 -5.45
C PRO A 200 -9.89 -28.26 -3.94
N TYR A 201 -10.89 -27.93 -3.12
CA TYR A 201 -10.71 -27.93 -1.65
C TYR A 201 -11.16 -29.24 -0.98
N GLY A 202 -12.25 -29.84 -1.43
CA GLY A 202 -12.82 -31.07 -0.87
C GLY A 202 -14.19 -31.42 -1.45
N ARG A 203 -14.59 -32.69 -1.34
CA ARG A 203 -15.78 -33.29 -1.96
C ARG A 203 -17.06 -33.12 -1.14
N ASP A 204 -16.98 -32.85 0.16
CA ASP A 204 -18.15 -32.66 1.03
C ASP A 204 -18.28 -31.22 1.57
N THR A 205 -19.44 -30.87 2.09
CA THR A 205 -19.73 -29.50 2.56
C THR A 205 -18.85 -29.06 3.75
N ILE A 206 -18.46 -29.96 4.65
CA ILE A 206 -17.67 -29.63 5.85
C ILE A 206 -16.27 -29.13 5.44
N SER A 207 -15.72 -29.64 4.33
CA SER A 207 -14.43 -29.19 3.79
C SER A 207 -14.42 -27.74 3.29
N ALA A 208 -15.58 -27.09 3.15
CA ALA A 208 -15.68 -25.67 2.79
C ALA A 208 -15.09 -24.72 3.85
N ILE A 209 -14.74 -25.24 5.03
CA ILE A 209 -13.93 -24.52 6.02
C ILE A 209 -12.53 -24.17 5.49
N TYR A 210 -11.95 -24.89 4.51
CA TYR A 210 -10.60 -24.57 4.02
C TYR A 210 -10.50 -23.20 3.31
N PRO A 211 -11.38 -22.84 2.35
CA PRO A 211 -11.47 -21.48 1.83
C PRO A 211 -11.68 -20.40 2.91
N LEU A 212 -12.49 -20.69 3.93
CA LEU A 212 -12.77 -19.75 5.02
C LEU A 212 -11.55 -19.59 5.95
N ASN A 213 -10.82 -20.68 6.21
CA ASN A 213 -9.55 -20.68 6.93
C ASN A 213 -8.48 -19.91 6.17
N TRP A 214 -8.47 -19.97 4.84
CA TRP A 214 -7.61 -19.15 4.01
C TRP A 214 -7.96 -17.66 4.12
N ALA A 215 -9.24 -17.32 4.08
CA ALA A 215 -9.70 -15.95 4.21
C ALA A 215 -9.40 -15.35 5.60
N ILE A 216 -9.66 -16.08 6.70
CA ILE A 216 -9.40 -15.57 8.05
C ILE A 216 -7.89 -15.43 8.34
N ARG A 217 -7.05 -16.30 7.76
CA ARG A 217 -5.59 -16.20 7.86
C ARG A 217 -5.01 -15.01 7.11
N ALA A 218 -5.68 -14.52 6.07
CA ALA A 218 -5.29 -13.25 5.45
C ALA A 218 -5.34 -12.10 6.48
N ALA A 219 -6.31 -12.11 7.39
CA ALA A 219 -6.43 -11.11 8.45
C ALA A 219 -5.29 -11.20 9.49
N LEU A 220 -4.87 -12.42 9.83
CA LEU A 220 -3.74 -12.65 10.74
C LEU A 220 -2.39 -12.34 10.09
N THR A 221 -2.21 -12.75 8.83
CA THR A 221 -0.95 -12.66 8.09
C THR A 221 -0.70 -11.26 7.53
N PHE A 222 -1.65 -10.72 6.77
CA PHE A 222 -1.50 -9.41 6.10
C PHE A 222 -2.10 -8.27 6.90
N GLY A 223 -3.20 -8.52 7.62
CA GLY A 223 -3.78 -7.53 8.53
C GLY A 223 -2.97 -7.31 9.81
N GLY A 224 -2.03 -8.20 10.13
CA GLY A 224 -1.22 -8.16 11.35
C GLY A 224 -2.08 -8.16 12.62
N LEU A 225 -3.28 -8.76 12.54
CA LEU A 225 -4.20 -8.88 13.67
C LEU A 225 -3.73 -10.00 14.60
N LYS A 226 -3.97 -9.81 15.90
CA LYS A 226 -3.57 -10.82 16.90
C LYS A 226 -4.70 -11.84 17.09
N ALA A 227 -4.30 -13.07 17.42
CA ALA A 227 -5.22 -14.13 17.83
C ALA A 227 -6.20 -13.66 18.92
N GLY A 228 -7.47 -14.08 18.83
CA GLY A 228 -8.55 -13.68 19.73
C GLY A 228 -9.19 -12.32 19.47
N GLN A 229 -8.78 -11.60 18.41
CA GLN A 229 -9.40 -10.33 17.99
C GLN A 229 -10.58 -10.56 17.03
N ALA A 230 -11.53 -11.43 17.39
CA ALA A 230 -12.63 -11.90 16.54
C ALA A 230 -13.26 -10.80 15.67
N LYS A 231 -13.77 -9.73 16.29
CA LYS A 231 -14.43 -8.62 15.58
C LYS A 231 -13.53 -7.97 14.53
N LYS A 232 -12.25 -7.78 14.83
CA LYS A 232 -11.30 -7.15 13.89
C LYS A 232 -11.00 -8.09 12.73
N CYS A 233 -10.84 -9.39 12.99
CA CYS A 233 -10.60 -10.38 11.95
C CYS A 233 -11.80 -10.48 10.99
N LEU A 234 -13.03 -10.52 11.52
CA LEU A 234 -14.25 -10.56 10.71
C LEU A 234 -14.49 -9.26 9.91
N LEU A 235 -14.18 -8.10 10.47
CA LEU A 235 -14.23 -6.84 9.72
C LEU A 235 -13.17 -6.80 8.61
N TYR A 236 -11.96 -7.32 8.88
CA TYR A 236 -10.92 -7.41 7.86
C TYR A 236 -11.34 -8.31 6.70
N THR A 237 -11.90 -9.50 6.97
CA THR A 237 -12.38 -10.39 5.89
C THR A 237 -13.47 -9.72 5.07
N LYS A 238 -14.41 -9.02 5.71
CA LYS A 238 -15.45 -8.24 5.03
C LYS A 238 -14.89 -7.14 4.13
N GLU A 239 -13.91 -6.37 4.61
CA GLU A 239 -13.45 -5.15 3.95
C GLU A 239 -12.29 -5.35 2.97
N ARG A 240 -11.49 -6.40 3.15
CA ARG A 240 -10.23 -6.63 2.42
C ARG A 240 -10.18 -7.93 1.64
N VAL A 241 -10.97 -8.94 2.00
CA VAL A 241 -11.03 -10.21 1.27
C VAL A 241 -12.32 -10.22 0.44
N PHE A 242 -12.23 -9.89 -0.84
CA PHE A 242 -13.39 -9.85 -1.74
C PHE A 242 -13.83 -11.26 -2.19
N ALA A 243 -14.31 -12.06 -1.23
CA ALA A 243 -14.82 -13.41 -1.46
C ALA A 243 -16.36 -13.48 -1.49
N PHE A 244 -16.90 -14.42 -2.27
CA PHE A 244 -18.33 -14.76 -2.32
C PHE A 244 -18.53 -16.27 -2.56
N GLY A 245 -19.68 -16.79 -2.14
CA GLY A 245 -20.06 -18.19 -2.34
C GLY A 245 -21.03 -18.38 -3.51
N LEU A 246 -20.81 -19.40 -4.32
CA LEU A 246 -21.68 -19.87 -5.40
C LEU A 246 -22.16 -21.28 -5.06
N VAL A 247 -23.44 -21.45 -4.77
CA VAL A 247 -24.02 -22.77 -4.47
C VAL A 247 -24.77 -23.28 -5.68
N LEU A 248 -24.32 -24.41 -6.22
CA LEU A 248 -24.87 -25.02 -7.43
C LEU A 248 -25.58 -26.33 -7.06
N GLY A 249 -26.88 -26.38 -7.30
CA GLY A 249 -27.78 -27.48 -6.93
C GLY A 249 -28.47 -27.29 -5.58
N GLU A 250 -29.01 -28.38 -5.03
CA GLU A 250 -29.85 -28.36 -3.83
C GLU A 250 -29.07 -27.92 -2.58
N VAL A 251 -29.68 -27.00 -1.83
CA VAL A 251 -29.14 -26.43 -0.59
C VAL A 251 -29.69 -27.17 0.62
N ASP A 252 -28.91 -28.11 1.15
CA ASP A 252 -29.24 -28.85 2.37
C ASP A 252 -28.94 -28.05 3.66
N ASP A 253 -29.37 -28.58 4.81
CA ASP A 253 -29.18 -27.97 6.13
C ASP A 253 -27.70 -27.67 6.45
N LEU A 254 -26.75 -28.50 5.97
CA LEU A 254 -25.32 -28.29 6.20
C LEU A 254 -24.83 -27.08 5.41
N LYS A 255 -25.20 -26.99 4.11
CA LYS A 255 -24.86 -25.84 3.26
C LYS A 255 -25.44 -24.53 3.80
N TYR A 256 -26.65 -24.57 4.36
CA TYR A 256 -27.21 -23.41 5.06
C TYR A 256 -26.37 -22.98 6.27
N ALA A 257 -25.95 -23.94 7.11
CA ALA A 257 -25.16 -23.67 8.30
C ALA A 257 -23.77 -23.10 7.98
N THR A 258 -23.03 -23.71 7.05
CA THR A 258 -21.73 -23.21 6.58
C THR A 258 -21.87 -21.83 5.90
N GLY A 259 -22.91 -21.65 5.07
CA GLY A 259 -23.22 -20.39 4.42
C GLY A 259 -23.50 -19.26 5.41
N ALA A 260 -24.18 -19.53 6.52
CA ALA A 260 -24.38 -18.55 7.59
C ALA A 260 -23.06 -18.12 8.26
N GLY A 261 -22.11 -19.04 8.42
CA GLY A 261 -20.75 -18.73 8.87
C GLY A 261 -20.01 -17.80 7.89
N ALA A 262 -20.06 -18.11 6.59
CA ALA A 262 -19.47 -17.28 5.53
C ALA A 262 -20.10 -15.88 5.47
N ILE A 263 -21.43 -15.78 5.63
CA ILE A 263 -22.14 -14.49 5.73
C ILE A 263 -21.62 -13.69 6.94
N ASN A 264 -21.37 -14.34 8.07
CA ASN A 264 -20.82 -13.67 9.26
C ASN A 264 -19.40 -13.13 9.04
N MET A 265 -18.63 -13.74 8.12
CA MET A 265 -17.33 -13.22 7.66
C MET A 265 -17.43 -12.10 6.62
N GLY A 266 -18.66 -11.75 6.19
CA GLY A 266 -18.94 -10.71 5.20
C GLY A 266 -19.03 -11.20 3.75
N PHE A 267 -19.13 -12.51 3.52
CA PHE A 267 -19.19 -13.10 2.18
C PHE A 267 -20.65 -13.39 1.77
N PRO A 268 -21.15 -12.78 0.68
CA PRO A 268 -22.48 -13.07 0.20
C PRO A 268 -22.54 -14.43 -0.49
N ILE A 269 -23.72 -15.06 -0.45
CA ILE A 269 -23.98 -16.36 -1.05
C ILE A 269 -25.03 -16.22 -2.16
N VAL A 270 -24.73 -16.75 -3.34
CA VAL A 270 -25.64 -16.82 -4.48
C VAL A 270 -25.92 -18.29 -4.79
N ALA A 271 -27.20 -18.67 -4.87
CA ALA A 271 -27.60 -20.04 -5.21
C ALA A 271 -28.37 -20.08 -6.54
N ASP A 272 -28.25 -21.18 -7.27
CA ASP A 272 -28.97 -21.42 -8.54
C ASP A 272 -30.33 -22.14 -8.36
N THR A 273 -30.74 -22.38 -7.11
CA THR A 273 -32.00 -23.03 -6.76
C THR A 273 -32.97 -22.08 -6.06
N GLN A 274 -34.23 -22.49 -5.97
CA GLN A 274 -35.29 -21.70 -5.35
C GLN A 274 -35.15 -21.67 -3.82
N ILE A 275 -34.45 -20.66 -3.32
CA ILE A 275 -34.23 -20.45 -1.88
C ILE A 275 -34.83 -19.12 -1.37
N PRO A 276 -35.09 -18.97 -0.06
CA PRO A 276 -35.48 -17.68 0.52
C PRO A 276 -34.30 -16.70 0.51
N GLU A 277 -34.53 -15.45 0.09
CA GLU A 277 -33.49 -14.42 0.04
C GLU A 277 -33.33 -13.67 1.37
N VAL A 278 -32.12 -13.20 1.63
CA VAL A 278 -31.76 -12.28 2.71
C VAL A 278 -31.06 -11.09 2.07
N LYS A 279 -31.78 -9.96 1.95
CA LYS A 279 -31.32 -8.73 1.29
C LYS A 279 -30.32 -7.96 2.20
N PRO A 280 -30.50 -6.72 2.71
CA PRO A 280 -29.45 -6.11 3.53
C PRO A 280 -29.51 -6.56 5.00
N SER A 281 -28.36 -6.92 5.59
CA SER A 281 -28.21 -7.26 7.02
C SER A 281 -27.21 -6.36 7.77
N GLY A 282 -26.51 -5.46 7.07
CA GLY A 282 -25.40 -4.68 7.62
C GLY A 282 -24.07 -5.46 7.74
N ILE A 283 -24.09 -6.77 7.48
CA ILE A 283 -22.93 -7.67 7.60
C ILE A 283 -22.23 -7.84 6.26
N THR A 284 -22.96 -8.12 5.18
CA THR A 284 -22.45 -8.06 3.80
C THR A 284 -22.60 -6.64 3.22
N THR A 285 -21.96 -6.38 2.06
CA THR A 285 -22.00 -5.05 1.40
C THR A 285 -23.41 -4.72 0.89
N TYR A 286 -24.05 -5.66 0.20
CA TYR A 286 -25.40 -5.53 -0.34
C TYR A 286 -26.29 -6.66 0.21
N GLU A 287 -26.72 -7.60 -0.63
CA GLU A 287 -27.46 -8.79 -0.21
C GLU A 287 -26.56 -9.83 0.47
N ALA A 288 -27.11 -10.62 1.39
CA ALA A 288 -26.37 -11.67 2.10
C ALA A 288 -26.62 -13.07 1.50
N LEU A 289 -27.85 -13.35 1.10
CA LEU A 289 -28.26 -14.61 0.46
C LEU A 289 -29.24 -14.28 -0.66
N ILE A 290 -28.91 -14.67 -1.89
CA ILE A 290 -29.74 -14.37 -3.06
C ILE A 290 -29.82 -15.57 -3.99
N LYS A 291 -30.88 -15.64 -4.79
CA LYS A 291 -31.00 -16.64 -5.86
C LYS A 291 -30.78 -16.00 -7.23
N GLU A 292 -30.17 -16.75 -8.13
CA GLU A 292 -30.07 -16.41 -9.55
C GLU A 292 -30.20 -17.70 -10.36
N LEU A 293 -31.34 -17.85 -11.05
CA LEU A 293 -31.68 -19.07 -11.78
C LEU A 293 -31.06 -19.09 -13.18
N ASP A 294 -30.55 -17.94 -13.67
CA ASP A 294 -29.87 -17.81 -14.95
C ASP A 294 -28.35 -17.99 -14.79
N HIS A 295 -27.84 -19.19 -15.10
CA HIS A 295 -26.40 -19.51 -15.00
C HIS A 295 -25.49 -18.59 -15.80
N LYS A 296 -26.00 -17.90 -16.84
CA LYS A 296 -25.20 -16.92 -17.61
C LYS A 296 -24.98 -15.62 -16.83
N LYS A 297 -25.87 -15.31 -15.88
CA LYS A 297 -25.82 -14.09 -15.07
C LYS A 297 -25.30 -14.33 -13.66
N ILE A 298 -25.25 -15.58 -13.20
CA ILE A 298 -24.88 -15.92 -11.81
C ILE A 298 -23.53 -15.32 -11.37
N VAL A 299 -22.51 -15.34 -12.24
CA VAL A 299 -21.19 -14.75 -11.97
C VAL A 299 -21.27 -13.22 -11.88
N ALA A 300 -21.97 -12.59 -12.83
CA ALA A 300 -22.16 -11.14 -12.81
C ALA A 300 -22.92 -10.69 -11.57
N ARG A 301 -23.97 -11.43 -11.19
CA ARG A 301 -24.76 -11.17 -9.98
C ARG A 301 -23.92 -11.32 -8.72
N ALA A 302 -23.08 -12.35 -8.62
CA ALA A 302 -22.21 -12.54 -7.46
C ALA A 302 -21.17 -11.42 -7.30
N ILE A 303 -20.58 -10.94 -8.40
CA ILE A 303 -19.65 -9.81 -8.43
C ILE A 303 -20.36 -8.52 -7.98
N GLU A 304 -21.56 -8.27 -8.48
CA GLU A 304 -22.39 -7.11 -8.13
C GLU A 304 -22.70 -7.10 -6.63
N VAL A 305 -23.23 -8.21 -6.10
CA VAL A 305 -23.63 -8.34 -4.68
C VAL A 305 -22.41 -8.26 -3.74
N ARG A 306 -21.22 -8.69 -4.20
CA ARG A 306 -19.98 -8.51 -3.43
C ARG A 306 -19.46 -7.07 -3.44
N GLY A 307 -19.75 -6.31 -4.50
CA GLY A 307 -19.26 -4.95 -4.75
C GLY A 307 -17.88 -4.90 -5.44
N LEU A 308 -17.55 -5.91 -6.24
CA LEU A 308 -16.29 -5.98 -6.99
C LEU A 308 -16.31 -5.07 -8.22
N LYS A 309 -15.33 -4.15 -8.34
CA LYS A 309 -15.14 -3.30 -9.52
C LYS A 309 -13.97 -3.85 -10.34
N LEU A 310 -14.27 -4.44 -11.49
CA LEU A 310 -13.29 -5.13 -12.33
C LEU A 310 -13.05 -4.35 -13.63
N THR A 311 -11.77 -4.14 -13.99
CA THR A 311 -11.36 -3.67 -15.31
C THR A 311 -10.97 -4.88 -16.16
N VAL A 312 -11.78 -5.19 -17.17
CA VAL A 312 -11.45 -6.25 -18.14
C VAL A 312 -10.66 -5.62 -19.27
N THR A 313 -9.40 -6.00 -19.44
CA THR A 313 -8.59 -5.61 -20.60
C THR A 313 -9.06 -6.39 -21.82
N GLN A 314 -9.80 -5.73 -22.70
CA GLN A 314 -10.24 -6.35 -23.96
C GLN A 314 -9.15 -6.15 -25.03
N ILE A 315 -8.42 -7.21 -25.34
CA ILE A 315 -7.56 -7.28 -26.52
C ILE A 315 -8.36 -7.94 -27.65
N PRO A 316 -8.34 -7.43 -28.89
CA PRO A 316 -9.11 -7.97 -30.00
C PRO A 316 -8.50 -9.28 -30.53
N ILE A 317 -8.62 -10.34 -29.74
CA ILE A 317 -8.21 -11.71 -30.06
C ILE A 317 -9.37 -12.69 -29.81
N PRO A 318 -9.39 -13.84 -30.50
CA PRO A 318 -10.51 -14.78 -30.46
C PRO A 318 -10.53 -15.69 -29.21
N VAL A 319 -9.55 -15.56 -28.33
CA VAL A 319 -9.43 -16.32 -27.09
C VAL A 319 -9.48 -15.38 -25.88
N PRO A 320 -9.95 -15.86 -24.72
CA PRO A 320 -9.82 -15.12 -23.47
C PRO A 320 -8.39 -14.68 -23.19
N TYR A 321 -8.22 -13.47 -22.64
CA TYR A 321 -6.92 -12.89 -22.31
C TYR A 321 -6.93 -12.38 -20.87
N ALA A 322 -6.10 -12.97 -20.01
CA ALA A 322 -6.00 -12.65 -18.60
C ALA A 322 -4.71 -13.22 -17.98
N ALA A 323 -4.23 -12.62 -16.90
CA ALA A 323 -3.04 -13.12 -16.19
C ALA A 323 -3.26 -14.53 -15.60
N ALA A 324 -4.52 -14.89 -15.30
CA ALA A 324 -4.88 -16.22 -14.83
C ALA A 324 -4.56 -17.36 -15.82
N PHE A 325 -4.32 -17.06 -17.10
CA PHE A 325 -3.93 -18.06 -18.10
C PHE A 325 -2.42 -18.23 -18.24
N GLU A 326 -1.60 -17.40 -17.57
CA GLU A 326 -0.13 -17.41 -17.69
C GLU A 326 0.49 -18.78 -17.36
N GLY A 327 -0.11 -19.50 -16.41
CA GLY A 327 0.33 -20.81 -15.94
C GLY A 327 -0.10 -22.01 -16.80
N GLU A 328 -0.94 -21.81 -17.82
CA GLU A 328 -1.47 -22.91 -18.62
C GLU A 328 -0.37 -23.66 -19.38
N ARG A 329 -0.39 -25.00 -19.30
CA ARG A 329 0.56 -25.85 -20.02
C ARG A 329 -0.14 -26.55 -21.19
N VAL A 330 0.34 -26.35 -22.41
CA VAL A 330 -0.18 -27.07 -23.59
C VAL A 330 0.55 -28.41 -23.74
N ARG A 331 -0.15 -29.50 -23.42
CA ARG A 331 0.37 -30.87 -23.52
C ARG A 331 0.25 -31.43 -24.95
N ARG A 332 0.90 -32.57 -25.22
CA ARG A 332 1.04 -33.13 -26.58
C ARG A 332 -0.30 -33.54 -27.20
N GLU A 333 -1.24 -33.97 -26.38
CA GLU A 333 -2.61 -34.36 -26.71
C GLU A 333 -3.47 -33.16 -27.13
N GLN A 334 -3.24 -32.01 -26.50
CA GLN A 334 -3.93 -30.74 -26.75
C GLN A 334 -3.26 -29.90 -27.83
N LEU A 335 -2.03 -30.25 -28.22
CA LEU A 335 -1.20 -29.50 -29.16
C LEU A 335 -1.82 -29.41 -30.57
N CYS A 336 -1.95 -28.19 -31.08
CA CYS A 336 -2.21 -27.92 -32.50
C CYS A 336 -0.89 -27.74 -33.25
N VAL A 337 -0.07 -26.78 -32.81
CA VAL A 337 1.23 -26.46 -33.40
C VAL A 337 2.25 -26.10 -32.32
N GLU A 338 3.49 -26.48 -32.57
CA GLU A 338 4.66 -26.19 -31.76
C GLU A 338 5.67 -25.37 -32.59
N LEU A 339 6.16 -24.27 -32.03
CA LEU A 339 7.06 -23.32 -32.66
C LEU A 339 8.30 -23.21 -31.76
N GLY A 340 9.50 -23.46 -32.28
CA GLY A 340 10.71 -23.39 -31.48
C GLY A 340 11.00 -24.66 -30.67
N GLY A 341 11.81 -24.51 -29.63
CA GLY A 341 12.33 -25.64 -28.85
C GLY A 341 13.13 -26.62 -29.72
N LYS A 342 12.94 -27.93 -29.51
CA LYS A 342 13.56 -28.99 -30.35
C LYS A 342 12.80 -29.25 -31.67
N ALA A 343 11.63 -28.61 -31.87
CA ALA A 343 10.69 -28.98 -32.93
C ALA A 343 10.82 -28.15 -34.22
N SER A 344 11.25 -26.89 -34.12
CA SER A 344 11.52 -26.03 -35.27
C SER A 344 12.48 -24.89 -34.90
N THR A 345 13.10 -24.27 -35.91
CA THR A 345 13.92 -23.07 -35.70
C THR A 345 13.01 -21.89 -35.34
N SER A 346 13.25 -21.26 -34.19
CA SER A 346 12.47 -20.10 -33.76
C SER A 346 13.33 -19.04 -33.08
N PHE A 347 12.97 -17.77 -33.25
CA PHE A 347 13.50 -16.70 -32.42
C PHE A 347 12.53 -15.53 -32.23
N GLU A 348 12.74 -14.76 -31.18
CA GLU A 348 12.13 -13.46 -30.95
C GLU A 348 13.22 -12.39 -30.85
N TYR A 349 12.96 -11.22 -31.43
CA TYR A 349 13.93 -10.15 -31.52
C TYR A 349 13.24 -8.80 -31.47
N LEU A 350 13.64 -7.97 -30.51
CA LEU A 350 13.18 -6.59 -30.42
C LEU A 350 14.31 -5.63 -30.75
N THR A 351 14.02 -4.65 -31.59
CA THR A 351 15.01 -3.68 -32.07
C THR A 351 14.42 -2.28 -32.21
N THR A 352 15.25 -1.28 -31.96
CA THR A 352 14.91 0.13 -32.14
C THR A 352 15.13 0.54 -33.59
N LYS A 353 14.15 1.20 -34.18
CA LYS A 353 14.20 1.74 -35.55
C LYS A 353 13.94 3.24 -35.56
N LYS A 354 14.17 3.90 -36.70
CA LYS A 354 13.81 5.31 -36.87
C LYS A 354 12.30 5.47 -37.04
N SER A 355 11.77 6.66 -36.74
CA SER A 355 10.32 6.93 -36.82
C SER A 355 9.73 6.67 -38.21
N GLU A 356 10.50 6.94 -39.28
CA GLU A 356 10.05 6.72 -40.67
C GLU A 356 10.00 5.24 -41.05
N GLU A 357 10.71 4.38 -40.31
CA GLU A 357 10.84 2.95 -40.59
C GLU A 357 9.80 2.10 -39.83
N VAL A 358 9.04 2.71 -38.91
CA VAL A 358 8.04 2.02 -38.06
C VAL A 358 6.65 2.60 -38.29
N GLU A 359 5.73 1.73 -38.68
CA GLU A 359 4.30 2.01 -38.80
C GLU A 359 3.56 1.45 -37.58
N ASP A 360 2.96 2.32 -36.78
CA ASP A 360 2.33 1.93 -35.52
C ASP A 360 1.10 1.05 -35.74
N GLY A 361 0.95 -0.01 -34.95
CA GLY A 361 -0.16 -0.96 -35.05
C GLY A 361 -0.05 -1.95 -36.22
N LYS A 362 1.01 -1.87 -37.04
CA LYS A 362 1.20 -2.78 -38.16
C LYS A 362 1.66 -4.15 -37.67
N VAL A 363 0.83 -5.16 -37.96
CA VAL A 363 1.16 -6.57 -37.75
C VAL A 363 1.18 -7.27 -39.09
N GLU A 364 2.33 -7.80 -39.48
CA GLU A 364 2.55 -8.44 -40.78
C GLU A 364 2.93 -9.91 -40.58
N LEU A 365 2.20 -10.83 -41.22
CA LEU A 365 2.52 -12.25 -41.25
C LEU A 365 3.10 -12.61 -42.62
N ILE A 366 4.35 -13.04 -42.64
CA ILE A 366 5.14 -13.34 -43.84
C ILE A 366 5.38 -14.85 -43.89
N GLY A 367 4.52 -15.55 -44.62
CA GLY A 367 4.54 -17.01 -44.74
C GLY A 367 3.15 -17.63 -44.55
N SER A 368 3.11 -18.95 -44.33
CA SER A 368 1.87 -19.67 -44.04
C SER A 368 1.45 -19.44 -42.58
N ASP A 369 0.17 -19.19 -42.36
CA ASP A 369 -0.42 -19.18 -41.01
C ASP A 369 -0.73 -20.63 -40.58
N ILE A 370 -1.11 -20.80 -39.32
CA ILE A 370 -1.31 -22.12 -38.70
C ILE A 370 -2.53 -22.89 -39.24
N ASP A 371 -3.42 -22.25 -40.01
CA ASP A 371 -4.55 -22.90 -40.67
C ASP A 371 -4.22 -23.49 -42.04
N LYS A 372 -3.03 -23.20 -42.58
CA LYS A 372 -2.54 -23.70 -43.86
C LYS A 372 -1.46 -24.78 -43.70
N LEU A 373 -1.37 -25.40 -42.52
CA LEU A 373 -0.45 -26.51 -42.27
C LEU A 373 -0.89 -27.75 -43.05
N GLU A 374 0.06 -28.46 -43.66
CA GLU A 374 -0.21 -29.73 -44.35
C GLU A 374 -0.65 -30.82 -43.35
N ASN A 375 -1.47 -31.77 -43.81
CA ASN A 375 -2.00 -32.85 -42.95
C ASN A 375 -0.86 -33.64 -42.26
N GLY A 376 -0.75 -33.48 -40.94
CA GLY A 376 0.26 -34.15 -40.11
C GLY A 376 1.42 -33.27 -39.65
N GLN A 377 1.60 -32.07 -40.21
CA GLN A 377 2.62 -31.12 -39.78
C GLN A 377 2.23 -30.47 -38.45
N LYS A 378 3.04 -30.68 -37.41
CA LYS A 378 2.80 -30.16 -36.04
C LYS A 378 3.81 -29.10 -35.59
N SER A 379 4.78 -28.76 -36.44
CA SER A 379 5.73 -27.70 -36.16
C SER A 379 5.93 -26.76 -37.35
N LEU A 380 6.23 -25.50 -37.04
CA LEU A 380 6.46 -24.44 -38.01
C LEU A 380 7.62 -23.56 -37.52
N PRO A 381 8.57 -23.14 -38.37
CA PRO A 381 9.60 -22.20 -37.97
C PRO A 381 8.96 -20.84 -37.69
N LEU A 382 9.57 -20.04 -36.81
CA LEU A 382 8.99 -18.77 -36.37
C LEU A 382 10.06 -17.70 -36.14
N ALA A 383 9.86 -16.50 -36.68
CA ALA A 383 10.58 -15.32 -36.22
C ALA A 383 9.59 -14.23 -35.81
N ILE A 384 9.65 -13.79 -34.56
CA ILE A 384 8.89 -12.64 -34.06
C ILE A 384 9.83 -11.44 -34.01
N ILE A 385 9.69 -10.51 -34.96
CA ILE A 385 10.47 -9.27 -35.00
C ILE A 385 9.58 -8.12 -34.53
N VAL A 386 9.95 -7.50 -33.42
CA VAL A 386 9.28 -6.34 -32.86
C VAL A 386 10.14 -5.11 -33.11
N GLU A 387 9.67 -4.24 -34.00
CA GLU A 387 10.31 -2.98 -34.31
C GLU A 387 9.63 -1.88 -33.50
N VAL A 388 10.40 -1.26 -32.61
CA VAL A 388 9.91 -0.17 -31.78
C VAL A 388 10.58 1.14 -32.13
N TYR A 389 9.82 2.21 -32.05
CA TYR A 389 10.36 3.56 -32.04
C TYR A 389 9.81 4.29 -30.83
N GLY A 390 10.68 5.09 -30.21
CA GLY A 390 10.21 6.16 -29.35
C GLY A 390 11.31 7.16 -29.10
N ARG A 391 10.93 8.41 -28.81
CA ARG A 391 11.88 9.52 -28.64
C ARG A 391 12.89 9.28 -27.51
N LYS A 392 12.49 8.49 -26.52
CA LYS A 392 13.31 8.12 -25.37
C LYS A 392 13.93 6.73 -25.50
N MET A 393 13.61 5.97 -26.56
CA MET A 393 14.12 4.61 -26.76
C MET A 393 15.63 4.63 -26.99
N GLN A 394 16.34 3.71 -26.33
CA GLN A 394 17.78 3.49 -26.49
C GLN A 394 18.03 2.01 -26.77
N LYS A 395 19.17 1.69 -27.41
CA LYS A 395 19.56 0.30 -27.66
C LYS A 395 19.62 -0.54 -26.39
N ASP A 396 19.96 0.07 -25.26
CA ASP A 396 20.05 -0.60 -23.97
C ASP A 396 18.68 -1.03 -23.41
N PHE A 397 17.57 -0.52 -23.95
CA PHE A 397 16.22 -0.91 -23.49
C PHE A 397 15.64 -2.06 -24.28
N GLU A 398 16.23 -2.38 -25.44
CA GLU A 398 15.79 -3.47 -26.30
C GLU A 398 15.66 -4.80 -25.54
N PRO A 399 16.67 -5.28 -24.77
CA PRO A 399 16.54 -6.55 -24.04
C PRO A 399 15.46 -6.52 -22.94
N ILE A 400 15.16 -5.34 -22.38
CA ILE A 400 14.14 -5.18 -21.32
C ILE A 400 12.73 -5.38 -21.90
N LEU A 401 12.46 -4.78 -23.06
CA LEU A 401 11.18 -4.91 -23.76
C LEU A 401 11.03 -6.27 -24.43
N GLU A 402 12.12 -6.83 -24.97
CA GLU A 402 12.15 -8.17 -25.59
C GLU A 402 11.64 -9.24 -24.61
N ARG A 403 12.05 -9.17 -23.33
CA ARG A 403 11.60 -10.11 -22.29
C ARG A 403 10.10 -10.09 -22.03
N GLN A 404 9.39 -9.00 -22.35
CA GLN A 404 7.96 -8.91 -22.12
C GLN A 404 7.13 -9.75 -23.10
N ILE A 405 7.73 -10.15 -24.23
CA ILE A 405 7.09 -11.01 -25.23
C ILE A 405 6.59 -12.31 -24.59
N HIS A 406 7.39 -12.89 -23.70
CA HIS A 406 7.04 -14.08 -22.92
C HIS A 406 5.73 -13.90 -22.13
N ARG A 407 5.68 -12.87 -21.27
CA ARG A 407 4.53 -12.65 -20.36
C ARG A 407 3.28 -12.30 -21.14
N PHE A 408 3.39 -11.40 -22.11
CA PHE A 408 2.24 -10.96 -22.91
C PHE A 408 1.64 -12.10 -23.73
N THR A 409 2.47 -12.98 -24.27
CA THR A 409 1.98 -14.13 -25.05
C THR A 409 1.27 -15.17 -24.15
N ASN A 410 1.79 -15.42 -22.94
CA ASN A 410 1.21 -16.39 -22.00
C ASN A 410 -0.15 -15.98 -21.39
N TYR A 411 -0.52 -14.69 -21.44
CA TYR A 411 -1.83 -14.26 -20.95
C TYR A 411 -3.01 -14.68 -21.85
N ALA A 412 -2.74 -15.19 -23.06
CA ALA A 412 -3.76 -15.70 -23.96
C ALA A 412 -4.07 -17.18 -23.64
N MET A 413 -5.34 -17.49 -23.38
CA MET A 413 -5.79 -18.86 -23.08
C MET A 413 -5.43 -19.83 -24.21
N GLY A 414 -4.85 -20.98 -23.84
CA GLY A 414 -4.41 -22.03 -24.78
C GLY A 414 -3.09 -21.75 -25.50
N LEU A 415 -2.34 -20.73 -25.08
CA LEU A 415 -0.95 -20.51 -25.50
C LEU A 415 0.02 -20.80 -24.36
N MET A 416 1.19 -21.32 -24.71
CA MET A 416 2.30 -21.52 -23.78
C MET A 416 3.58 -21.04 -24.45
N HIS A 417 4.23 -20.03 -23.88
CA HIS A 417 5.51 -19.48 -24.33
C HIS A 417 6.57 -19.69 -23.24
N ILE A 418 7.70 -20.31 -23.58
CA ILE A 418 8.84 -20.54 -22.69
C ILE A 418 10.11 -20.14 -23.42
N GLY A 419 11.17 -19.80 -22.69
CA GLY A 419 12.44 -19.38 -23.28
C GLY A 419 12.43 -17.91 -23.70
N GLN A 420 13.50 -17.52 -24.39
CA GLN A 420 13.77 -16.15 -24.81
C GLN A 420 14.70 -16.15 -26.03
N ARG A 421 14.76 -15.04 -26.77
CA ARG A 421 15.65 -14.86 -27.94
C ARG A 421 15.47 -16.00 -28.96
N ASP A 422 16.53 -16.69 -29.33
CA ASP A 422 16.54 -17.83 -30.27
C ASP A 422 16.30 -19.20 -29.63
N MET A 423 15.95 -19.21 -28.34
CA MET A 423 15.59 -20.41 -27.59
C MET A 423 14.12 -20.38 -27.15
N ASN A 424 13.30 -19.55 -27.80
CA ASN A 424 11.88 -19.50 -27.48
C ASN A 424 11.17 -20.78 -27.95
N TRP A 425 10.11 -21.11 -27.22
CA TRP A 425 9.31 -22.31 -27.44
C TRP A 425 7.85 -21.99 -27.16
N ILE A 426 7.03 -22.02 -28.21
CA ILE A 426 5.63 -21.64 -28.19
C ILE A 426 4.77 -22.82 -28.60
N ARG A 427 3.77 -23.16 -27.79
CA ARG A 427 2.74 -24.13 -28.13
C ARG A 427 1.38 -23.46 -28.19
N ILE A 428 0.58 -23.85 -29.17
CA ILE A 428 -0.80 -23.39 -29.34
C ILE A 428 -1.71 -24.62 -29.27
N SER A 429 -2.76 -24.55 -28.44
CA SER A 429 -3.71 -25.64 -28.28
C SER A 429 -4.70 -25.74 -29.44
N LYS A 430 -5.28 -26.93 -29.65
CA LYS A 430 -6.37 -27.17 -30.60
C LYS A 430 -7.59 -26.30 -30.29
N ASP A 431 -7.88 -26.08 -29.01
CA ASP A 431 -9.00 -25.23 -28.58
C ASP A 431 -8.80 -23.77 -29.00
N ALA A 432 -7.60 -23.21 -28.76
CA ALA A 432 -7.27 -21.86 -29.22
C ALA A 432 -7.39 -21.74 -30.74
N PHE A 433 -6.86 -22.72 -31.48
CA PHE A 433 -6.97 -22.75 -32.95
C PHE A 433 -8.42 -22.81 -33.44
N ASN A 434 -9.24 -23.69 -32.84
CA ASN A 434 -10.65 -23.87 -33.18
C ASN A 434 -11.49 -22.63 -32.89
N LYS A 435 -11.14 -21.87 -31.84
CA LYS A 435 -11.74 -20.56 -31.53
C LYS A 435 -11.37 -19.47 -32.54
N GLY A 436 -10.40 -19.74 -33.42
CA GLY A 436 -9.96 -18.82 -34.47
C GLY A 436 -8.62 -18.17 -34.19
N PHE A 437 -7.87 -18.60 -33.18
CA PHE A 437 -6.52 -18.07 -32.92
C PHE A 437 -5.60 -18.33 -34.12
N ARG A 438 -4.67 -17.40 -34.36
CA ARG A 438 -3.79 -17.29 -35.54
C ARG A 438 -2.54 -16.53 -35.14
N LEU A 439 -1.43 -16.68 -35.86
CA LEU A 439 -0.15 -16.09 -35.44
C LEU A 439 -0.17 -14.56 -35.39
N LYS A 440 -0.93 -13.90 -36.27
CA LYS A 440 -1.12 -12.44 -36.24
C LYS A 440 -1.61 -11.92 -34.88
N HIS A 441 -2.35 -12.73 -34.11
CA HIS A 441 -2.86 -12.31 -32.81
C HIS A 441 -1.74 -12.11 -31.78
N ILE A 442 -0.60 -12.80 -31.92
CA ILE A 442 0.59 -12.55 -31.11
C ILE A 442 1.07 -11.09 -31.34
N GLY A 443 1.13 -10.64 -32.59
CA GLY A 443 1.51 -9.26 -32.89
C GLY A 443 0.52 -8.22 -32.34
N ILE A 444 -0.78 -8.53 -32.37
CA ILE A 444 -1.84 -7.67 -31.79
C ILE A 444 -1.65 -7.54 -30.27
N ILE A 445 -1.36 -8.65 -29.59
CA ILE A 445 -1.08 -8.69 -28.15
C ILE A 445 0.15 -7.83 -27.83
N LEU A 446 1.26 -8.03 -28.54
CA LEU A 446 2.51 -7.31 -28.28
C LEU A 446 2.36 -5.80 -28.51
N HIS A 447 1.69 -5.39 -29.59
CA HIS A 447 1.37 -3.98 -29.84
C HIS A 447 0.54 -3.37 -28.69
N ALA A 448 -0.57 -4.02 -28.32
CA ALA A 448 -1.46 -3.50 -27.29
C ALA A 448 -0.76 -3.38 -25.93
N MET A 449 -0.01 -4.41 -25.53
CA MET A 449 0.62 -4.48 -24.22
C MET A 449 1.87 -3.60 -24.08
N LEU A 450 2.69 -3.49 -25.13
CA LEU A 450 3.84 -2.58 -25.12
C LEU A 450 3.39 -1.12 -25.03
N HIS A 451 2.32 -0.74 -25.73
CA HIS A 451 1.71 0.58 -25.57
C HIS A 451 1.10 0.77 -24.19
N GLN A 452 0.38 -0.23 -23.67
CA GLN A 452 -0.27 -0.12 -22.37
C GLN A 452 0.74 0.04 -21.22
N GLU A 453 1.84 -0.72 -21.23
CA GLU A 453 2.80 -0.74 -20.12
C GLU A 453 4.02 0.18 -20.31
N TYR A 454 4.42 0.48 -21.55
CA TYR A 454 5.67 1.22 -21.85
C TYR A 454 5.48 2.46 -22.73
N SER A 455 4.27 3.07 -22.72
CA SER A 455 3.93 4.29 -23.49
C SER A 455 4.88 5.48 -23.31
N ALA A 456 5.66 5.54 -22.22
CA ALA A 456 6.63 6.60 -21.99
C ALA A 456 7.94 6.44 -22.77
N ILE A 457 8.21 5.24 -23.30
CA ILE A 457 9.45 4.86 -23.98
C ILE A 457 9.16 4.45 -25.42
N VAL A 458 8.04 3.77 -25.64
CA VAL A 458 7.62 3.21 -26.93
C VAL A 458 6.47 4.07 -27.45
N ASP A 459 6.73 4.79 -28.54
CA ASP A 459 5.74 5.64 -29.23
C ASP A 459 5.07 4.91 -30.40
N LYS A 460 5.78 3.96 -31.03
CA LYS A 460 5.27 3.13 -32.13
C LYS A 460 5.73 1.69 -31.99
N VAL A 461 4.86 0.74 -32.30
CA VAL A 461 5.17 -0.69 -32.36
C VAL A 461 4.71 -1.27 -33.68
N GLN A 462 5.64 -1.92 -34.38
CA GLN A 462 5.38 -2.74 -35.55
C GLN A 462 5.86 -4.16 -35.26
N VAL A 463 5.05 -5.17 -35.62
CA VAL A 463 5.40 -6.58 -35.44
C VAL A 463 5.39 -7.30 -36.78
N LYS A 464 6.49 -8.00 -37.09
CA LYS A 464 6.62 -8.87 -38.26
C LYS A 464 6.80 -10.30 -37.78
N ILE A 465 5.98 -11.20 -38.30
CA ILE A 465 6.00 -12.62 -37.96
C ILE A 465 6.37 -13.39 -39.23
N TYR A 466 7.48 -14.13 -39.20
CA TYR A 466 7.92 -14.96 -40.34
C TYR A 466 7.71 -16.43 -40.02
N THR A 467 7.20 -17.18 -41.00
CA THR A 467 6.96 -18.63 -40.86
C THR A 467 7.56 -19.49 -41.97
N LYS A 468 8.25 -18.87 -42.93
CA LYS A 468 9.03 -19.60 -43.94
C LYS A 468 10.43 -19.90 -43.41
N LEU A 469 10.86 -21.16 -43.50
CA LEU A 469 12.17 -21.59 -43.00
C LEU A 469 13.33 -20.76 -43.57
N SER A 470 13.32 -20.51 -44.88
CA SER A 470 14.36 -19.73 -45.57
C SER A 470 14.49 -18.30 -45.04
N ASP A 471 13.38 -17.67 -44.66
CA ASP A 471 13.37 -16.31 -44.13
C ASP A 471 13.87 -16.29 -42.68
N VAL A 472 13.44 -17.26 -41.87
CA VAL A 472 13.88 -17.42 -40.47
C VAL A 472 15.39 -17.70 -40.42
N GLU A 473 15.91 -18.62 -41.24
CA GLU A 473 17.34 -18.94 -41.31
C GLU A 473 18.19 -17.77 -41.82
N LYS A 474 17.63 -16.92 -42.69
CA LYS A 474 18.32 -15.71 -43.17
C LYS A 474 18.43 -14.62 -42.10
N LEU A 475 17.41 -14.49 -41.26
CA LEU A 475 17.34 -13.44 -40.23
C LEU A 475 18.03 -13.85 -38.91
N LEU A 476 18.04 -15.15 -38.60
CA LEU A 476 18.60 -15.69 -37.36
C LEU A 476 20.07 -15.30 -37.11
N PRO A 477 21.01 -15.35 -38.10
CA PRO A 477 22.39 -14.91 -37.90
C PRO A 477 22.51 -13.44 -37.51
N GLN A 478 21.63 -12.58 -38.02
CA GLN A 478 21.62 -11.15 -37.69
C GLN A 478 21.17 -10.94 -36.25
N ALA A 479 20.12 -11.65 -35.82
CA ALA A 479 19.65 -11.62 -34.43
C ALA A 479 20.70 -12.18 -33.48
N LYS A 480 21.29 -13.34 -33.79
CA LYS A 480 22.39 -13.97 -33.03
C LYS A 480 23.58 -13.05 -32.85
N LYS A 481 24.03 -12.38 -33.92
CA LYS A 481 25.12 -11.40 -33.82
C LYS A 481 24.80 -10.28 -32.81
N VAL A 482 23.56 -9.78 -32.82
CA VAL A 482 23.14 -8.75 -31.86
C VAL A 482 23.03 -9.33 -30.43
N PHE A 483 22.58 -10.57 -30.27
CA PHE A 483 22.58 -11.26 -28.98
C PHE A 483 23.99 -11.47 -28.44
N ASP A 484 24.92 -11.89 -29.29
CA ASP A 484 26.33 -12.08 -28.97
C ASP A 484 27.01 -10.74 -28.65
N GLU A 485 26.74 -9.66 -29.40
CA GLU A 485 27.24 -8.31 -29.09
C GLU A 485 26.69 -7.79 -27.74
N ARG A 486 25.43 -8.09 -27.41
CA ARG A 486 24.81 -7.77 -26.10
C ARG A 486 25.48 -8.58 -24.97
N ASP A 487 25.79 -9.85 -25.23
CA ASP A 487 26.40 -10.76 -24.26
C ASP A 487 27.92 -10.49 -24.09
N GLU A 488 28.67 -10.20 -25.15
CA GLU A 488 30.09 -9.84 -25.13
C GLU A 488 30.33 -8.56 -24.35
N ARG A 489 29.50 -7.53 -24.59
CA ARG A 489 29.53 -6.27 -23.84
C ARG A 489 29.31 -6.50 -22.35
N SER A 490 28.50 -7.49 -21.98
CA SER A 490 28.27 -7.89 -20.59
C SER A 490 29.42 -8.72 -20.00
N SER A 491 30.04 -9.59 -20.80
CA SER A 491 31.09 -10.53 -20.37
C SER A 491 32.51 -9.96 -20.29
N GLY A 492 32.80 -8.83 -20.94
CA GLY A 492 34.10 -8.16 -20.89
C GLY A 492 34.39 -7.38 -19.60
N MET A 493 33.43 -7.31 -18.67
CA MET A 493 33.56 -6.61 -17.39
C MET A 493 33.73 -7.63 -16.26
N ILE A 494 34.84 -7.56 -15.52
CA ILE A 494 35.11 -8.38 -14.33
C ILE A 494 34.90 -7.56 -13.05
N ASP A 495 34.63 -8.21 -11.91
CA ASP A 495 34.34 -7.52 -10.66
C ASP A 495 35.52 -6.62 -10.22
N GLU A 496 36.76 -6.98 -10.58
CA GLU A 496 37.97 -6.18 -10.36
C GLU A 496 38.06 -4.93 -11.26
N SER A 497 37.42 -4.93 -12.42
CA SER A 497 37.50 -3.84 -13.42
C SER A 497 36.55 -2.68 -13.17
N VAL A 498 35.63 -2.80 -12.20
CA VAL A 498 34.66 -1.76 -11.83
C VAL A 498 34.80 -1.39 -10.36
N ASP A 499 34.76 -0.10 -10.03
CA ASP A 499 34.83 0.35 -8.62
C ASP A 499 33.46 0.39 -7.92
N THR A 500 32.38 0.11 -8.66
CA THR A 500 30.99 0.40 -8.29
C THR A 500 30.03 -0.75 -8.61
N PHE A 501 29.20 -1.17 -7.64
CA PHE A 501 28.03 -2.06 -7.80
C PHE A 501 26.71 -1.25 -7.77
N TYR A 502 25.49 -1.84 -7.82
CA TYR A 502 24.21 -1.06 -7.86
C TYR A 502 23.09 -1.59 -6.90
N SER A 503 22.12 -0.73 -6.49
CA SER A 503 21.06 -0.92 -5.43
C SER A 503 19.78 -0.02 -5.53
N CYS A 504 18.74 -0.03 -4.67
CA CYS A 504 17.46 0.75 -4.88
C CYS A 504 17.07 1.73 -3.75
N THR A 505 16.70 3.05 -3.94
CA THR A 505 15.93 3.91 -2.94
C THR A 505 15.43 5.35 -3.34
N LEU A 506 14.28 5.88 -2.81
CA LEU A 506 13.78 7.33 -2.81
C LEU A 506 13.13 7.81 -1.46
N CYS A 507 13.28 9.10 -1.00
CA CYS A 507 12.80 9.61 0.33
C CYS A 507 12.52 11.15 0.50
N VAL A 508 12.00 11.59 1.66
CA VAL A 508 11.69 12.98 2.15
C VAL A 508 12.38 13.31 3.50
N PRO A 509 12.99 14.48 3.73
CA PRO A 509 13.71 14.80 4.98
C PRO A 509 12.85 15.17 6.19
N LYS A 510 13.46 15.10 7.39
CA LYS A 510 12.90 15.57 8.67
C LYS A 510 12.40 17.01 8.60
N GLY A 511 11.29 17.29 9.27
CA GLY A 511 10.75 18.62 9.46
C GLY A 511 9.83 19.10 8.34
N GLU A 512 9.67 18.35 7.25
CA GLU A 512 8.66 18.63 6.23
C GLU A 512 7.26 18.22 6.71
N ASN A 513 6.25 19.06 6.46
CA ASN A 513 4.89 18.84 6.98
C ASN A 513 4.05 18.00 6.00
N ILE A 514 3.49 16.90 6.47
CA ILE A 514 2.52 16.08 5.73
C ILE A 514 1.11 16.56 6.05
N VAL A 515 0.29 16.69 5.01
CA VAL A 515 -1.09 17.20 5.13
C VAL A 515 -2.09 16.04 5.23
N PHE A 516 -2.91 16.06 6.27
CA PHE A 516 -3.98 15.10 6.52
C PHE A 516 -5.25 15.39 5.71
N ALA A 517 -6.13 14.39 5.59
CA ALA A 517 -7.36 14.51 4.80
C ALA A 517 -8.33 15.61 5.29
N ASP A 518 -8.29 15.91 6.60
CA ASP A 518 -9.06 17.01 7.21
C ASP A 518 -8.37 18.38 7.05
N GLY A 519 -7.19 18.43 6.43
CA GLY A 519 -6.36 19.61 6.23
C GLY A 519 -5.51 20.02 7.41
N SER A 520 -5.54 19.28 8.52
CA SER A 520 -4.52 19.37 9.56
C SER A 520 -3.18 18.85 9.03
N PHE A 521 -2.08 19.12 9.73
CA PHE A 521 -0.75 18.70 9.29
C PHE A 521 0.16 18.40 10.47
N THR A 522 1.18 17.57 10.23
CA THR A 522 2.25 17.32 11.18
C THR A 522 3.56 17.07 10.44
N SER A 523 4.71 17.14 11.13
CA SER A 523 5.99 16.83 10.49
C SER A 523 6.13 15.33 10.23
N ILE A 524 6.85 14.95 9.17
CA ILE A 524 6.95 13.55 8.73
C ILE A 524 7.49 12.62 9.83
N GLU A 525 8.40 13.08 10.67
CA GLU A 525 8.89 12.29 11.81
C GLU A 525 7.80 12.02 12.86
N ASN A 526 6.98 13.03 13.17
CA ASN A 526 5.87 12.88 14.12
C ASN A 526 4.75 12.03 13.53
N LEU A 527 4.50 12.14 12.23
CA LEU A 527 3.57 11.27 11.51
C LEU A 527 3.97 9.82 11.71
N ILE A 528 5.25 9.51 11.50
CA ILE A 528 5.77 8.14 11.63
C ILE A 528 5.59 7.62 13.06
N GLU A 529 5.96 8.40 14.06
CA GLU A 529 5.72 8.06 15.47
C GLU A 529 4.22 7.82 15.75
N THR A 530 3.33 8.57 15.11
CA THR A 530 1.88 8.45 15.31
C THR A 530 1.29 7.23 14.62
N VAL A 531 1.71 6.91 13.39
CA VAL A 531 1.26 5.73 12.63
C VAL A 531 1.66 4.45 13.36
N VAL A 532 2.90 4.39 13.89
CA VAL A 532 3.37 3.26 14.71
C VAL A 532 2.43 2.99 15.88
N ASN A 533 1.82 4.04 16.44
CA ASN A 533 0.95 3.94 17.61
C ASN A 533 -0.55 3.76 17.27
N THR A 534 -1.03 4.28 16.14
CA THR A 534 -2.48 4.51 15.93
C THR A 534 -3.04 3.83 14.66
N LYS A 535 -2.20 3.33 13.75
CA LYS A 535 -2.46 2.56 12.52
C LYS A 535 -3.46 3.12 11.48
N ASP A 536 -4.45 3.92 11.87
CA ASP A 536 -5.49 4.49 10.98
C ASP A 536 -5.27 5.99 10.78
N ILE A 537 -4.34 6.36 9.90
CA ILE A 537 -4.09 7.77 9.56
C ILE A 537 -4.40 8.02 8.09
N ASN A 538 -5.30 8.99 7.85
CA ASN A 538 -5.72 9.39 6.52
C ASN A 538 -5.03 10.69 6.10
N ILE A 539 -4.31 10.64 4.99
CA ILE A 539 -3.65 11.79 4.38
C ILE A 539 -4.41 12.32 3.18
N LEU A 540 -4.12 13.57 2.82
CA LEU A 540 -4.67 14.20 1.64
C LEU A 540 -3.87 13.77 0.41
N SER A 541 -4.58 13.29 -0.61
CA SER A 541 -4.03 12.82 -1.87
C SER A 541 -4.79 13.39 -3.07
N LEU A 542 -4.16 13.41 -4.24
CA LEU A 542 -4.75 13.86 -5.50
C LEU A 542 -5.15 12.66 -6.37
N ASN A 543 -6.40 12.60 -6.81
CA ASN A 543 -6.89 11.63 -7.80
C ASN A 543 -7.49 12.39 -9.00
N GLY A 544 -6.75 12.43 -10.12
CA GLY A 544 -7.12 13.27 -11.26
C GLY A 544 -7.14 14.76 -10.88
N THR A 545 -8.32 15.39 -10.94
CA THR A 545 -8.53 16.80 -10.55
C THR A 545 -8.96 16.99 -9.10
N ASP A 546 -9.32 15.91 -8.41
CA ASP A 546 -10.00 15.95 -7.12
C ASP A 546 -9.08 15.54 -5.97
N LEU A 547 -9.25 16.21 -4.85
CA LEU A 547 -8.58 15.83 -3.61
C LEU A 547 -9.39 14.75 -2.91
N CYS A 548 -8.71 13.73 -2.39
CA CYS A 548 -9.34 12.61 -1.71
C CYS A 548 -8.56 12.21 -0.45
N SER A 549 -9.25 11.51 0.44
CA SER A 549 -8.68 10.92 1.64
C SER A 549 -8.13 9.54 1.32
N LYS A 550 -6.87 9.28 1.67
CA LYS A 550 -6.24 7.97 1.50
C LYS A 550 -5.49 7.55 2.76
N SER A 551 -5.53 6.26 3.07
CA SER A 551 -4.82 5.71 4.23
C SER A 551 -3.33 5.68 3.96
N VAL A 552 -2.55 6.04 4.98
CA VAL A 552 -1.12 5.78 5.03
C VAL A 552 -0.91 4.28 5.16
N GLY A 553 -0.06 3.72 4.30
CA GLY A 553 0.39 2.34 4.36
C GLY A 553 1.68 2.21 5.18
N GLU A 554 2.64 1.50 4.63
CA GLU A 554 3.93 1.22 5.27
C GLU A 554 4.82 2.45 5.37
N ILE A 555 5.68 2.46 6.39
CA ILE A 555 6.62 3.54 6.66
C ILE A 555 8.04 3.07 6.39
N PHE A 556 8.85 3.97 5.82
CA PHE A 556 10.25 3.77 5.51
C PHE A 556 11.09 4.87 6.17
N ILE A 557 12.14 4.48 6.89
CA ILE A 557 13.18 5.39 7.40
C ILE A 557 14.48 4.97 6.73
N ASN A 558 15.08 5.88 6.00
CA ASN A 558 16.24 5.64 5.13
C ASN A 558 17.40 6.56 5.51
N PRO A 559 18.66 6.18 5.27
CA PRO A 559 19.79 7.06 5.48
C PRO A 559 19.72 8.27 4.54
N ALA A 560 20.01 9.45 5.08
CA ALA A 560 19.94 10.68 4.31
C ALA A 560 21.16 10.86 3.39
N PRO A 561 20.97 11.28 2.12
CA PRO A 561 22.09 11.73 1.31
C PRO A 561 22.68 13.03 1.87
N GLN A 562 23.97 13.27 1.59
CA GLN A 562 24.65 14.50 2.01
C GLN A 562 24.02 15.77 1.41
N GLU A 563 23.39 15.63 0.26
CA GLU A 563 22.77 16.72 -0.48
C GLU A 563 21.30 16.46 -0.78
N LEU A 564 20.47 17.47 -0.56
CA LEU A 564 19.05 17.50 -0.89
C LEU A 564 18.75 18.64 -1.86
N ILE A 565 17.60 18.57 -2.51
CA ILE A 565 17.08 19.64 -3.37
C ILE A 565 16.01 20.39 -2.62
N LYS A 566 16.21 21.69 -2.47
CA LYS A 566 15.21 22.62 -1.95
C LYS A 566 14.63 23.45 -3.09
N ILE A 567 13.32 23.38 -3.24
CA ILE A 567 12.57 24.10 -4.27
C ILE A 567 11.77 25.19 -3.59
N ILE A 568 11.95 26.44 -4.03
CA ILE A 568 11.22 27.62 -3.55
C ILE A 568 10.30 28.08 -4.68
N LEU A 569 9.04 28.30 -4.36
CA LEU A 569 7.99 28.71 -5.30
C LEU A 569 7.82 30.23 -5.36
N SER A 570 7.07 30.71 -6.36
CA SER A 570 6.75 32.12 -6.58
C SER A 570 6.05 32.75 -5.38
N ASN A 571 5.19 31.99 -4.72
CA ASN A 571 4.52 32.41 -3.49
C ASN A 571 5.40 32.26 -2.22
N GLY A 572 6.68 31.90 -2.35
CA GLY A 572 7.62 31.74 -1.25
C GLY A 572 7.44 30.49 -0.39
N ASN A 573 6.43 29.65 -0.67
CA ASN A 573 6.39 28.29 -0.12
C ASN A 573 7.57 27.48 -0.67
N SER A 574 7.99 26.45 0.06
CA SER A 574 9.12 25.62 -0.35
C SER A 574 8.97 24.20 0.12
N ILE A 575 9.70 23.32 -0.54
CA ILE A 575 9.76 21.90 -0.24
C ILE A 575 11.21 21.43 -0.37
N VAL A 576 11.63 20.57 0.53
CA VAL A 576 12.94 19.92 0.48
C VAL A 576 12.75 18.44 0.22
N LEU A 577 13.44 17.90 -0.76
CA LEU A 577 13.34 16.49 -1.16
C LEU A 577 14.71 15.92 -1.52
N THR A 578 14.81 14.60 -1.54
CA THR A 578 15.92 13.94 -2.23
C THR A 578 15.88 14.31 -3.73
N LYS A 579 17.05 14.38 -4.38
CA LYS A 579 17.21 14.71 -5.82
C LYS A 579 16.21 14.00 -6.74
N ASN A 580 15.86 12.81 -6.29
CA ASN A 580 15.22 11.73 -7.00
C ASN A 580 13.70 11.69 -6.80
N HIS A 581 13.20 12.32 -5.74
CA HIS A 581 11.78 12.36 -5.42
C HIS A 581 10.98 13.08 -6.51
N ARG A 582 9.84 12.51 -6.93
CA ARG A 582 9.04 13.06 -8.04
C ARG A 582 7.95 14.01 -7.53
N ILE A 583 7.75 15.09 -8.26
CA ILE A 583 6.77 16.14 -8.00
C ILE A 583 5.92 16.34 -9.25
N LEU A 584 4.62 16.59 -9.07
CA LEU A 584 3.70 16.78 -10.19
C LEU A 584 3.86 18.20 -10.75
N VAL A 585 4.21 18.28 -12.04
CA VAL A 585 4.50 19.51 -12.78
C VAL A 585 3.51 19.69 -13.91
N ASP A 586 2.99 20.91 -14.09
CA ASP A 586 2.29 21.33 -15.30
C ASP A 586 3.24 22.03 -16.28
N SER A 587 3.38 21.45 -17.46
CA SER A 587 4.18 21.96 -18.57
C SER A 587 3.29 22.30 -19.77
N LYS A 588 3.85 22.92 -20.80
CA LYS A 588 3.09 23.14 -22.06
C LYS A 588 2.69 21.82 -22.73
N GLU A 589 3.40 20.72 -22.49
CA GLU A 589 3.03 19.39 -23.01
C GLU A 589 1.92 18.72 -22.20
N GLY A 590 1.71 19.13 -20.94
CA GLY A 590 0.72 18.56 -20.03
C GLY A 590 1.28 18.34 -18.62
N LEU A 591 0.52 17.59 -17.81
CA LEU A 591 0.90 17.19 -16.46
C LEU A 591 1.88 16.01 -16.49
N ASP A 592 3.01 16.13 -15.80
CA ASP A 592 4.02 15.08 -15.70
C ASP A 592 4.71 15.04 -14.34
N TRP A 593 5.18 13.87 -13.93
CA TRP A 593 5.92 13.65 -12.68
C TRP A 593 7.43 13.82 -12.91
N LYS A 594 7.96 15.01 -12.63
CA LYS A 594 9.40 15.30 -12.77
C LYS A 594 10.17 15.05 -11.47
N LYS A 595 11.44 14.62 -11.57
CA LYS A 595 12.32 14.53 -10.40
C LYS A 595 12.63 15.93 -9.84
N ALA A 596 12.83 16.05 -8.54
CA ALA A 596 13.18 17.30 -7.88
C ALA A 596 14.40 18.00 -8.51
N GLN A 597 15.43 17.24 -8.90
CA GLN A 597 16.64 17.79 -9.53
C GLN A 597 16.44 18.30 -10.98
N GLU A 598 15.40 17.84 -11.67
CA GLU A 598 15.12 18.19 -13.07
C GLU A 598 14.23 19.44 -13.20
N LEU A 599 13.78 19.99 -12.06
CA LEU A 599 12.90 21.15 -12.04
C LEU A 599 13.62 22.42 -12.51
N LYS A 600 12.96 23.15 -13.41
CA LYS A 600 13.44 24.40 -13.98
C LYS A 600 12.63 25.58 -13.45
N LEU A 601 13.19 26.79 -13.51
CA LEU A 601 12.53 28.04 -13.08
C LEU A 601 11.22 28.35 -13.83
N SER A 602 10.94 27.68 -14.96
CA SER A 602 9.71 27.83 -15.73
C SER A 602 8.62 26.84 -15.36
N ASP A 603 8.93 25.81 -14.57
CA ASP A 603 7.99 24.74 -14.22
C ASP A 603 6.93 25.25 -13.21
N TYR A 604 5.72 24.71 -13.33
CA TYR A 604 4.60 25.03 -12.44
C TYR A 604 4.23 23.79 -11.62
N LEU A 605 4.32 23.87 -10.29
CA LEU A 605 3.97 22.75 -9.42
C LEU A 605 2.48 22.80 -9.06
N LEU A 606 1.87 21.63 -8.86
CA LEU A 606 0.48 21.53 -8.45
C LEU A 606 0.33 21.75 -6.95
N VAL A 607 -0.57 22.66 -6.62
CA VAL A 607 -0.79 23.16 -5.26
C VAL A 607 -2.29 23.33 -5.04
N PRO A 608 -2.90 22.62 -4.08
CA PRO A 608 -4.31 22.83 -3.76
C PRO A 608 -4.59 24.24 -3.26
N ARG A 609 -5.76 24.78 -3.57
CA ARG A 609 -6.25 26.06 -3.05
C ARG A 609 -6.63 25.94 -1.58
N LYS A 610 -7.30 24.83 -1.27
CA LYS A 610 -7.79 24.48 0.07
C LYS A 610 -7.32 23.07 0.37
N THR A 611 -6.79 22.86 1.57
CA THR A 611 -6.26 21.56 2.01
C THR A 611 -7.24 20.78 2.88
N SER A 612 -8.46 21.26 3.13
CA SER A 612 -9.48 20.52 3.87
C SER A 612 -10.60 20.04 2.95
N LEU A 613 -10.94 18.76 3.05
CA LEU A 613 -12.07 18.15 2.34
C LEU A 613 -13.39 18.57 3.00
N THR A 614 -14.31 19.14 2.22
CA THR A 614 -15.56 19.73 2.73
C THR A 614 -16.48 18.70 3.42
N SER A 615 -16.36 17.42 3.06
CA SER A 615 -17.08 16.29 3.65
C SER A 615 -16.47 15.77 4.96
N ILE A 616 -15.24 16.15 5.30
CA ILE A 616 -14.47 15.67 6.47
C ILE A 616 -14.26 16.81 7.48
N ASN A 617 -15.19 17.76 7.59
CA ASN A 617 -15.19 18.76 8.67
C ASN A 617 -15.52 18.13 10.06
N GLN A 618 -15.09 16.89 10.32
CA GLN A 618 -15.47 16.08 11.48
C GLN A 618 -14.27 15.58 12.29
N THR A 619 -13.20 16.35 12.39
CA THR A 619 -12.16 16.14 13.42
C THR A 619 -12.15 17.36 14.34
N TYR A 620 -12.55 17.10 15.60
CA TYR A 620 -13.14 18.01 16.58
C TYR A 620 -14.50 18.62 16.16
N ASN A 621 -15.54 17.79 16.27
CA ASN A 621 -16.98 18.09 16.42
C ASN A 621 -17.86 17.49 15.32
N SER A 622 -18.34 16.27 15.57
CA SER A 622 -19.62 15.82 15.01
C SER A 622 -20.78 15.83 16.02
N ASN A 623 -20.59 16.05 17.34
CA ASN A 623 -21.71 16.34 18.28
C ASN A 623 -21.33 16.66 19.77
N GLY A 624 -20.09 17.08 20.11
CA GLY A 624 -19.73 17.37 21.50
C GLY A 624 -18.69 18.48 21.64
N SER A 625 -18.89 19.42 22.56
CA SER A 625 -17.96 20.53 22.82
C SER A 625 -16.61 20.02 23.36
N LEU A 626 -15.48 20.50 22.82
CA LEU A 626 -14.14 20.19 23.36
C LEU A 626 -13.93 20.88 24.71
N TYR A 627 -13.62 20.11 25.76
CA TYR A 627 -13.45 20.66 27.10
C TYR A 627 -12.00 21.11 27.35
N LEU A 628 -11.82 22.22 28.06
CA LEU A 628 -10.50 22.76 28.42
C LEU A 628 -9.64 21.75 29.19
N ILE A 629 -10.28 20.90 29.99
CA ILE A 629 -9.59 19.85 30.76
C ILE A 629 -8.88 18.82 29.88
N GLU A 630 -9.33 18.65 28.63
CA GLU A 630 -8.71 17.73 27.66
C GLU A 630 -7.43 18.30 27.06
N LEU A 631 -7.24 19.62 27.15
CA LEU A 631 -6.03 20.31 26.73
C LEU A 631 -5.00 20.43 27.87
N LEU A 632 -5.34 19.98 29.07
CA LEU A 632 -4.45 20.00 30.23
C LEU A 632 -3.57 18.75 30.28
N SER A 633 -2.45 18.88 30.98
CA SER A 633 -1.57 17.74 31.24
C SER A 633 -2.29 16.75 32.16
N ASP A 634 -2.10 15.45 31.91
CA ASP A 634 -2.62 14.40 32.79
C ASP A 634 -2.10 14.50 34.25
N ALA A 635 -1.00 15.24 34.47
CA ALA A 635 -0.46 15.55 35.79
C ALA A 635 -1.21 16.70 36.53
N THR A 636 -2.10 17.42 35.84
CA THR A 636 -2.91 18.48 36.46
C THR A 636 -3.85 17.88 37.51
N LYS A 637 -3.98 18.56 38.66
CA LYS A 637 -4.79 18.08 39.78
C LYS A 637 -6.21 18.65 39.73
N ILE A 638 -7.17 17.81 40.12
CA ILE A 638 -8.57 18.13 40.27
C ILE A 638 -8.84 18.42 41.75
N TYR A 639 -9.41 19.60 42.00
CA TYR A 639 -9.75 20.08 43.35
C TYR A 639 -11.26 20.27 43.57
N ASP A 640 -12.06 20.05 42.53
CA ASP A 640 -13.51 20.18 42.55
C ASP A 640 -14.15 19.32 43.65
N ARG A 641 -14.68 20.00 44.67
CA ARG A 641 -15.27 19.36 45.86
C ARG A 641 -16.47 18.50 45.50
N LYS A 642 -17.34 18.96 44.60
CA LYS A 642 -18.57 18.25 44.23
C LYS A 642 -18.22 16.98 43.47
N PHE A 643 -17.28 17.08 42.53
CA PHE A 643 -16.80 15.94 41.75
C PHE A 643 -16.07 14.90 42.61
N ILE A 644 -15.16 15.33 43.50
CA ILE A 644 -14.42 14.42 44.39
C ILE A 644 -15.38 13.70 45.35
N LEU A 645 -16.40 14.39 45.88
CA LEU A 645 -17.40 13.78 46.75
C LEU A 645 -18.22 12.73 45.98
N TRP A 646 -18.63 13.05 44.76
CA TRP A 646 -19.30 12.08 43.88
C TRP A 646 -18.42 10.85 43.62
N LEU A 647 -17.14 11.04 43.28
CA LEU A 647 -16.18 9.95 43.04
C LEU A 647 -15.98 9.08 44.29
N LYS A 648 -15.90 9.71 45.47
CA LYS A 648 -15.82 9.03 46.77
C LYS A 648 -17.03 8.14 47.02
N ASN A 649 -18.24 8.62 46.71
CA ASN A 649 -19.48 7.86 46.87
C ASN A 649 -19.54 6.66 45.91
N GLN A 650 -19.15 6.83 44.64
CA GLN A 650 -19.09 5.73 43.67
C GLN A 650 -18.13 4.61 44.08
N LEU A 651 -16.95 4.97 44.61
CA LEU A 651 -15.99 4.00 45.12
C LEU A 651 -16.53 3.22 46.33
N LYS A 652 -17.25 3.89 47.22
CA LYS A 652 -17.87 3.25 48.38
C LYS A 652 -18.98 2.28 47.96
N LEU A 653 -19.81 2.67 46.99
CA LEU A 653 -20.88 1.83 46.45
C LEU A 653 -20.33 0.54 45.82
N LYS A 654 -19.32 0.65 44.95
CA LYS A 654 -18.78 -0.52 44.23
C LYS A 654 -17.96 -1.46 45.10
N TYR A 655 -17.09 -0.91 45.95
CA TYR A 655 -16.08 -1.71 46.66
C TYR A 655 -16.37 -1.93 48.15
N LYS A 656 -17.39 -1.27 48.71
CA LYS A 656 -17.78 -1.24 50.14
C LYS A 656 -16.72 -0.66 51.11
N SER A 657 -15.42 -0.80 50.80
CA SER A 657 -14.28 -0.29 51.58
C SER A 657 -13.22 0.34 50.68
N PHE A 658 -12.66 1.48 51.10
CA PHE A 658 -11.59 2.17 50.38
C PHE A 658 -10.27 1.37 50.38
N LYS A 659 -10.03 0.50 51.36
CA LYS A 659 -8.84 -0.39 51.38
C LYS A 659 -8.92 -1.42 50.26
N LYS A 660 -10.12 -1.98 50.03
CA LYS A 660 -10.39 -2.90 48.91
C LYS A 660 -10.31 -2.18 47.56
N ALA A 661 -10.88 -0.97 47.47
CA ALA A 661 -10.77 -0.13 46.27
C ALA A 661 -9.31 0.17 45.92
N ALA A 662 -8.49 0.61 46.88
CA ALA A 662 -7.08 0.90 46.65
C ALA A 662 -6.30 -0.31 46.13
N LYS A 663 -6.52 -1.50 46.72
CA LYS A 663 -5.87 -2.75 46.29
C LYS A 663 -6.24 -3.12 44.85
N GLN A 664 -7.52 -3.00 44.48
CA GLN A 664 -8.01 -3.37 43.14
C GLN A 664 -7.54 -2.39 42.06
N ILE A 665 -7.50 -1.08 42.37
CA ILE A 665 -7.07 -0.04 41.42
C ILE A 665 -5.53 -0.01 41.30
N GLY A 666 -4.80 -0.58 42.27
CA GLY A 666 -3.34 -0.52 42.32
C GLY A 666 -2.79 0.74 42.99
N PHE A 667 -3.58 1.39 43.86
CA PHE A 667 -3.16 2.57 44.62
C PHE A 667 -2.61 2.18 45.99
N ARG A 668 -1.62 2.95 46.48
CA ARG A 668 -1.37 3.01 47.93
C ARG A 668 -2.62 3.56 48.61
N TYR A 669 -3.13 2.85 49.62
CA TYR A 669 -4.34 3.23 50.36
C TYR A 669 -4.30 4.69 50.83
N THR A 670 -3.16 5.11 51.40
CA THR A 670 -2.94 6.49 51.85
C THR A 670 -3.03 7.52 50.72
N ARG A 671 -2.53 7.21 49.52
CA ARG A 671 -2.59 8.10 48.35
C ARG A 671 -4.04 8.30 47.87
N LEU A 672 -4.83 7.22 47.83
CA LEU A 672 -6.24 7.27 47.44
C LEU A 672 -7.05 8.11 48.44
N ILE A 673 -6.87 7.85 49.74
CA ILE A 673 -7.55 8.59 50.81
C ILE A 673 -7.15 10.07 50.79
N HIS A 674 -5.86 10.40 50.69
CA HIS A 674 -5.42 11.79 50.61
C HIS A 674 -5.88 12.53 49.36
N GLY A 675 -6.16 11.80 48.26
CA GLY A 675 -6.76 12.37 47.06
C GLY A 675 -8.28 12.60 47.19
N LEU A 676 -8.97 11.74 47.94
CA LEU A 676 -10.43 11.80 48.17
C LEU A 676 -10.84 12.64 49.40
N HIS A 677 -9.91 12.96 50.30
CA HIS A 677 -10.13 13.83 51.46
C HIS A 677 -9.71 15.26 51.14
N ASN A 678 -10.70 16.15 51.10
CA ASN A 678 -10.49 17.58 50.89
C ASN A 678 -10.57 18.28 52.26
N SER A 679 -9.55 18.14 53.13
CA SER A 679 -9.42 19.01 54.30
C SER A 679 -8.79 20.34 53.87
N SER A 680 -9.26 21.45 54.45
CA SER A 680 -8.85 22.82 54.12
C SER A 680 -7.35 23.09 54.25
N THR A 681 -6.59 22.20 54.87
CA THR A 681 -5.17 22.42 55.19
C THR A 681 -4.20 21.42 54.54
N ASN A 682 -4.65 20.30 53.93
CA ASN A 682 -3.73 19.25 53.45
C ASN A 682 -4.21 18.39 52.25
N SER A 683 -5.19 18.87 51.48
CA SER A 683 -5.68 18.17 50.27
C SER A 683 -4.59 18.01 49.19
N ARG A 684 -4.21 16.77 48.87
CA ARG A 684 -3.17 16.51 47.85
C ARG A 684 -3.71 16.45 46.42
N GLY A 685 -5.04 16.49 46.24
CA GLY A 685 -5.75 16.38 44.95
C GLY A 685 -5.53 15.04 44.26
N LEU A 686 -6.40 14.69 43.30
CA LEU A 686 -6.16 13.59 42.34
C LEU A 686 -5.73 14.20 41.01
N THR A 687 -4.73 13.62 40.35
CA THR A 687 -4.39 14.03 38.98
C THR A 687 -5.48 13.57 38.00
N ILE A 688 -5.51 14.15 36.80
CA ILE A 688 -6.40 13.69 35.73
C ILE A 688 -6.10 12.22 35.39
N SER A 689 -4.82 11.81 35.32
CA SER A 689 -4.44 10.40 35.10
C SER A 689 -4.95 9.46 36.19
N GLU A 690 -4.76 9.84 37.47
CA GLU A 690 -5.26 9.06 38.61
C GLU A 690 -6.78 8.96 38.59
N THR A 691 -7.46 10.05 38.21
CA THR A 691 -8.92 10.09 38.12
C THR A 691 -9.45 9.21 36.98
N LYS A 692 -8.86 9.28 35.79
CA LYS A 692 -9.18 8.41 34.65
C LYS A 692 -8.99 6.94 35.02
N LEU A 693 -7.92 6.61 35.75
CA LEU A 693 -7.66 5.26 36.23
C LEU A 693 -8.75 4.80 37.21
N ILE A 694 -9.12 5.63 38.18
CA ILE A 694 -10.22 5.33 39.11
C ILE A 694 -11.55 5.09 38.36
N LEU A 695 -11.88 5.95 37.40
CA LEU A 695 -13.11 5.84 36.60
C LEU A 695 -13.15 4.55 35.78
N LYS A 696 -12.02 4.15 35.17
CA LYS A 696 -11.87 2.87 34.46
C LYS A 696 -12.24 1.69 35.36
N PHE A 697 -11.76 1.68 36.59
CA PHE A 697 -12.10 0.62 37.56
C PHE A 697 -13.52 0.75 38.12
N LEU A 698 -14.14 1.92 38.06
CA LEU A 698 -15.57 2.08 38.37
C LEU A 698 -16.46 1.60 37.21
N GLY A 699 -15.94 1.56 35.98
CA GLY A 699 -16.73 1.28 34.78
C GLY A 699 -17.47 2.52 34.27
N VAL A 700 -17.01 3.72 34.65
CA VAL A 700 -17.60 4.99 34.22
C VAL A 700 -16.72 5.61 33.15
N ASN A 701 -17.33 6.08 32.05
CA ASN A 701 -16.60 6.69 30.96
C ASN A 701 -16.20 8.14 31.32
N TRP A 702 -14.97 8.56 30.97
CA TRP A 702 -14.47 9.93 31.16
C TRP A 702 -15.39 10.97 30.48
N GLU A 703 -15.92 10.64 29.31
CA GLU A 703 -16.80 11.50 28.53
C GLU A 703 -18.09 11.89 29.29
N GLU A 704 -18.60 11.01 30.14
CA GLU A 704 -19.82 11.22 30.92
C GLU A 704 -19.62 12.14 32.13
N VAL A 705 -18.37 12.43 32.50
CA VAL A 705 -18.08 13.09 33.78
C VAL A 705 -17.14 14.28 33.68
N LYS A 706 -16.38 14.44 32.59
CA LYS A 706 -15.45 15.57 32.40
C LYS A 706 -16.11 16.94 32.51
N HIS A 707 -17.38 17.04 32.11
CA HIS A 707 -18.18 18.26 32.21
C HIS A 707 -18.56 18.67 33.64
N LYS A 708 -18.35 17.78 34.63
CA LYS A 708 -18.63 18.04 36.05
C LYS A 708 -17.44 18.65 36.79
N ILE A 709 -16.28 18.77 36.15
CA ILE A 709 -15.04 19.25 36.76
C ILE A 709 -14.88 20.74 36.46
N CYS A 710 -15.13 21.57 37.47
CA CYS A 710 -15.08 23.02 37.35
C CYS A 710 -13.87 23.64 38.08
N GLU A 711 -13.11 22.86 38.85
CA GLU A 711 -11.97 23.38 39.63
C GLU A 711 -10.73 22.50 39.45
N VAL A 712 -9.69 23.10 38.85
CA VAL A 712 -8.41 22.45 38.54
C VAL A 712 -7.25 23.32 39.02
N GLY A 713 -6.08 22.74 39.28
CA GLY A 713 -4.95 23.54 39.72
C GLY A 713 -3.68 22.79 40.06
N GLY A 714 -2.70 23.55 40.52
CA GLY A 714 -1.45 23.06 41.10
C GLY A 714 -1.32 23.45 42.58
N MET A 715 -0.23 23.01 43.21
CA MET A 715 0.03 23.03 44.67
C MET A 715 -0.08 24.39 45.41
N MET A 716 -0.36 25.51 44.73
CA MET A 716 -0.40 26.86 45.33
C MET A 716 -1.76 27.57 45.25
N ARG A 717 -2.53 27.39 44.18
CA ARG A 717 -3.83 28.08 44.00
C ARG A 717 -4.72 27.29 43.04
N ASN A 718 -5.95 27.06 43.45
CA ASN A 718 -6.96 26.43 42.61
C ASN A 718 -7.54 27.46 41.64
N ILE A 719 -7.89 27.01 40.44
CA ILE A 719 -8.52 27.83 39.41
C ILE A 719 -9.90 27.28 39.11
N SER A 720 -10.88 28.17 39.22
CA SER A 720 -12.25 27.90 38.80
C SER A 720 -12.36 28.10 37.30
N LEU A 721 -12.78 27.07 36.59
CA LEU A 721 -13.17 27.13 35.18
C LEU A 721 -14.64 27.56 35.13
N ARG A 722 -14.90 28.82 34.77
CA ARG A 722 -16.26 29.37 34.61
C ARG A 722 -16.89 28.94 33.28
N LYS A 723 -16.07 28.87 32.23
CA LYS A 723 -16.39 28.23 30.95
C LYS A 723 -15.57 26.96 30.84
N LEU A 724 -16.22 25.86 30.48
CA LEU A 724 -15.58 24.53 30.46
C LEU A 724 -15.12 24.12 29.06
N THR A 725 -15.63 24.76 28.02
CA THR A 725 -15.43 24.37 26.62
C THR A 725 -14.62 25.40 25.86
N VAL A 726 -13.84 24.95 24.87
CA VAL A 726 -13.09 25.82 23.97
C VAL A 726 -14.07 26.54 23.05
N ASP A 727 -14.04 27.88 23.07
CA ASP A 727 -14.81 28.73 22.16
C ASP A 727 -13.89 29.67 21.35
N GLY A 728 -14.50 30.50 20.50
CA GLY A 728 -13.77 31.45 19.66
C GLY A 728 -12.95 32.47 20.45
N ASP A 729 -13.45 32.95 21.60
CA ASP A 729 -12.73 33.91 22.43
C ASP A 729 -11.50 33.27 23.09
N PHE A 730 -11.61 32.00 23.51
CA PHE A 730 -10.45 31.26 24.02
C PHE A 730 -9.38 31.06 22.95
N MET A 731 -9.76 30.72 21.71
CA MET A 731 -8.81 30.58 20.60
C MET A 731 -8.17 31.92 20.24
N TYR A 732 -8.94 33.01 20.25
CA TYR A 732 -8.42 34.36 20.09
C TYR A 732 -7.39 34.74 21.18
N LEU A 733 -7.68 34.40 22.44
CA LEU A 733 -6.74 34.57 23.56
C LEU A 733 -5.43 33.81 23.31
N LEU A 734 -5.48 32.56 22.86
CA LEU A 734 -4.28 31.78 22.52
C LEU A 734 -3.48 32.44 21.37
N GLY A 735 -4.16 33.02 20.39
CA GLY A 735 -3.53 33.79 19.31
C GLY A 735 -2.76 35.01 19.82
N LEU A 736 -3.34 35.76 20.78
CA LEU A 736 -2.65 36.87 21.43
C LEU A 736 -1.43 36.41 22.25
N VAL A 737 -1.54 35.28 22.96
CA VAL A 737 -0.42 34.67 23.69
C VAL A 737 0.70 34.24 22.73
N ALA A 738 0.34 33.69 21.57
CA ALA A 738 1.29 33.31 20.54
C ALA A 738 2.06 34.52 19.99
N ALA A 739 1.38 35.65 19.78
CA ALA A 739 1.97 36.88 19.28
C ALA A 739 2.86 37.58 20.34
N ASP A 740 2.23 38.26 21.30
CA ASP A 740 2.90 39.15 22.26
C ASP A 740 3.01 38.55 23.68
N GLY A 741 2.55 37.32 23.87
CA GLY A 741 2.65 36.61 25.14
C GLY A 741 4.05 36.09 25.45
N THR A 742 4.39 36.07 26.73
CA THR A 742 5.57 35.39 27.29
C THR A 742 5.13 34.44 28.39
N ILE A 743 5.53 33.17 28.29
CA ILE A 743 5.30 32.16 29.33
C ILE A 743 6.56 32.05 30.18
N ARG A 744 6.43 32.22 31.50
CA ARG A 744 7.49 31.96 32.46
C ARG A 744 7.33 30.59 33.09
N TYR A 745 8.46 29.96 33.38
CA TYR A 745 8.55 28.62 33.93
C TYR A 745 9.11 28.67 35.35
N ASP A 746 8.58 27.83 36.23
CA ASP A 746 9.15 27.62 37.57
C ASP A 746 10.22 26.51 37.52
N ARG A 747 11.48 26.91 37.68
CA ARG A 747 12.64 26.00 37.66
C ARG A 747 12.64 24.98 38.81
N ARG A 748 11.96 25.27 39.93
CA ARG A 748 11.89 24.35 41.08
C ARG A 748 10.85 23.25 40.90
N ARG A 749 10.01 23.34 39.86
CA ARG A 749 8.83 22.47 39.67
C ARG A 749 8.81 21.84 38.29
N CYS A 750 9.90 21.15 37.92
CA CYS A 750 10.01 20.43 36.65
C CYS A 750 9.66 21.30 35.42
N ASN A 751 10.01 22.60 35.43
CA ASN A 751 9.69 23.54 34.35
C ASN A 751 8.18 23.68 34.04
N PHE A 752 7.32 23.68 35.06
CA PHE A 752 5.89 23.94 34.85
C PHE A 752 5.62 25.43 34.53
N PRO A 753 4.70 25.77 33.60
CA PRO A 753 4.29 27.15 33.34
C PRO A 753 3.73 27.80 34.62
N SER A 754 4.27 28.96 35.02
CA SER A 754 3.97 29.61 36.30
C SER A 754 3.33 30.99 36.17
N GLU A 755 3.58 31.69 35.06
CA GLU A 755 3.02 33.01 34.76
C GLU A 755 2.91 33.18 33.25
N VAL A 756 1.79 33.75 32.77
CA VAL A 756 1.67 34.28 31.41
C VAL A 756 1.69 35.80 31.50
N VAL A 757 2.64 36.42 30.81
CA VAL A 757 2.77 37.88 30.71
C VAL A 757 2.35 38.28 29.31
N PHE A 758 1.35 39.15 29.21
CA PHE A 758 0.93 39.74 27.95
C PHE A 758 1.23 41.24 27.98
N THR A 759 1.77 41.77 26.89
CA THR A 759 2.14 43.19 26.78
C THR A 759 1.81 43.69 25.40
N ASN A 760 1.01 44.76 25.28
CA ASN A 760 0.66 45.32 23.99
C ASN A 760 0.57 46.86 24.09
N SER A 761 0.74 47.56 22.96
CA SER A 761 0.62 49.02 22.91
C SER A 761 -0.82 49.52 22.79
N GLU A 762 -1.77 48.66 22.43
CA GLU A 762 -3.18 49.00 22.24
C GLU A 762 -4.01 48.62 23.48
N PRO A 763 -4.53 49.60 24.26
CA PRO A 763 -5.28 49.33 25.48
C PRO A 763 -6.53 48.48 25.27
N GLU A 764 -7.22 48.61 24.14
CA GLU A 764 -8.43 47.82 23.87
C GLU A 764 -8.15 46.31 23.77
N ILE A 765 -6.98 45.94 23.22
CA ILE A 765 -6.53 44.55 23.15
C ILE A 765 -6.19 44.03 24.54
N VAL A 766 -5.55 44.85 25.39
CA VAL A 766 -5.20 44.46 26.77
C VAL A 766 -6.45 44.30 27.64
N ARG A 767 -7.46 45.17 27.48
CA ARG A 767 -8.76 45.03 28.14
C ARG A 767 -9.48 43.76 27.68
N ARG A 768 -9.51 43.49 26.37
CA ARG A 768 -10.13 42.27 25.83
C ARG A 768 -9.44 41.01 26.32
N PHE A 769 -8.10 40.99 26.35
CA PHE A 769 -7.34 39.90 26.95
C PHE A 769 -7.75 39.67 28.42
N SER A 770 -7.84 40.74 29.20
CA SER A 770 -8.22 40.68 30.62
C SER A 770 -9.64 40.19 30.83
N GLN A 771 -10.57 40.65 29.98
CA GLN A 771 -11.98 40.23 30.01
C GLN A 771 -12.10 38.73 29.73
N ILE A 772 -11.45 38.21 28.69
CA ILE A 772 -11.52 36.78 28.36
C ILE A 772 -10.93 35.92 29.50
N ILE A 773 -9.83 36.36 30.12
CA ILE A 773 -9.27 35.66 31.30
C ILE A 773 -10.25 35.66 32.47
N TYR A 774 -10.94 36.78 32.72
CA TYR A 774 -11.97 36.85 33.76
C TYR A 774 -13.16 35.93 33.45
N ASP A 775 -13.64 35.93 32.20
CA ASP A 775 -14.80 35.14 31.79
C ASP A 775 -14.54 33.64 31.88
N PHE A 776 -13.31 33.19 31.57
CA PHE A 776 -12.94 31.79 31.62
C PHE A 776 -12.49 31.32 33.01
N PHE A 777 -11.73 32.15 33.73
CA PHE A 777 -11.00 31.72 34.94
C PHE A 777 -11.37 32.52 36.20
N GLY A 778 -12.25 33.53 36.10
CA GLY A 778 -12.66 34.37 37.22
C GLY A 778 -11.54 35.21 37.82
N GLN A 779 -10.41 35.36 37.11
CA GLN A 779 -9.22 36.04 37.62
C GLN A 779 -9.22 37.51 37.20
N GLU A 780 -9.28 38.41 38.18
CA GLU A 780 -9.09 39.85 37.94
C GLU A 780 -7.61 40.17 37.77
N LEU A 781 -7.28 40.82 36.65
CA LEU A 781 -5.90 41.18 36.31
C LEU A 781 -5.65 42.66 36.58
N LYS A 782 -4.55 42.96 37.28
CA LYS A 782 -4.07 44.34 37.45
C LYS A 782 -3.26 44.76 36.23
N ILE A 783 -3.70 45.80 35.52
CA ILE A 783 -2.96 46.41 34.40
C ILE A 783 -1.84 47.28 34.96
N LYS A 784 -0.61 47.06 34.48
CA LYS A 784 0.56 47.86 34.85
C LYS A 784 1.09 48.60 33.62
N ASN A 785 1.30 49.91 33.74
CA ASN A 785 1.96 50.70 32.72
C ASN A 785 3.46 50.45 32.74
N LYS A 786 4.07 50.15 31.58
CA LYS A 786 5.51 50.00 31.43
C LYS A 786 6.03 51.01 30.41
N LEU A 787 6.99 51.85 30.83
CA LEU A 787 7.75 52.73 29.95
C LEU A 787 8.88 51.92 29.31
N ARG A 788 9.00 51.96 27.97
CA ARG A 788 10.10 51.31 27.25
C ARG A 788 11.35 52.18 27.38
N ARG A 789 12.48 51.59 27.80
CA ARG A 789 13.74 52.32 28.09
C ARG A 789 14.48 52.82 26.85
N GLU A 790 14.14 52.35 25.65
CA GLU A 790 14.79 52.74 24.39
C GLU A 790 13.73 53.01 23.31
N SER A 791 13.83 54.19 22.69
CA SER A 791 12.90 54.87 21.78
C SER A 791 11.68 55.56 22.41
N ARG A 792 11.67 56.90 22.24
CA ARG A 792 10.50 57.79 22.37
C ARG A 792 9.36 57.19 21.53
N TYR A 793 8.13 57.17 22.05
CA TYR A 793 6.83 57.24 21.34
C TYR A 793 5.67 56.27 21.65
N ARG A 794 5.75 55.18 22.46
CA ARG A 794 4.49 54.46 22.84
C ARG A 794 4.49 53.90 24.27
N LYS A 795 3.49 54.31 25.06
CA LYS A 795 3.14 53.65 26.34
C LYS A 795 2.66 52.23 26.05
N THR A 796 3.15 51.25 26.80
CA THR A 796 2.70 49.85 26.69
C THR A 796 2.07 49.40 28.00
N GLU A 797 0.97 48.67 27.91
CA GLU A 797 0.27 48.09 29.05
C GLU A 797 0.65 46.62 29.19
N MET A 798 0.89 46.18 30.43
CA MET A 798 1.28 44.81 30.77
C MET A 798 0.29 44.22 31.76
N VAL A 799 -0.13 42.98 31.49
CA VAL A 799 -0.92 42.14 32.40
C VAL A 799 -0.20 40.83 32.67
N ARG A 800 -0.42 40.30 33.89
CA ARG A 800 0.22 39.08 34.38
C ARG A 800 -0.83 38.12 34.91
N VAL A 801 -0.90 36.95 34.31
CA VAL A 801 -1.81 35.87 34.69
C VAL A 801 -1.03 34.84 35.51
N TYR A 802 -1.40 34.70 36.78
CA TYR A 802 -0.72 33.79 37.73
C TYR A 802 -1.44 32.44 37.82
N GLY A 803 -0.68 31.34 37.83
CA GLY A 803 -1.17 29.96 38.02
C GLY A 803 -1.61 29.22 36.75
N PRO A 804 -0.93 29.33 35.61
CA PRO A 804 -1.57 29.45 34.32
C PRO A 804 -1.95 28.08 33.73
N VAL A 805 -3.14 27.60 34.08
CA VAL A 805 -3.90 26.61 33.29
C VAL A 805 -3.85 27.00 31.81
N VAL A 806 -4.07 28.28 31.48
CA VAL A 806 -3.92 28.82 30.12
C VAL A 806 -2.51 28.67 29.52
N GLY A 807 -1.46 28.86 30.31
CA GLY A 807 -0.07 28.69 29.88
C GLY A 807 0.28 27.22 29.64
N SER A 808 -0.28 26.33 30.46
CA SER A 808 -0.16 24.87 30.28
C SER A 808 -0.86 24.42 29.00
N ILE A 809 -2.08 24.91 28.76
CA ILE A 809 -2.82 24.66 27.51
C ILE A 809 -2.03 25.20 26.30
N ALA A 810 -1.54 26.44 26.38
CA ALA A 810 -0.76 27.05 25.31
C ALA A 810 0.49 26.21 24.96
N VAL A 811 1.28 25.81 25.97
CA VAL A 811 2.46 24.94 25.77
C VAL A 811 2.08 23.59 25.19
N ASN A 812 1.00 22.96 25.70
CA ASN A 812 0.51 21.68 25.20
C ASN A 812 0.08 21.76 23.73
N LEU A 813 -0.45 22.91 23.30
CA LEU A 813 -0.82 23.21 21.92
C LEU A 813 0.35 23.69 21.04
N GLY A 814 1.58 23.68 21.56
CA GLY A 814 2.79 24.03 20.81
C GLY A 814 3.16 25.51 20.85
N ILE A 815 2.45 26.35 21.63
CA ILE A 815 2.72 27.79 21.75
C ILE A 815 3.77 28.02 22.85
N ARG A 816 4.90 28.65 22.50
CA ARG A 816 6.03 28.94 23.39
C ARG A 816 6.60 27.72 24.11
N ALA A 817 6.41 26.53 23.54
CA ALA A 817 6.85 25.26 24.12
C ALA A 817 8.37 25.07 24.08
N LYS A 818 9.06 25.65 23.08
CA LYS A 818 10.51 25.57 22.92
C LYS A 818 11.15 26.95 22.96
N LYS A 819 12.36 27.04 23.53
CA LYS A 819 13.13 28.29 23.60
C LYS A 819 13.55 28.70 22.18
N GLY A 820 13.20 29.92 21.77
CA GLY A 820 13.56 30.49 20.46
C GLY A 820 12.52 30.29 19.35
N GLU A 821 11.45 29.53 19.63
CA GLU A 821 10.33 29.30 18.72
C GLU A 821 9.06 29.91 19.34
N LYS A 822 8.29 30.69 18.56
CA LYS A 822 7.02 31.24 19.06
C LYS A 822 5.95 30.16 19.14
N TYR A 823 5.88 29.29 18.15
CA TYR A 823 4.86 28.23 18.07
C TYR A 823 5.21 27.15 17.03
N ARG A 824 4.67 25.94 17.25
CA ARG A 824 4.40 24.91 16.24
C ARG A 824 2.89 24.71 16.16
N LEU A 825 2.32 24.82 14.95
CA LEU A 825 0.86 24.92 14.80
C LEU A 825 0.21 23.62 14.30
N ASP A 826 0.92 22.50 14.32
CA ASP A 826 0.41 21.17 13.98
C ASP A 826 -0.81 20.80 14.86
N LYS A 827 -0.75 21.03 16.17
CA LYS A 827 -1.89 20.79 17.07
C LYS A 827 -3.04 21.78 16.87
N ILE A 828 -2.73 23.06 16.63
CA ILE A 828 -3.73 24.08 16.29
C ILE A 828 -4.43 23.73 14.96
N SER A 829 -3.71 23.10 14.04
CA SER A 829 -4.24 22.70 12.74
C SER A 829 -5.33 21.64 12.83
N GLN A 830 -5.49 20.95 13.95
CA GLN A 830 -6.54 19.94 14.15
C GLN A 830 -7.91 20.56 14.44
N PHE A 831 -7.97 21.83 14.85
CA PHE A 831 -9.23 22.49 15.21
C PHE A 831 -10.11 22.80 13.97
N ALA A 832 -11.39 23.04 14.23
CA ALA A 832 -12.35 23.45 13.21
C ALA A 832 -11.95 24.81 12.56
N PRO A 833 -12.25 25.02 11.26
CA PRO A 833 -11.85 26.23 10.52
C PRO A 833 -12.24 27.57 11.18
N ASN A 834 -13.40 27.65 11.82
CA ASN A 834 -13.86 28.84 12.54
C ASN A 834 -13.01 29.15 13.78
N LEU A 835 -12.62 28.12 14.54
CA LEU A 835 -11.74 28.26 15.71
C LEU A 835 -10.32 28.64 15.29
N ILE A 836 -9.81 28.05 14.19
CA ILE A 836 -8.53 28.45 13.58
C ILE A 836 -8.58 29.92 13.14
N ALA A 837 -9.67 30.37 12.53
CA ALA A 837 -9.82 31.78 12.14
C ALA A 837 -9.77 32.73 13.33
N MET A 838 -10.35 32.35 14.48
CA MET A 838 -10.26 33.14 15.72
C MET A 838 -8.85 33.16 16.32
N PHE A 839 -8.14 32.04 16.29
CA PHE A 839 -6.71 32.01 16.65
C PHE A 839 -5.87 32.92 15.75
N LEU A 840 -6.06 32.84 14.44
CA LEU A 840 -5.37 33.68 13.47
C LEU A 840 -5.72 35.16 13.64
N ARG A 841 -6.94 35.51 14.08
CA ARG A 841 -7.33 36.89 14.43
C ARG A 841 -6.49 37.41 15.59
N GLY A 842 -6.33 36.62 16.65
CA GLY A 842 -5.50 36.99 17.79
C GLY A 842 -4.03 37.16 17.40
N LEU A 843 -3.52 36.25 16.58
CA LEU A 843 -2.16 36.34 16.05
C LEU A 843 -1.98 37.59 15.15
N PHE A 844 -2.98 37.91 14.33
CA PHE A 844 -3.00 39.10 13.48
C PHE A 844 -3.12 40.40 14.28
N ASP A 845 -3.88 40.43 15.37
CA ASP A 845 -4.02 41.61 16.21
C ASP A 845 -2.73 41.96 16.96
N GLY A 846 -1.92 40.96 17.33
CA GLY A 846 -0.56 41.18 17.83
C GLY A 846 0.46 41.43 16.71
N ASP A 847 0.84 40.38 15.96
CA ASP A 847 1.98 40.38 15.03
C ASP A 847 1.61 40.78 13.57
N GLY A 848 0.34 41.09 13.30
CA GLY A 848 -0.15 41.43 11.96
C GLY A 848 -0.01 42.90 11.59
N HIS A 849 -0.11 43.18 10.29
CA HIS A 849 -0.10 44.52 9.72
C HIS A 849 -1.08 44.65 8.56
N VAL A 850 -1.54 45.88 8.33
CA VAL A 850 -2.43 46.26 7.22
C VAL A 850 -1.69 47.23 6.32
N THR A 851 -1.60 46.91 5.04
CA THR A 851 -1.14 47.83 4.00
C THR A 851 -2.34 48.27 3.15
N LYS A 852 -2.12 49.19 2.19
CA LYS A 852 -3.20 49.63 1.27
C LYS A 852 -3.82 48.50 0.45
N ILE A 853 -3.07 47.41 0.22
CA ILE A 853 -3.47 46.33 -0.71
C ILE A 853 -3.39 44.92 -0.13
N ASN A 854 -2.64 44.70 0.95
CA ASN A 854 -2.39 43.38 1.54
C ASN A 854 -2.53 43.39 3.07
N LEU A 855 -2.97 42.25 3.61
CA LEU A 855 -2.97 41.93 5.05
C LEU A 855 -1.91 40.86 5.28
N GLY A 856 -1.12 40.98 6.35
CA GLY A 856 -0.10 39.97 6.63
C GLY A 856 0.26 39.80 8.09
N ILE A 857 0.79 38.63 8.42
CA ILE A 857 1.31 38.28 9.75
C ILE A 857 2.83 38.14 9.65
N SER A 858 3.56 38.77 10.58
CA SER A 858 5.03 38.70 10.61
C SER A 858 5.51 37.68 11.64
N THR A 859 6.54 36.91 11.28
CA THR A 859 7.19 35.92 12.14
C THR A 859 8.71 35.92 11.90
N LYS A 860 9.49 35.44 12.87
CA LYS A 860 10.95 35.44 12.78
C LYS A 860 11.48 34.34 11.84
N ASN A 861 10.86 33.17 11.84
CA ASN A 861 11.40 31.95 11.22
C ASN A 861 10.53 31.44 10.07
N TYR A 862 11.14 30.76 9.10
CA TYR A 862 10.42 30.26 7.94
C TYR A 862 9.40 29.17 8.29
N ASN A 863 9.74 28.26 9.22
CA ASN A 863 8.83 27.17 9.62
C ASN A 863 7.55 27.72 10.26
N GLU A 864 7.67 28.75 11.10
CA GLU A 864 6.51 29.47 11.67
C GLU A 864 5.65 30.11 10.55
N ALA A 865 6.29 30.69 9.53
CA ALA A 865 5.59 31.25 8.36
C ALA A 865 4.88 30.17 7.54
N ARG A 866 5.51 29.00 7.37
CA ARG A 866 4.95 27.85 6.66
C ARG A 866 3.74 27.28 7.38
N ASP A 867 3.79 27.18 8.71
CA ASP A 867 2.67 26.74 9.53
C ASP A 867 1.47 27.70 9.42
N ILE A 868 1.69 29.02 9.47
CA ILE A 868 0.62 30.02 9.22
C ILE A 868 0.07 29.90 7.80
N TYR A 869 0.95 29.73 6.81
CA TYR A 869 0.57 29.52 5.41
C TYR A 869 -0.36 28.31 5.27
N LEU A 870 -0.03 27.16 5.89
CA LEU A 870 -0.85 25.96 5.86
C LEU A 870 -2.19 26.14 6.61
N LEU A 871 -2.23 26.86 7.74
CA LEU A 871 -3.49 27.18 8.43
C LEU A 871 -4.41 28.06 7.59
N MET A 872 -3.87 29.12 6.96
CA MET A 872 -4.62 30.00 6.05
C MET A 872 -5.19 29.18 4.88
N LYS A 873 -4.40 28.26 4.36
CA LYS A 873 -4.78 27.37 3.27
C LYS A 873 -5.86 26.36 3.68
N LYS A 874 -5.82 25.83 4.91
CA LYS A 874 -6.86 24.97 5.47
C LYS A 874 -8.23 25.67 5.48
N ILE A 875 -8.27 26.95 5.84
CA ILE A 875 -9.50 27.76 5.85
C ILE A 875 -9.84 28.38 4.47
N GLY A 876 -9.05 28.08 3.43
CA GLY A 876 -9.30 28.48 2.05
C GLY A 876 -8.87 29.90 1.68
N ILE A 877 -7.90 30.46 2.39
CA ILE A 877 -7.23 31.73 2.09
C ILE A 877 -5.85 31.43 1.50
N SER A 878 -5.61 31.85 0.25
CA SER A 878 -4.30 31.74 -0.39
C SER A 878 -3.40 32.92 0.02
N THR A 879 -2.17 32.62 0.42
CA THR A 879 -1.20 33.61 0.90
C THR A 879 0.18 33.40 0.28
N THR A 880 1.03 34.42 0.40
CA THR A 880 2.42 34.42 -0.05
C THR A 880 3.34 34.59 1.15
N ILE A 881 4.41 33.80 1.23
CA ILE A 881 5.49 33.95 2.21
C ILE A 881 6.56 34.88 1.60
N MET A 882 6.76 36.04 2.21
CA MET A 882 7.75 37.03 1.81
C MET A 882 8.87 37.10 2.84
N LYS A 883 10.13 37.12 2.40
CA LYS A 883 11.27 37.40 3.28
C LYS A 883 11.44 38.92 3.38
N ALA A 884 11.33 39.47 4.59
CA ALA A 884 11.58 40.86 4.91
C ALA A 884 12.84 40.99 5.80
N THR A 885 13.27 42.21 6.12
CA THR A 885 14.47 42.45 6.92
C THR A 885 14.31 41.83 8.31
N GLY A 886 15.04 40.74 8.57
CA GLY A 886 15.04 40.02 9.85
C GLY A 886 13.78 39.19 10.17
N CYS A 887 12.83 39.04 9.23
CA CYS A 887 11.58 38.31 9.45
C CYS A 887 10.98 37.72 8.15
N TYR A 888 9.96 36.88 8.28
CA TYR A 888 9.10 36.39 7.21
C TYR A 888 7.68 36.91 7.42
N GLN A 889 7.00 37.23 6.32
CA GLN A 889 5.64 37.76 6.33
C GLN A 889 4.74 36.85 5.50
N VAL A 890 3.60 36.45 6.07
CA VAL A 890 2.57 35.68 5.35
C VAL A 890 1.45 36.64 4.98
N CYS A 891 1.36 36.99 3.71
CA CYS A 891 0.50 38.07 3.21
C CYS A 891 -0.56 37.56 2.22
N THR A 892 -1.74 38.17 2.23
CA THR A 892 -2.76 37.97 1.19
C THR A 892 -2.21 38.37 -0.17
N SER A 893 -2.47 37.57 -1.20
CA SER A 893 -1.85 37.73 -2.53
C SER A 893 -2.61 38.66 -3.47
N ASN A 894 -3.92 38.89 -3.25
CA ASN A 894 -4.77 39.69 -4.11
C ASN A 894 -6.03 40.20 -3.37
N ARG A 895 -6.84 41.03 -4.05
CA ARG A 895 -8.10 41.60 -3.50
C ARG A 895 -9.09 40.54 -3.01
N TYR A 896 -9.21 39.43 -3.73
CA TYR A 896 -10.16 38.38 -3.37
C TYR A 896 -9.76 37.70 -2.06
N GLU A 897 -8.48 37.36 -1.92
CA GLU A 897 -7.93 36.78 -0.69
C GLU A 897 -7.91 37.79 0.48
N PHE A 898 -7.72 39.08 0.19
CA PHE A 898 -7.89 40.17 1.16
C PHE A 898 -9.31 40.21 1.73
N ASN A 899 -10.33 40.17 0.86
CA ASN A 899 -11.73 40.21 1.27
C ASN A 899 -12.10 38.96 2.09
N LYS A 900 -11.63 37.78 1.67
CA LYS A 900 -11.80 36.54 2.46
C LYS A 900 -11.17 36.65 3.83
N PHE A 901 -9.95 37.16 3.93
CA PHE A 901 -9.29 37.40 5.21
C PHE A 901 -10.09 38.39 6.06
N SER A 902 -10.54 39.51 5.48
CA SER A 902 -11.34 40.51 6.18
C SER A 902 -12.66 39.95 6.73
N PHE A 903 -13.28 39.01 6.00
CA PHE A 903 -14.53 38.37 6.39
C PHE A 903 -14.33 37.28 7.44
N LEU A 904 -13.43 36.32 7.19
CA LEU A 904 -13.23 35.15 8.04
C LEU A 904 -12.39 35.48 9.29
N ILE A 905 -11.28 36.20 9.11
CA ILE A 905 -10.33 36.50 10.17
C ILE A 905 -10.57 37.89 10.74
N SER A 906 -10.61 38.96 9.94
CA SER A 906 -10.80 40.34 10.43
C SER A 906 -9.83 40.75 11.57
N SER A 907 -10.19 41.78 12.35
CA SER A 907 -9.36 42.33 13.44
C SER A 907 -10.23 42.95 14.53
N TYR A 908 -9.84 42.78 15.80
CA TYR A 908 -10.37 43.55 16.92
C TYR A 908 -9.52 44.77 17.26
N HIS A 909 -8.29 44.86 16.74
CA HIS A 909 -7.47 46.06 16.91
C HIS A 909 -8.11 47.25 16.17
N PRO A 910 -8.43 48.37 16.85
CA PRO A 910 -9.21 49.48 16.26
C PRO A 910 -8.58 50.08 15.00
N LEU A 911 -7.28 50.37 15.06
CA LEU A 911 -6.53 50.89 13.92
C LEU A 911 -6.54 49.92 12.73
N LYS A 912 -6.22 48.63 12.95
CA LYS A 912 -6.20 47.63 11.87
C LYS A 912 -7.59 47.43 11.27
N LYS A 913 -8.62 47.34 12.11
CA LYS A 913 -10.03 47.26 11.68
C LYS A 913 -10.46 48.46 10.84
N ARG A 914 -10.05 49.68 11.22
CA ARG A 914 -10.29 50.89 10.44
C ARG A 914 -9.57 50.83 9.10
N LEU A 915 -8.28 50.52 9.09
CA LEU A 915 -7.47 50.41 7.87
C LEU A 915 -8.01 49.35 6.89
N ILE A 916 -8.53 48.23 7.39
CA ILE A 916 -9.19 47.20 6.57
C ILE A 916 -10.43 47.77 5.87
N ARG A 917 -11.26 48.56 6.56
CA ARG A 917 -12.47 49.20 6.00
C ARG A 917 -12.15 50.32 4.99
N GLU A 918 -11.07 51.04 5.25
CA GLU A 918 -10.59 52.15 4.41
C GLU A 918 -9.80 51.68 3.19
N ALA A 919 -9.41 50.39 3.12
CA ALA A 919 -8.69 49.84 1.98
C ALA A 919 -9.51 50.00 0.69
N ARG A 920 -8.88 50.63 -0.31
CA ARG A 920 -9.45 50.85 -1.65
C ARG A 920 -8.54 50.19 -2.68
N PHE A 921 -9.08 49.27 -3.45
CA PHE A 921 -8.36 48.63 -4.56
C PHE A 921 -8.61 49.41 -5.84
N LYS A 922 -7.55 49.73 -6.61
CA LYS A 922 -7.73 50.15 -8.00
C LYS A 922 -8.37 48.99 -8.77
N SER A 923 -9.38 49.24 -9.59
CA SER A 923 -9.91 48.23 -10.50
C SER A 923 -8.78 47.82 -11.44
N ASP A 924 -8.44 46.53 -11.46
CA ASP A 924 -7.58 46.01 -12.51
C ASP A 924 -8.40 46.10 -13.80
N LYS A 925 -7.99 46.99 -14.72
CA LYS A 925 -8.71 47.31 -15.96
C LYS A 925 -8.96 46.08 -16.84
N TYR A 926 -8.28 44.97 -16.56
CA TYR A 926 -8.34 43.71 -17.31
C TYR A 926 -8.94 42.53 -16.54
N HIS A 927 -9.33 42.67 -15.27
CA HIS A 927 -9.96 41.61 -14.46
C HIS A 927 -9.26 40.23 -14.52
N VAL A 928 -7.93 40.15 -14.63
CA VAL A 928 -7.23 38.84 -14.72
C VAL A 928 -6.56 38.48 -13.40
N VAL A 929 -7.26 37.73 -12.54
CA VAL A 929 -6.62 37.06 -11.39
C VAL A 929 -5.75 35.90 -11.92
N ARG A 930 -4.47 36.19 -12.21
CA ARG A 930 -3.52 35.23 -12.83
C ARG A 930 -3.17 34.01 -11.95
N THR A 931 -3.67 33.93 -10.72
CA THR A 931 -3.44 32.80 -9.80
C THR A 931 -4.50 31.71 -9.91
N GLU A 932 -5.68 32.00 -10.44
CA GLU A 932 -6.76 31.02 -10.62
C GLU A 932 -6.76 30.48 -12.05
N THR A 933 -5.80 29.63 -12.34
CA THR A 933 -5.56 29.11 -13.69
C THR A 933 -5.77 27.60 -13.75
N VAL A 934 -6.01 27.10 -14.95
CA VAL A 934 -6.11 25.66 -15.26
C VAL A 934 -4.81 25.17 -15.93
N PRO A 935 -4.58 23.84 -16.07
CA PRO A 935 -3.42 23.31 -16.76
C PRO A 935 -3.28 23.86 -18.19
N TRP A 936 -2.04 23.94 -18.69
CA TRP A 936 -1.79 24.34 -20.08
C TRP A 936 -2.48 23.44 -21.11
N ASN A 937 -2.69 22.16 -20.78
CA ASN A 937 -3.39 21.23 -21.66
C ASN A 937 -4.85 21.62 -21.95
N CYS A 938 -5.47 22.46 -21.11
CA CYS A 938 -6.83 22.94 -21.38
C CYS A 938 -6.92 23.74 -22.69
N GLY A 939 -5.82 24.34 -23.17
CA GLY A 939 -5.80 24.98 -24.49
C GLY A 939 -6.03 24.00 -25.64
N ASN A 940 -5.45 22.80 -25.55
CA ASN A 940 -5.65 21.72 -26.53
C ASN A 940 -7.09 21.19 -26.47
N LEU A 941 -7.64 21.04 -25.26
CA LEU A 941 -9.02 20.60 -25.07
C LEU A 941 -10.02 21.58 -25.68
N ILE A 942 -9.78 22.89 -25.53
CA ILE A 942 -10.59 23.93 -26.16
C ILE A 942 -10.51 23.85 -27.69
N ASP A 943 -9.30 23.67 -28.26
CA ASP A 943 -9.11 23.53 -29.71
C ASP A 943 -9.87 22.33 -30.28
N HIS A 944 -9.76 21.17 -29.61
CA HIS A 944 -10.49 19.96 -29.99
C HIS A 944 -12.00 20.18 -29.95
N LEU A 945 -12.53 20.82 -28.91
CA LEU A 945 -13.95 21.08 -28.75
C LEU A 945 -14.49 22.05 -29.82
N ILE A 946 -13.75 23.12 -30.12
CA ILE A 946 -14.12 24.09 -31.17
C ILE A 946 -14.14 23.42 -32.54
N SER A 947 -13.13 22.61 -32.84
CA SER A 947 -13.01 21.89 -34.11
C SER A 947 -14.11 20.86 -34.29
N LYS A 948 -14.43 20.08 -33.24
CA LYS A 948 -15.43 19.02 -33.27
C LYS A 948 -16.86 19.52 -33.50
N TYR A 949 -17.24 20.63 -32.88
CA TYR A 949 -18.61 21.17 -32.95
C TYR A 949 -18.74 22.39 -33.89
N ASN A 950 -17.68 22.70 -34.63
CA ASN A 950 -17.61 23.81 -35.59
C ASN A 950 -18.15 25.14 -35.02
N ILE A 951 -17.74 25.45 -33.78
CA ILE A 951 -18.27 26.58 -33.01
C ILE A 951 -17.88 27.90 -33.72
N VAL A 952 -18.88 28.60 -34.27
CA VAL A 952 -18.68 29.82 -35.08
C VAL A 952 -18.07 30.94 -34.22
N LYS A 953 -16.91 31.45 -34.66
CA LYS A 953 -16.05 32.41 -33.93
C LYS A 953 -16.65 33.80 -33.68
N SER A 954 -17.83 34.14 -34.19
CA SER A 954 -18.23 35.54 -34.41
C SER A 954 -19.16 36.21 -33.38
N LYS A 955 -19.63 35.52 -32.32
CA LYS A 955 -20.34 36.19 -31.19
C LYS A 955 -20.04 35.53 -29.84
N GLN A 956 -18.77 35.45 -29.46
CA GLN A 956 -18.36 34.98 -28.12
C GLN A 956 -18.11 36.16 -27.16
N THR A 957 -18.38 35.94 -25.87
CA THR A 957 -18.16 36.92 -24.78
C THR A 957 -16.67 37.22 -24.55
N ILE A 958 -15.79 36.40 -25.11
CA ILE A 958 -14.33 36.49 -25.03
C ILE A 958 -13.81 36.74 -26.44
N ASP A 959 -12.87 37.67 -26.58
CA ASP A 959 -12.33 38.04 -27.88
C ASP A 959 -11.59 36.87 -28.55
N ARG A 960 -11.66 36.84 -29.89
CA ARG A 960 -11.06 35.80 -30.73
C ARG A 960 -9.54 35.67 -30.52
N GLY A 961 -8.85 36.78 -30.24
CA GLY A 961 -7.41 36.79 -30.00
C GLY A 961 -7.05 36.05 -28.71
N THR A 962 -7.82 36.25 -27.65
CA THR A 962 -7.64 35.57 -26.36
C THR A 962 -7.82 34.06 -26.46
N ILE A 963 -8.84 33.58 -27.20
CA ILE A 963 -9.06 32.14 -27.38
C ILE A 963 -7.92 31.53 -28.20
N TYR A 964 -7.49 32.21 -29.26
CA TYR A 964 -6.34 31.78 -30.04
C TYR A 964 -5.07 31.71 -29.18
N ASP A 965 -4.81 32.74 -28.37
CA ASP A 965 -3.68 32.81 -27.44
C ASP A 965 -3.69 31.67 -26.40
N TRP A 966 -4.87 31.16 -26.01
CA TRP A 966 -5.00 29.97 -25.16
C TRP A 966 -4.64 28.69 -25.90
N MET A 967 -5.11 28.52 -27.14
CA MET A 967 -4.84 27.34 -27.98
C MET A 967 -3.34 27.21 -28.28
N ILE A 968 -2.67 28.33 -28.57
CA ILE A 968 -1.21 28.36 -28.79
C ILE A 968 -0.39 28.42 -27.48
N LYS A 969 -1.04 28.32 -26.31
CA LYS A 969 -0.41 28.31 -24.97
C LYS A 969 0.51 29.51 -24.72
N LYS A 970 0.12 30.68 -25.23
CA LYS A 970 0.81 31.95 -25.00
C LYS A 970 0.41 32.55 -23.65
N HIS A 971 -0.86 32.39 -23.27
CA HIS A 971 -1.39 32.83 -21.98
C HIS A 971 -2.12 31.71 -21.27
N ARG A 972 -1.91 31.61 -19.96
CA ARG A 972 -2.58 30.59 -19.14
C ARG A 972 -4.04 30.96 -18.93
N ILE A 973 -4.92 29.98 -19.12
CA ILE A 973 -6.36 30.17 -19.03
C ILE A 973 -6.76 30.37 -17.56
N SER A 974 -7.53 31.42 -17.26
CA SER A 974 -8.12 31.58 -15.93
C SER A 974 -9.43 30.80 -15.81
N LYS A 975 -9.72 30.27 -14.62
CA LYS A 975 -10.95 29.51 -14.34
C LYS A 975 -12.21 30.34 -14.61
N GLU A 976 -12.21 31.62 -14.24
CA GLU A 976 -13.34 32.52 -14.50
C GLU A 976 -13.62 32.68 -16.00
N LYS A 977 -12.58 32.94 -16.80
CA LYS A 977 -12.73 33.08 -18.26
C LYS A 977 -13.09 31.74 -18.91
N LEU A 978 -12.54 30.63 -18.43
CA LEU A 978 -12.95 29.29 -18.88
C LEU A 978 -14.43 29.03 -18.58
N ASN A 979 -14.91 29.38 -17.39
CA ASN A 979 -16.31 29.23 -17.01
C ASN A 979 -17.24 30.05 -17.93
N LEU A 980 -16.87 31.31 -18.23
CA LEU A 980 -17.62 32.15 -19.18
C LEU A 980 -17.67 31.53 -20.58
N PHE A 981 -16.56 30.95 -21.03
CA PHE A 981 -16.48 30.23 -22.31
C PHE A 981 -17.39 28.98 -22.30
N LEU A 982 -17.23 28.10 -21.31
CA LEU A 982 -18.00 26.86 -21.16
C LEU A 982 -19.51 27.12 -21.05
N ASN A 983 -19.93 28.10 -20.24
CA ASN A 983 -21.34 28.45 -20.10
C ASN A 983 -21.95 28.93 -21.41
N LYS A 984 -21.20 29.67 -22.23
CA LYS A 984 -21.72 30.19 -23.50
C LYS A 984 -21.87 29.09 -24.55
N ILE A 985 -20.89 28.19 -24.65
CA ILE A 985 -20.92 27.11 -25.63
C ILE A 985 -21.80 25.94 -25.19
N SER A 986 -22.21 25.85 -23.92
CA SER A 986 -23.05 24.77 -23.38
C SER A 986 -24.33 24.47 -24.18
N SER A 987 -24.85 25.45 -24.94
CA SER A 987 -26.00 25.29 -25.84
C SER A 987 -25.67 24.75 -27.23
N GLN A 988 -24.39 24.64 -27.58
CA GLN A 988 -23.85 24.26 -28.89
C GLN A 988 -23.02 22.97 -28.84
N VAL A 989 -22.65 22.49 -27.65
CA VAL A 989 -21.91 21.24 -27.42
C VAL A 989 -22.75 20.26 -26.62
N SER A 990 -22.54 18.96 -26.82
CA SER A 990 -23.15 17.93 -25.99
C SER A 990 -22.61 18.03 -24.55
N LEU A 991 -23.51 18.14 -23.56
CA LEU A 991 -23.13 18.20 -22.16
C LEU A 991 -22.44 16.91 -21.68
N ASN A 992 -22.64 15.77 -22.34
CA ASN A 992 -21.99 14.50 -22.00
C ASN A 992 -20.64 14.30 -22.73
N ASP A 993 -20.19 15.28 -23.51
CA ASP A 993 -18.91 15.21 -24.19
C ASP A 993 -17.75 15.14 -23.17
N SER A 994 -16.87 14.15 -23.33
CA SER A 994 -15.77 13.89 -22.39
C SER A 994 -14.82 15.09 -22.26
N VAL A 995 -14.55 15.81 -23.35
CA VAL A 995 -13.66 16.99 -23.37
C VAL A 995 -14.31 18.19 -22.69
N PHE A 996 -15.61 18.38 -22.92
CA PHE A 996 -16.38 19.42 -22.20
C PHE A 996 -16.41 19.14 -20.70
N GLN A 997 -16.64 17.88 -20.30
CA GLN A 997 -16.63 17.45 -18.91
C GLN A 997 -15.24 17.58 -18.26
N ASP A 998 -14.15 17.30 -18.98
CA ASP A 998 -12.79 17.52 -18.48
C ASP A 998 -12.47 18.99 -18.25
N LEU A 999 -12.86 19.86 -19.19
CA LEU A 999 -12.72 21.31 -19.04
C LEU A 999 -13.55 21.82 -17.85
N LEU A 1000 -14.77 21.29 -17.67
CA LEU A 1000 -15.63 21.63 -16.55
C LEU A 1000 -15.02 21.18 -15.21
N ARG A 1001 -14.48 19.95 -15.14
CA ARG A 1001 -13.76 19.43 -13.96
C ARG A 1001 -12.55 20.29 -13.61
N TRP A 1002 -11.72 20.66 -14.58
CA TRP A 1002 -10.58 21.56 -14.34
C TRP A 1002 -11.02 22.97 -13.90
N CYS A 1003 -12.09 23.49 -14.49
CA CYS A 1003 -12.69 24.76 -14.10
C CYS A 1003 -13.18 24.75 -12.64
N GLN A 1004 -13.77 23.65 -12.19
CA GLN A 1004 -14.30 23.48 -10.83
C GLN A 1004 -13.27 22.97 -9.80
N SER A 1005 -12.12 22.47 -10.26
CA SER A 1005 -11.09 21.85 -9.42
C SER A 1005 -10.61 22.78 -8.30
N GLN A 1006 -10.18 22.19 -7.18
CA GLN A 1006 -9.53 22.95 -6.10
C GLN A 1006 -8.02 23.13 -6.33
N ILE A 1007 -7.50 22.79 -7.50
CA ILE A 1007 -6.07 22.85 -7.80
C ILE A 1007 -5.67 24.21 -8.38
N THR A 1008 -4.53 24.71 -7.92
CA THR A 1008 -3.85 25.90 -8.44
C THR A 1008 -2.40 25.53 -8.74
N PHE A 1009 -1.64 26.45 -9.31
CA PHE A 1009 -0.28 26.16 -9.71
C PHE A 1009 0.65 27.30 -9.39
N GLU A 1010 1.84 26.93 -8.93
CA GLU A 1010 2.84 27.87 -8.45
C GLU A 1010 4.13 27.66 -9.21
N LYS A 1011 4.70 28.76 -9.69
CA LYS A 1011 5.91 28.72 -10.50
C LYS A 1011 7.12 28.43 -9.62
N VAL A 1012 8.04 27.60 -10.08
CA VAL A 1012 9.33 27.40 -9.42
C VAL A 1012 10.15 28.70 -9.51
N LYS A 1013 10.46 29.30 -8.36
CA LYS A 1013 11.25 30.54 -8.27
C LYS A 1013 12.74 30.28 -8.10
N LYS A 1014 13.10 29.20 -7.40
CA LYS A 1014 14.49 28.81 -7.15
C LYS A 1014 14.57 27.32 -6.88
N VAL A 1015 15.62 26.67 -7.39
CA VAL A 1015 16.01 25.31 -7.02
C VAL A 1015 17.43 25.40 -6.49
N GLU A 1016 17.67 24.92 -5.27
CA GLU A 1016 18.98 24.98 -4.61
C GLU A 1016 19.35 23.60 -4.06
N VAL A 1017 20.60 23.19 -4.28
CA VAL A 1017 21.19 22.02 -3.61
C VAL A 1017 21.60 22.47 -2.21
N ILE A 1018 21.15 21.77 -1.18
CA ILE A 1018 21.49 22.07 0.22
C ILE A 1018 22.20 20.88 0.86
N LYS A 1019 23.16 21.16 1.75
CA LYS A 1019 23.74 20.15 2.61
C LYS A 1019 22.74 19.74 3.69
N TYR A 1020 22.64 18.44 3.94
CA TYR A 1020 21.75 17.88 4.96
C TYR A 1020 22.57 17.09 5.98
N ASN A 1021 22.47 17.50 7.25
CA ASN A 1021 23.33 17.02 8.33
C ASN A 1021 22.65 15.99 9.24
N GLU A 1022 21.36 15.71 9.02
CA GLU A 1022 20.65 14.67 9.76
C GLU A 1022 20.93 13.30 9.12
N LYS A 1023 20.80 12.23 9.92
CA LYS A 1023 21.14 10.88 9.48
C LYS A 1023 20.06 10.23 8.62
N GLU A 1024 18.84 10.73 8.67
CA GLU A 1024 17.65 10.02 8.19
C GLU A 1024 16.75 10.88 7.30
N VAL A 1025 16.14 10.23 6.32
CA VAL A 1025 15.05 10.70 5.47
C VAL A 1025 13.94 9.64 5.51
N TYR A 1026 12.71 10.08 5.38
CA TYR A 1026 11.49 9.34 5.64
C TYR A 1026 10.67 9.16 4.37
N ASN A 1027 9.90 8.09 4.27
CA ASN A 1027 8.88 7.92 3.24
C ASN A 1027 7.74 7.05 3.77
N PHE A 1028 6.58 7.05 3.13
CA PHE A 1028 5.50 6.13 3.44
C PHE A 1028 4.62 5.86 2.21
N SER A 1029 3.95 4.71 2.18
CA SER A 1029 3.09 4.34 1.07
C SER A 1029 1.68 4.91 1.18
N VAL A 1030 1.05 5.15 0.04
CA VAL A 1030 -0.32 5.68 -0.06
C VAL A 1030 -1.09 4.79 -1.02
N ALA A 1031 -2.21 4.24 -0.56
CA ALA A 1031 -3.04 3.32 -1.34
C ALA A 1031 -3.71 4.02 -2.54
N ASP A 1032 -3.84 3.28 -3.64
CA ASP A 1032 -4.49 3.63 -4.91
C ASP A 1032 -3.86 4.78 -5.71
N THR A 1033 -3.67 5.94 -5.10
CA THR A 1033 -3.26 7.18 -5.79
C THR A 1033 -1.76 7.38 -5.82
N HIS A 1034 -1.02 6.71 -4.92
CA HIS A 1034 0.44 6.74 -4.82
C HIS A 1034 1.06 8.15 -4.76
N ASN A 1035 0.32 9.12 -4.23
CA ASN A 1035 0.78 10.49 -4.06
C ASN A 1035 0.20 11.14 -2.80
N TYR A 1036 0.85 12.18 -2.31
CA TYR A 1036 0.44 12.90 -1.10
C TYR A 1036 0.93 14.35 -1.10
N LEU A 1037 0.52 15.11 -0.10
CA LEU A 1037 0.92 16.50 0.04
C LEU A 1037 2.02 16.70 1.08
N VAL A 1038 3.13 17.29 0.66
CA VAL A 1038 4.21 17.79 1.51
C VAL A 1038 4.23 19.31 1.44
N ASN A 1039 4.09 19.98 2.58
CA ASN A 1039 3.93 21.44 2.68
C ASN A 1039 2.82 22.00 1.76
N GLY A 1040 1.80 21.18 1.48
CA GLY A 1040 0.71 21.51 0.56
C GLY A 1040 1.08 21.48 -0.93
N ILE A 1041 2.13 20.76 -1.31
CA ILE A 1041 2.61 20.50 -2.68
C ILE A 1041 2.50 18.99 -2.96
N VAL A 1042 2.06 18.61 -4.16
CA VAL A 1042 1.77 17.22 -4.52
C VAL A 1042 3.04 16.45 -4.93
N VAL A 1043 3.35 15.34 -4.25
CA VAL A 1043 4.54 14.49 -4.47
C VAL A 1043 4.18 13.00 -4.59
N LYS A 1044 5.07 12.17 -5.15
CA LYS A 1044 4.82 10.72 -5.44
C LYS A 1044 5.48 9.76 -4.42
N ASN A 1045 4.89 8.58 -4.22
CA ASN A 1045 5.43 7.47 -3.39
C ASN A 1045 6.60 6.66 -4.03
N CYS A 1046 7.34 5.84 -3.25
CA CYS A 1046 8.49 4.95 -3.56
C CYS A 1046 8.27 3.47 -3.10
N GLN A 1047 8.85 2.44 -3.76
CA GLN A 1047 8.50 0.99 -3.63
C GLN A 1047 9.69 -0.03 -3.47
N SER A 1048 9.48 -1.19 -2.79
CA SER A 1048 10.07 -2.58 -3.01
C SER A 1048 9.31 -3.68 -2.18
N PHE A 1049 9.34 -4.98 -2.56
CA PHE A 1049 8.47 -6.11 -2.10
C PHE A 1049 9.00 -7.04 -0.96
N ALA A 1050 10.26 -6.96 -0.54
CA ALA A 1050 10.79 -7.76 0.58
C ALA A 1050 11.59 -6.84 1.52
N PRO A 1051 11.11 -6.55 2.75
CA PRO A 1051 11.59 -5.41 3.53
C PRO A 1051 13.05 -5.54 3.99
N ASN A 1052 13.56 -6.76 4.15
CA ASN A 1052 14.93 -7.02 4.64
C ASN A 1052 15.91 -7.45 3.54
N HIS A 1053 15.46 -7.51 2.29
CA HIS A 1053 16.30 -7.97 1.18
C HIS A 1053 16.99 -6.80 0.47
N VAL A 1054 18.28 -6.98 0.15
CA VAL A 1054 19.05 -6.05 -0.68
C VAL A 1054 19.75 -6.85 -1.78
N CYS A 1055 19.40 -6.58 -3.03
CA CYS A 1055 20.08 -7.18 -4.17
C CYS A 1055 21.29 -6.32 -4.56
N ILE A 1056 22.50 -6.82 -4.32
CA ILE A 1056 23.74 -6.33 -4.91
C ILE A 1056 23.98 -7.06 -6.23
N VAL A 1057 24.21 -6.30 -7.30
CA VAL A 1057 24.49 -6.81 -8.64
C VAL A 1057 25.92 -6.42 -9.02
N THR A 1058 26.72 -7.40 -9.46
CA THR A 1058 28.10 -7.22 -9.90
C THR A 1058 28.26 -7.67 -11.37
N PRO A 1059 29.32 -7.27 -12.09
CA PRO A 1059 29.58 -7.77 -13.43
C PRO A 1059 29.57 -9.30 -13.54
N GLU A 1060 30.15 -9.99 -12.56
CA GLU A 1060 30.26 -11.45 -12.54
C GLU A 1060 29.15 -12.16 -11.73
N ARG A 1061 28.20 -11.40 -11.18
CA ARG A 1061 27.03 -11.87 -10.43
C ARG A 1061 25.79 -11.02 -10.75
N LEU A 1062 25.02 -11.47 -11.73
CA LEU A 1062 23.73 -10.87 -12.09
C LEU A 1062 22.71 -10.94 -10.94
N GLY A 1063 21.71 -10.06 -11.00
CA GLY A 1063 20.59 -10.06 -10.07
C GLY A 1063 19.88 -11.41 -10.04
N LEU A 1064 19.42 -11.80 -8.86
CA LEU A 1064 18.90 -13.13 -8.56
C LEU A 1064 17.83 -13.58 -9.56
N CYS A 1065 16.99 -12.66 -10.03
CA CYS A 1065 15.92 -12.89 -11.01
C CYS A 1065 16.36 -13.13 -12.45
N GLY A 1066 17.65 -13.09 -12.71
CA GLY A 1066 18.19 -13.18 -14.06
C GLY A 1066 17.84 -11.97 -14.94
N ALA A 1067 17.20 -10.94 -14.39
CA ALA A 1067 16.63 -9.82 -15.18
C ALA A 1067 17.47 -8.55 -15.17
N PHE A 1068 18.43 -8.44 -14.25
CA PHE A 1068 19.29 -7.28 -14.15
C PHE A 1068 20.75 -7.73 -14.10
N SER A 1069 21.46 -7.54 -15.20
CA SER A 1069 22.93 -7.52 -15.22
C SER A 1069 23.45 -6.21 -14.64
N TRP A 1070 24.74 -6.13 -14.35
CA TRP A 1070 25.37 -4.88 -13.93
C TRP A 1070 25.15 -3.75 -14.94
N LEU A 1071 25.25 -4.06 -16.24
CA LEU A 1071 24.93 -3.13 -17.33
C LEU A 1071 23.47 -2.69 -17.30
N ASP A 1072 22.52 -3.59 -17.05
CA ASP A 1072 21.10 -3.25 -16.95
C ASP A 1072 20.84 -2.34 -15.75
N THR A 1073 21.52 -2.56 -14.63
CA THR A 1073 21.41 -1.69 -13.45
C THR A 1073 22.04 -0.32 -13.68
N ARG A 1074 23.14 -0.25 -14.43
CA ARG A 1074 23.77 1.00 -14.85
C ARG A 1074 22.89 1.74 -15.85
N ALA A 1075 22.40 1.08 -16.89
CA ALA A 1075 21.48 1.65 -17.86
C ALA A 1075 20.19 2.11 -17.16
N SER A 1076 19.59 1.29 -16.29
CA SER A 1076 18.43 1.69 -15.48
C SER A 1076 18.71 2.92 -14.62
N PHE A 1077 19.92 3.05 -14.07
CA PHE A 1077 20.38 4.28 -13.42
C PHE A 1077 20.61 5.41 -14.43
N GLU A 1078 21.09 5.19 -15.64
CA GLU A 1078 21.24 6.26 -16.64
C GLU A 1078 19.89 6.81 -17.14
N ILE A 1079 18.91 5.93 -17.35
CA ILE A 1079 17.52 6.27 -17.71
C ILE A 1079 16.84 7.00 -16.55
N ILE A 1080 17.03 6.45 -15.36
CA ILE A 1080 16.39 6.88 -14.13
C ILE A 1080 17.47 6.92 -13.04
N PRO A 1081 18.30 8.01 -12.93
CA PRO A 1081 19.40 8.15 -11.93
C PRO A 1081 18.96 8.18 -10.46
N THR A 1082 17.68 8.00 -10.30
CA THR A 1082 16.83 8.10 -9.12
C THR A 1082 16.16 6.77 -8.81
N GLY A 1083 16.26 5.82 -9.74
CA GLY A 1083 15.49 4.59 -9.74
C GLY A 1083 16.01 3.59 -8.72
N PRO A 1084 15.43 2.39 -8.73
CA PRO A 1084 15.82 1.29 -7.88
C PRO A 1084 17.20 0.70 -8.19
N ASN A 1085 18.01 1.36 -9.00
CA ASN A 1085 19.37 0.95 -9.32
C ASN A 1085 20.27 2.15 -9.05
N GLN A 1086 21.18 2.05 -8.08
CA GLN A 1086 21.86 3.12 -7.37
C GLN A 1086 23.28 2.64 -7.10
N PRO A 1087 24.30 3.35 -7.56
CA PRO A 1087 25.68 2.90 -7.43
C PRO A 1087 26.12 2.73 -5.97
N VAL A 1088 26.90 1.69 -5.68
CA VAL A 1088 27.51 1.36 -4.38
C VAL A 1088 29.00 1.14 -4.60
N LEU A 1089 29.85 2.05 -4.14
CA LEU A 1089 31.30 1.91 -4.24
C LEU A 1089 31.79 0.76 -3.36
N LYS A 1090 32.71 -0.08 -3.84
CA LYS A 1090 33.21 -1.25 -3.09
C LYS A 1090 33.87 -0.88 -1.75
N GLY A 1091 34.72 0.15 -1.72
CA GLY A 1091 35.47 0.54 -0.52
C GLY A 1091 36.59 -0.45 -0.15
N GLN A 1092 36.99 -0.49 1.13
CA GLN A 1092 38.04 -1.39 1.60
C GLN A 1092 37.62 -2.86 1.45
N MET A 1093 38.46 -3.66 0.81
CA MET A 1093 38.32 -5.12 0.74
C MET A 1093 38.61 -5.73 2.11
N LEU A 1094 37.64 -6.49 2.64
CA LEU A 1094 37.72 -7.13 3.95
C LEU A 1094 38.17 -8.59 3.81
N ASP A 1095 37.62 -9.29 2.81
CA ASP A 1095 37.97 -10.67 2.50
C ASP A 1095 37.87 -10.89 0.99
N GLU A 1096 39.02 -11.18 0.37
CA GLU A 1096 39.13 -11.41 -1.07
C GLU A 1096 38.50 -12.75 -1.49
N LYS A 1097 38.64 -13.79 -0.66
CA LYS A 1097 38.13 -15.14 -0.93
C LYS A 1097 36.60 -15.16 -0.92
N LEU A 1098 35.99 -14.51 0.08
CA LEU A 1098 34.53 -14.43 0.24
C LEU A 1098 33.89 -13.35 -0.66
N GLY A 1099 34.69 -12.40 -1.14
CA GLY A 1099 34.19 -11.22 -1.85
C GLY A 1099 33.41 -10.30 -0.90
N GLN A 1100 34.04 -9.91 0.21
CA GLN A 1100 33.47 -8.96 1.16
C GLN A 1100 34.20 -7.63 1.09
N TRP A 1101 33.42 -6.56 1.01
CA TRP A 1101 33.93 -5.20 1.10
C TRP A 1101 33.16 -4.40 2.13
N LYS A 1102 33.86 -3.49 2.80
CA LYS A 1102 33.32 -2.69 3.88
C LYS A 1102 32.09 -1.88 3.46
N ASN A 1103 32.15 -1.17 2.33
CA ASN A 1103 31.04 -0.32 1.93
C ASN A 1103 29.84 -1.13 1.40
N ILE A 1104 30.08 -2.33 0.86
CA ILE A 1104 28.99 -3.23 0.46
C ILE A 1104 28.26 -3.77 1.69
N ASN A 1105 29.01 -4.20 2.72
CA ASN A 1105 28.43 -4.61 4.00
C ASN A 1105 27.69 -3.45 4.69
N ASP A 1106 28.31 -2.27 4.76
CA ASP A 1106 27.69 -1.06 5.32
C ASP A 1106 26.38 -0.73 4.58
N PHE A 1107 26.37 -0.86 3.25
CA PHE A 1107 25.22 -0.59 2.42
C PHE A 1107 24.10 -1.62 2.62
N VAL A 1108 24.42 -2.92 2.60
CA VAL A 1108 23.45 -4.00 2.80
C VAL A 1108 22.87 -3.96 4.22
N TYR A 1109 23.70 -3.74 5.24
CA TYR A 1109 23.24 -3.55 6.61
C TYR A 1109 22.27 -2.38 6.74
N GLN A 1110 22.59 -1.25 6.11
CA GLN A 1110 21.70 -0.09 6.11
C GLN A 1110 20.38 -0.32 5.37
N LYS A 1111 20.39 -1.05 4.26
CA LYS A 1111 19.21 -1.24 3.38
C LYS A 1111 18.37 -2.48 3.69
N SER A 1112 18.88 -3.41 4.49
CA SER A 1112 18.17 -4.63 4.94
C SER A 1112 17.41 -4.43 6.26
N ASN A 1113 17.07 -3.20 6.64
CA ASN A 1113 16.58 -2.84 7.98
C ASN A 1113 17.51 -3.30 9.11
N LYS A 1114 18.83 -3.32 8.88
CA LYS A 1114 19.84 -3.82 9.83
C LYS A 1114 19.70 -5.31 10.15
N ALA A 1115 19.02 -6.07 9.30
CA ALA A 1115 18.88 -7.51 9.47
C ALA A 1115 20.11 -8.30 9.00
N ILE A 1116 20.89 -7.76 8.05
CA ILE A 1116 22.04 -8.44 7.44
C ILE A 1116 23.30 -7.63 7.69
N GLU A 1117 24.20 -8.10 8.54
CA GLU A 1117 25.42 -7.37 8.91
C GLU A 1117 26.53 -7.47 7.86
N LYS A 1118 26.63 -8.63 7.21
CA LYS A 1118 27.67 -8.95 6.25
C LYS A 1118 27.09 -9.71 5.06
N VAL A 1119 27.71 -9.55 3.91
CA VAL A 1119 27.34 -10.29 2.72
C VAL A 1119 28.57 -10.73 1.94
N SER A 1120 28.64 -12.02 1.62
CA SER A 1120 29.67 -12.61 0.78
C SER A 1120 29.15 -12.74 -0.65
N MET A 1121 29.87 -12.17 -1.62
CA MET A 1121 29.51 -12.31 -3.03
C MET A 1121 29.88 -13.68 -3.60
N TYR A 1122 30.82 -14.40 -2.97
CA TYR A 1122 31.40 -15.63 -3.53
C TYR A 1122 31.23 -16.87 -2.63
N SER A 1123 30.50 -16.77 -1.52
CA SER A 1123 30.27 -17.88 -0.59
C SER A 1123 28.80 -18.30 -0.49
N LEU A 1124 28.57 -19.60 -0.43
CA LEU A 1124 27.30 -20.24 -0.10
C LEU A 1124 27.12 -20.42 1.42
N MET A 1125 28.21 -20.52 2.16
CA MET A 1125 28.22 -20.93 3.57
C MET A 1125 28.34 -19.74 4.52
N ASP A 1126 29.29 -18.84 4.27
CA ASP A 1126 29.51 -17.67 5.12
C ASP A 1126 28.76 -16.48 4.57
N SER A 1127 27.73 -16.03 5.30
CA SER A 1127 26.99 -14.80 5.01
C SER A 1127 26.52 -14.70 3.55
N PRO A 1128 25.87 -15.72 2.96
CA PRO A 1128 25.44 -15.68 1.56
C PRO A 1128 24.47 -14.52 1.32
N GLN A 1129 24.39 -13.97 0.10
CA GLN A 1129 23.43 -12.89 -0.16
C GLN A 1129 21.97 -13.34 0.06
N SER A 1130 21.19 -12.50 0.76
CA SER A 1130 19.75 -12.78 0.95
C SER A 1130 18.99 -12.75 -0.36
N SER A 1131 17.80 -13.36 -0.40
CA SER A 1131 17.02 -13.48 -1.63
C SER A 1131 15.58 -12.96 -1.50
N CYS A 1132 15.08 -12.26 -2.53
CA CYS A 1132 13.70 -11.75 -2.59
C CYS A 1132 12.63 -12.79 -2.96
N GLY A 1133 13.03 -14.00 -3.39
CA GLY A 1133 12.12 -15.01 -3.95
C GLY A 1133 12.00 -14.97 -5.49
N CYS A 1134 12.60 -13.98 -6.15
CA CYS A 1134 12.57 -13.87 -7.60
C CYS A 1134 13.63 -14.71 -8.33
N PHE A 1135 14.41 -15.55 -7.64
CA PHE A 1135 15.54 -16.27 -8.25
C PHE A 1135 15.15 -17.32 -9.30
N GLU A 1136 15.98 -17.48 -10.33
CA GLU A 1136 15.77 -18.47 -11.41
C GLU A 1136 16.18 -19.89 -11.01
N CYS A 1137 17.23 -20.00 -10.20
CA CYS A 1137 17.75 -21.25 -9.67
C CYS A 1137 17.99 -21.14 -8.17
N ILE A 1138 17.97 -22.29 -7.49
CA ILE A 1138 18.41 -22.43 -6.10
C ILE A 1138 19.63 -23.34 -6.08
N VAL A 1139 20.69 -22.89 -5.43
CA VAL A 1139 21.82 -23.71 -5.04
C VAL A 1139 21.58 -24.20 -3.62
N ALA A 1140 21.70 -25.50 -3.40
CA ALA A 1140 21.53 -26.13 -2.09
C ALA A 1140 22.66 -27.12 -1.83
N ILE A 1141 23.21 -27.10 -0.63
CA ILE A 1141 24.25 -28.04 -0.20
C ILE A 1141 23.68 -29.47 -0.05
N ILE A 1142 24.47 -30.46 -0.45
CA ILE A 1142 24.29 -31.89 -0.14
C ILE A 1142 25.51 -32.33 0.68
N PRO A 1143 25.44 -32.24 2.02
CA PRO A 1143 26.58 -32.48 2.91
C PRO A 1143 27.32 -33.79 2.65
N GLU A 1144 26.57 -34.86 2.45
CA GLU A 1144 27.07 -36.23 2.32
C GLU A 1144 27.80 -36.45 0.99
N ALA A 1145 27.45 -35.65 -0.03
CA ALA A 1145 28.14 -35.62 -1.32
C ALA A 1145 29.32 -34.64 -1.36
N ASN A 1146 29.59 -33.94 -0.25
CA ASN A 1146 30.61 -32.89 -0.13
C ASN A 1146 30.51 -31.82 -1.23
N GLY A 1147 29.29 -31.54 -1.69
CA GLY A 1147 29.01 -30.70 -2.84
C GLY A 1147 27.65 -30.02 -2.75
N PHE A 1148 27.25 -29.35 -3.83
CA PHE A 1148 25.96 -28.70 -3.93
C PHE A 1148 25.23 -29.10 -5.21
N MET A 1149 23.91 -29.06 -5.13
CA MET A 1149 23.02 -29.23 -6.26
C MET A 1149 22.45 -27.88 -6.69
N ILE A 1150 22.05 -27.79 -7.96
CA ILE A 1150 21.37 -26.62 -8.49
C ILE A 1150 20.06 -27.07 -9.12
N VAL A 1151 18.95 -26.42 -8.76
CA VAL A 1151 17.65 -26.70 -9.36
C VAL A 1151 17.05 -25.40 -9.90
N ASN A 1152 16.60 -25.40 -11.16
CA ASN A 1152 15.88 -24.29 -11.76
C ASN A 1152 14.40 -24.33 -11.43
N ARG A 1153 13.76 -23.16 -11.45
CA ARG A 1153 12.33 -22.96 -11.16
C ARG A 1153 11.39 -23.83 -11.96
N ASP A 1154 11.79 -24.17 -13.18
CA ASP A 1154 10.96 -24.90 -14.14
C ASP A 1154 10.97 -26.43 -13.90
N TYR A 1155 11.84 -26.94 -13.01
CA TYR A 1155 11.94 -28.36 -12.71
C TYR A 1155 10.86 -28.82 -11.71
N PRO A 1156 9.91 -29.69 -12.12
CA PRO A 1156 8.78 -30.08 -11.27
C PRO A 1156 9.07 -31.29 -10.37
N GLY A 1157 10.22 -31.95 -10.54
CA GLY A 1157 10.54 -33.22 -9.89
C GLY A 1157 11.11 -33.08 -8.49
N MET A 1158 11.30 -34.23 -7.84
CA MET A 1158 12.08 -34.31 -6.60
C MET A 1158 13.58 -34.15 -6.90
N THR A 1159 14.30 -33.55 -5.97
CA THR A 1159 15.76 -33.42 -6.04
C THR A 1159 16.44 -34.35 -5.02
N PRO A 1160 17.75 -34.63 -5.15
CA PRO A 1160 18.48 -35.43 -4.18
C PRO A 1160 18.48 -34.89 -2.74
N SER A 1161 18.10 -33.63 -2.50
CA SER A 1161 17.91 -33.11 -1.13
C SER A 1161 16.56 -33.47 -0.51
N GLY A 1162 15.74 -34.30 -1.18
CA GLY A 1162 14.39 -34.66 -0.72
C GLY A 1162 13.38 -33.51 -0.77
N MET A 1163 13.68 -32.43 -1.49
CA MET A 1163 12.82 -31.25 -1.62
C MET A 1163 12.56 -30.91 -3.09
N THR A 1164 11.36 -30.40 -3.39
CA THR A 1164 11.06 -29.78 -4.69
C THR A 1164 11.61 -28.35 -4.75
N PHE A 1165 11.67 -27.75 -5.95
CA PHE A 1165 12.04 -26.34 -6.10
C PHE A 1165 11.18 -25.42 -5.20
N THR A 1166 9.86 -25.64 -5.15
CA THR A 1166 8.93 -24.84 -4.35
C THR A 1166 9.25 -24.89 -2.86
N THR A 1167 9.58 -26.08 -2.34
CA THR A 1167 9.97 -26.27 -0.94
C THR A 1167 11.30 -25.55 -0.66
N LEU A 1168 12.29 -25.71 -1.54
CA LEU A 1168 13.59 -25.03 -1.42
C LEU A 1168 13.43 -23.50 -1.48
N ALA A 1169 12.54 -22.99 -2.33
CA ALA A 1169 12.30 -21.56 -2.47
C ALA A 1169 11.78 -20.92 -1.17
N GLY A 1170 10.99 -21.67 -0.39
CA GLY A 1170 10.53 -21.25 0.93
C GLY A 1170 11.65 -21.06 1.96
N SER A 1171 12.74 -21.83 1.84
CA SER A 1171 13.91 -21.78 2.72
C SER A 1171 14.92 -20.67 2.37
N VAL A 1172 14.80 -20.10 1.15
CA VAL A 1172 15.76 -19.13 0.58
C VAL A 1172 15.15 -17.74 0.39
N GLY A 1173 13.86 -17.65 0.07
CA GLY A 1173 13.16 -16.37 -0.16
C GLY A 1173 12.87 -15.55 1.11
N GLY A 1174 12.29 -14.35 0.94
CA GLY A 1174 11.83 -13.52 2.07
C GLY A 1174 12.89 -12.63 2.72
N GLY A 1175 14.09 -12.52 2.13
CA GLY A 1175 15.16 -11.66 2.62
C GLY A 1175 15.93 -12.23 3.82
N VAL A 1176 15.82 -13.54 4.07
CA VAL A 1176 16.63 -14.26 5.05
C VAL A 1176 18.00 -14.65 4.48
N GLN A 1177 18.95 -14.93 5.35
CA GLN A 1177 20.31 -15.34 5.03
C GLN A 1177 20.49 -16.78 5.54
N THR A 1178 20.48 -17.76 4.65
CA THR A 1178 20.49 -19.20 5.03
C THR A 1178 21.77 -19.86 4.52
N PRO A 1179 22.79 -20.09 5.37
CA PRO A 1179 23.97 -20.85 5.00
C PRO A 1179 23.63 -22.18 4.32
N GLY A 1180 24.33 -22.50 3.23
CA GLY A 1180 24.06 -23.72 2.47
C GLY A 1180 22.97 -23.59 1.41
N PHE A 1181 22.23 -22.49 1.38
CA PHE A 1181 21.21 -22.23 0.37
C PHE A 1181 21.34 -20.82 -0.24
N LEU A 1182 21.28 -20.74 -1.56
CA LEU A 1182 21.40 -19.46 -2.26
C LEU A 1182 20.55 -19.41 -3.53
N GLY A 1183 19.74 -18.37 -3.65
CA GLY A 1183 19.04 -18.05 -4.90
C GLY A 1183 20.02 -17.44 -5.89
N VAL A 1184 19.99 -17.85 -7.15
CA VAL A 1184 20.89 -17.34 -8.19
C VAL A 1184 20.17 -17.22 -9.54
N GLY A 1185 20.68 -16.34 -10.41
CA GLY A 1185 20.30 -16.34 -11.82
C GLY A 1185 21.03 -17.47 -12.58
N LYS A 1186 20.43 -17.99 -13.65
CA LYS A 1186 20.98 -19.12 -14.44
C LYS A 1186 22.40 -18.86 -14.94
N LEU A 1187 22.68 -17.62 -15.36
CA LEU A 1187 23.98 -17.23 -15.92
C LEU A 1187 25.10 -17.10 -14.87
N TYR A 1188 24.77 -17.00 -13.57
CA TYR A 1188 25.80 -16.92 -12.54
C TYR A 1188 26.57 -18.24 -12.42
N ILE A 1189 25.96 -19.37 -12.77
CA ILE A 1189 26.51 -20.72 -12.67
C ILE A 1189 27.80 -20.87 -13.50
N VAL A 1190 27.86 -20.21 -14.66
CA VAL A 1190 29.02 -20.25 -15.56
C VAL A 1190 30.05 -19.14 -15.28
N SER A 1191 29.81 -18.32 -14.26
CA SER A 1191 30.73 -17.25 -13.84
C SER A 1191 32.05 -17.81 -13.31
N LYS A 1192 33.14 -17.03 -13.43
CA LYS A 1192 34.41 -17.37 -12.77
C LYS A 1192 34.32 -17.28 -11.26
N LYS A 1193 33.44 -16.40 -10.75
CA LYS A 1193 33.18 -16.15 -9.33
C LYS A 1193 32.00 -16.95 -8.77
N PHE A 1194 31.51 -17.95 -9.50
CA PHE A 1194 30.42 -18.81 -9.02
C PHE A 1194 30.87 -19.60 -7.78
N ILE A 1195 30.38 -19.18 -6.61
CA ILE A 1195 30.61 -19.84 -5.29
C ILE A 1195 32.10 -20.25 -5.14
N SER A 1196 33.00 -19.35 -5.54
CA SER A 1196 34.43 -19.68 -5.66
C SER A 1196 35.09 -19.91 -4.29
N ALA A 1197 34.50 -19.38 -3.21
CA ALA A 1197 35.00 -19.62 -1.85
C ALA A 1197 34.92 -21.09 -1.43
N GLU A 1198 33.93 -21.83 -1.93
CA GLU A 1198 33.75 -23.27 -1.71
C GLU A 1198 34.20 -24.11 -2.90
N GLY A 1199 34.96 -23.56 -3.86
CA GLY A 1199 35.55 -24.32 -4.98
C GLY A 1199 34.68 -24.39 -6.24
N GLY A 1200 33.58 -23.64 -6.29
CA GLY A 1200 32.76 -23.43 -7.49
C GLY A 1200 32.34 -24.71 -8.19
N LEU A 1201 32.42 -24.74 -9.52
CA LEU A 1201 31.90 -25.86 -10.33
C LEU A 1201 32.46 -27.24 -9.96
N LYS A 1202 33.66 -27.35 -9.37
CA LYS A 1202 34.21 -28.65 -8.94
C LYS A 1202 33.35 -29.34 -7.85
N ARG A 1203 32.50 -28.57 -7.16
CA ARG A 1203 31.55 -29.06 -6.16
C ARG A 1203 30.12 -29.19 -6.64
N LEU A 1204 29.83 -28.87 -7.90
CA LEU A 1204 28.51 -29.08 -8.47
C LEU A 1204 28.30 -30.57 -8.70
N VAL A 1205 27.45 -31.22 -7.90
CA VAL A 1205 27.26 -32.68 -7.97
C VAL A 1205 26.00 -33.10 -8.72
N TRP A 1206 24.99 -32.22 -8.79
CA TRP A 1206 23.72 -32.52 -9.44
C TRP A 1206 23.08 -31.26 -10.03
N MET A 1207 22.51 -31.38 -11.23
CA MET A 1207 21.66 -30.36 -11.84
C MET A 1207 20.68 -30.98 -12.84
N PRO A 1208 19.48 -30.42 -13.03
CA PRO A 1208 18.53 -30.93 -14.02
C PRO A 1208 19.14 -30.96 -15.41
N ARG A 1209 18.84 -32.02 -16.18
CA ARG A 1209 19.34 -32.21 -17.54
C ARG A 1209 18.99 -31.03 -18.44
N GLU A 1210 17.78 -30.48 -18.30
CA GLU A 1210 17.35 -29.29 -19.04
C GLU A 1210 18.26 -28.09 -18.76
N LEU A 1211 18.61 -27.84 -17.49
CA LEU A 1211 19.51 -26.74 -17.12
C LEU A 1211 20.94 -27.00 -17.62
N LYS A 1212 21.38 -28.25 -17.62
CA LYS A 1212 22.69 -28.69 -18.13
C LYS A 1212 22.78 -28.50 -19.65
N GLU A 1213 21.72 -28.85 -20.38
CA GLU A 1213 21.58 -28.61 -21.81
C GLU A 1213 21.54 -27.10 -22.12
N LEU A 1214 20.76 -26.33 -21.34
CA LEU A 1214 20.63 -24.88 -21.49
C LEU A 1214 21.97 -24.13 -21.36
N LEU A 1215 22.80 -24.53 -20.38
CA LEU A 1215 24.12 -23.93 -20.18
C LEU A 1215 25.22 -24.56 -21.03
N GLY A 1216 24.92 -25.63 -21.78
CA GLY A 1216 25.86 -26.62 -22.33
C GLY A 1216 27.17 -26.04 -22.87
N ASP A 1217 27.12 -25.22 -23.91
CA ASP A 1217 28.34 -24.70 -24.55
C ASP A 1217 29.13 -23.75 -23.64
N ARG A 1218 28.44 -22.96 -22.80
CA ARG A 1218 29.05 -22.06 -21.82
C ARG A 1218 29.69 -22.86 -20.68
N LEU A 1219 29.03 -23.90 -20.22
CA LEU A 1219 29.53 -24.80 -19.19
C LEU A 1219 30.77 -25.56 -19.71
N LYS A 1220 30.71 -26.10 -20.94
CA LYS A 1220 31.84 -26.80 -21.61
C LYS A 1220 33.07 -25.91 -21.71
N LYS A 1221 32.88 -24.66 -22.15
CA LYS A 1221 33.94 -23.66 -22.17
C LYS A 1221 34.50 -23.42 -20.75
N ARG A 1222 33.62 -23.24 -19.77
CA ARG A 1222 34.03 -22.95 -18.39
C ARG A 1222 34.77 -24.10 -17.71
N VAL A 1223 34.38 -25.35 -17.92
CA VAL A 1223 35.08 -26.52 -17.35
C VAL A 1223 36.42 -26.77 -18.04
N LYS A 1224 36.53 -26.47 -19.34
CA LYS A 1224 37.82 -26.43 -20.05
C LYS A 1224 38.75 -25.38 -19.45
N ASP A 1225 38.23 -24.19 -19.15
CA ASP A 1225 38.97 -23.12 -18.47
C ASP A 1225 39.39 -23.50 -17.03
N LEU A 1226 38.72 -24.47 -16.39
CA LEU A 1226 39.09 -25.02 -15.07
C LEU A 1226 40.14 -26.13 -15.13
N GLY A 1227 40.50 -26.61 -16.33
CA GLY A 1227 41.35 -27.78 -16.53
C GLY A 1227 40.66 -29.12 -16.27
N GLU A 1228 39.31 -29.14 -16.24
CA GLU A 1228 38.51 -30.32 -15.91
C GLU A 1228 37.47 -30.60 -17.03
N PRO A 1229 37.90 -30.91 -18.27
CA PRO A 1229 37.00 -30.99 -19.43
C PRO A 1229 35.88 -32.03 -19.25
N ASP A 1230 36.14 -33.11 -18.52
CA ASP A 1230 35.21 -34.22 -18.30
C ASP A 1230 34.24 -33.97 -17.13
N LEU A 1231 34.36 -32.83 -16.41
CA LEU A 1231 33.57 -32.56 -15.22
C LEU A 1231 32.06 -32.58 -15.50
N ILE A 1232 31.63 -32.11 -16.67
CA ILE A 1232 30.21 -32.08 -17.04
C ILE A 1232 29.62 -33.48 -17.04
N ASP A 1233 30.33 -34.48 -17.53
CA ASP A 1233 29.85 -35.86 -17.58
C ASP A 1233 29.81 -36.52 -16.20
N LYS A 1234 30.52 -35.93 -15.22
CA LYS A 1234 30.52 -36.36 -13.82
C LYS A 1234 29.42 -35.70 -12.98
N ILE A 1235 28.73 -34.67 -13.48
CA ILE A 1235 27.59 -34.03 -12.78
C ILE A 1235 26.33 -34.85 -13.03
N ALA A 1236 25.70 -35.35 -11.96
CA ALA A 1236 24.48 -36.13 -12.06
C ALA A 1236 23.27 -35.29 -12.52
N ASP A 1237 22.29 -35.95 -13.12
CA ASP A 1237 20.97 -35.39 -13.41
C ASP A 1237 19.84 -36.30 -12.91
N GLU A 1238 18.58 -35.90 -13.13
CA GLU A 1238 17.39 -36.65 -12.69
C GLU A 1238 17.27 -38.05 -13.30
N THR A 1239 17.96 -38.36 -14.40
CA THR A 1239 17.95 -39.70 -15.01
C THR A 1239 18.94 -40.66 -14.34
N GLN A 1240 19.88 -40.10 -13.58
CA GLN A 1240 20.95 -40.85 -12.92
C GLN A 1240 20.75 -40.96 -11.41
N ALA A 1241 20.22 -39.90 -10.79
CA ALA A 1241 19.95 -39.87 -9.36
C ALA A 1241 18.79 -38.92 -9.03
N THR A 1242 17.81 -39.45 -8.29
CA THR A 1242 16.70 -38.69 -7.71
C THR A 1242 16.73 -38.67 -6.19
N THR A 1243 17.45 -39.62 -5.59
CA THR A 1243 17.72 -39.70 -4.16
C THR A 1243 19.18 -39.45 -3.83
N GLN A 1244 19.45 -39.17 -2.56
CA GLN A 1244 20.79 -38.94 -2.05
C GLN A 1244 21.69 -40.18 -2.14
N GLU A 1245 21.14 -41.37 -1.91
CA GLU A 1245 21.88 -42.65 -1.99
C GLU A 1245 22.30 -42.98 -3.43
N GLU A 1246 21.39 -42.74 -4.38
CA GLU A 1246 21.66 -42.87 -5.82
C GLU A 1246 22.76 -41.88 -6.25
N LEU A 1247 22.66 -40.63 -5.77
CA LEU A 1247 23.64 -39.59 -6.08
C LEU A 1247 25.04 -39.98 -5.58
N LEU A 1248 25.17 -40.44 -4.33
CA LEU A 1248 26.46 -40.87 -3.78
C LEU A 1248 27.06 -42.05 -4.54
N SER A 1249 26.21 -43.01 -4.92
CA SER A 1249 26.62 -44.17 -5.71
C SER A 1249 27.16 -43.76 -7.08
N PHE A 1250 26.47 -42.82 -7.75
CA PHE A 1250 26.92 -42.26 -9.03
C PHE A 1250 28.25 -41.52 -8.90
N LEU A 1251 28.38 -40.61 -7.93
CA LEU A 1251 29.57 -39.78 -7.74
C LEU A 1251 30.83 -40.63 -7.47
N ARG A 1252 30.70 -41.72 -6.69
CA ARG A 1252 31.79 -42.69 -6.46
C ARG A 1252 32.16 -43.42 -7.75
N LYS A 1253 31.18 -43.83 -8.55
CA LYS A 1253 31.42 -44.53 -9.82
C LYS A 1253 32.20 -43.68 -10.83
N VAL A 1254 31.94 -42.38 -10.87
CA VAL A 1254 32.56 -41.45 -11.83
C VAL A 1254 33.79 -40.73 -11.29
N ASN A 1255 34.22 -41.04 -10.06
CA ASN A 1255 35.30 -40.35 -9.34
C ASN A 1255 35.13 -38.82 -9.41
N HIS A 1256 34.00 -38.34 -8.87
CA HIS A 1256 33.69 -36.92 -8.86
C HIS A 1256 34.63 -36.14 -7.92
N PRO A 1257 35.22 -35.01 -8.36
CA PRO A 1257 36.23 -34.28 -7.58
C PRO A 1257 35.74 -33.81 -6.20
N ALA A 1258 34.45 -33.51 -6.07
CA ALA A 1258 33.85 -33.12 -4.78
C ALA A 1258 34.16 -34.10 -3.63
N LEU A 1259 34.27 -35.41 -3.89
CA LEU A 1259 34.52 -36.42 -2.86
C LEU A 1259 35.95 -36.38 -2.29
N GLU A 1260 36.91 -35.85 -3.03
CA GLU A 1260 38.32 -35.75 -2.64
C GLU A 1260 38.69 -34.38 -2.07
N MET A 1261 37.82 -33.38 -2.27
CA MET A 1261 38.01 -32.04 -1.73
C MET A 1261 37.83 -32.02 -0.20
N PRO A 1262 38.40 -31.02 0.51
CA PRO A 1262 38.16 -30.86 1.95
C PRO A 1262 36.66 -30.83 2.27
N PRO A 1263 36.23 -31.31 3.46
CA PRO A 1263 34.83 -31.20 3.88
C PRO A 1263 34.31 -29.76 3.79
N ILE A 1264 33.10 -29.59 3.26
CA ILE A 1264 32.41 -28.29 3.14
C ILE A 1264 31.79 -27.83 4.46
N LEU A 1265 31.57 -28.75 5.41
CA LEU A 1265 31.05 -28.53 6.77
C LEU A 1265 32.12 -28.78 7.83
#